data_AF-A0A2V9EF15-F1
#
_entry.id   AF-A0A2V9EF15-F1
#
_cell.length_a   1.000
_cell.length_b   1.000
_cell.length_c   1.000
_cell.angle_alpha   90.00
_cell.angle_beta   90.00
_cell.angle_gamma   90.00
#
_symmetry.space_group_name_H-M   'P 1'
#
loop_
_entity.id
_entity.type
_entity.pdbx_description
1 polymer ?
#
loop_
_entity_poly.entity_id
_entity_poly.type
_entity_poly.pdbx_seq_one_letter_code
_entity_poly.pdbx_strand_id
1 'polypeptide(L)'
;MKVLTVLNPFEGEHVIGLSPVPAAEITDWNRRLNLFSGRALTFQALTVEQNSVAGRFALRGQMVSPGVVAGLEVALNQDKTSLSIATGFGVTASGEDVFVPVGQSVKLTDISAHAPAVLLDGGAAPTPGDLVARRLGDSLGALIAKNIQLSKVGILLLQPIIAEATPNFDAADPCEQDPQNDAFSDAQFIDGCRVVYYAWPEEWLPLPPVSPTWRNAVAYSIFAREAQTGADDLLPWEQIGLPVGLLAFDATWNALFIDRFAVVRDGGKAKRRTVLFANSGDEFLWQARIQQFIQQIVDSNPSATAPATLASAFGLFPPAGVVPKNSFDFGRGLQSRVLSAPFFPTGWTVSAVPIPTEQLDYAIQASAPLAALDASQPEDVTVFVPVPQIWFEPDLLQVLQVDPAFQAAVDQFSHARAIWLKRRQDVRASFSALYTAVNGTLLKGTPPLFPDPDPDAVETEFVSTTEIDASIDAFTTAESSYGVTGTSVDRIDALKPNLKTIPGVQGEKDIDLLGVPGTVDKPELGLQQFTDHLQAKVNAANDAIDFGFLHAQTDIYRTRQNVLGDQATRLVTSPVLSMIAQGETALATKEDLNNLLTRLKPPTKTAVAGPPPQAPGVAGVGSNAIFVSNPRNLFIAGATSRSVVSKSKTPASSSVDLSKIEGTVPAKSTAGQINRVSTTTGAPALFAAAQASVGDIQQQRPIIGADYELRSTTIGERLKDPQSTQSKQYAVASKYTVFSTFVNLATDPVTPGINIGDISVPGFLKLDANGNVLLDANGHPTEDRKLFSQLDATVLGQVLSGLYDPVSSQDEAGFFTAGVRAVENTVETLRLVEGRVRAYQSALDQCNAALNDLNDLMNQATRRLKTIADELGTSRHDVAFSKGLLAEETARVKGINNRRDQIVSQQVKFLAFVRPRSTEAIMDMQIRSLDPAMTESPIPACLARNLTAPPELRAMINLLREAPLKWFMQIPPLLNYLNRIDILQTTIANARLRAGFKLFQAPEPDLRTTPGPLAPNVLDLYNSRRQTITNSRLATSNLDLTQLAGQTWEISRQLATQVVSVGDLIDNGHYHPDVPRVSAQEIENILKVSACLYSDFAAELPAIRLDWAERLIQISGPLNLSNLGSLPNWALVPILDRKEMQAIVDWLFSRVVATEFDAVAHINDLIRLCLLLASHAPVADIIAGSVIRPTPIMVDTRVDLAADLSRVSIGMHVLMYAANQVVARGVVENLSSGTATARILTTTSANFTLAANSKVHFAAPDAFERNPFTAGQLL
;
A
#
# COMPACT_ATOMS: atom_id res chain seq x y z
N MET A 1 -16.70 81.54 19.49
CA MET A 1 -15.76 80.85 18.56
C MET A 1 -15.87 81.52 17.18
N LYS A 2 -14.81 81.62 16.38
CA LYS A 2 -14.94 82.01 14.96
C LYS A 2 -15.18 80.74 14.14
N VAL A 3 -16.38 80.57 13.59
CA VAL A 3 -16.68 79.51 12.63
C VAL A 3 -16.03 79.88 11.30
N LEU A 4 -15.20 78.99 10.75
CA LEU A 4 -14.63 79.14 9.42
C LEU A 4 -15.50 78.35 8.43
N THR A 5 -15.93 79.00 7.35
CA THR A 5 -16.62 78.34 6.24
C THR A 5 -15.68 77.38 5.52
N VAL A 6 -16.19 76.20 5.14
CA VAL A 6 -15.48 75.26 4.25
C VAL A 6 -15.14 75.98 2.95
N LEU A 7 -13.85 76.04 2.59
CA LEU A 7 -13.38 76.88 1.48
C LEU A 7 -13.71 76.31 0.09
N ASN A 8 -13.95 74.99 -0.03
CA ASN A 8 -14.37 74.30 -1.24
C ASN A 8 -15.28 73.10 -0.85
N PRO A 9 -16.59 73.30 -0.63
CA PRO A 9 -17.52 72.20 -0.38
C PRO A 9 -17.83 71.43 -1.69
N PHE A 10 -18.03 70.13 -1.59
CA PHE A 10 -18.58 69.33 -2.69
C PHE A 10 -20.08 69.59 -2.91
N GLU A 11 -20.58 69.27 -4.10
CA GLU A 11 -22.00 69.45 -4.43
C GLU A 11 -22.87 68.55 -3.53
N GLY A 12 -23.70 69.18 -2.68
CA GLY A 12 -24.51 68.50 -1.66
C GLY A 12 -23.91 68.51 -0.24
N GLU A 13 -22.68 68.99 -0.03
CA GLU A 13 -22.03 69.04 1.28
C GLU A 13 -22.60 70.19 2.13
N HIS A 14 -23.34 69.85 3.20
CA HIS A 14 -23.96 70.80 4.12
C HIS A 14 -23.41 70.64 5.54
N VAL A 15 -23.30 71.75 6.28
CA VAL A 15 -22.93 71.71 7.71
C VAL A 15 -24.13 71.17 8.51
N ILE A 16 -24.08 69.88 8.85
CA ILE A 16 -25.12 69.18 9.61
C ILE A 16 -25.14 69.53 11.11
N GLY A 17 -24.09 70.16 11.64
CA GLY A 17 -23.99 70.58 13.03
C GLY A 17 -22.64 71.24 13.35
N LEU A 18 -22.57 71.92 14.50
CA LEU A 18 -21.35 72.47 15.07
C LEU A 18 -21.03 71.70 16.37
N SER A 19 -19.83 71.15 16.47
CA SER A 19 -19.33 70.53 17.70
C SER A 19 -18.01 71.20 18.13
N PRO A 20 -17.92 71.74 19.37
CA PRO A 20 -19.00 71.88 20.35
C PRO A 20 -20.08 72.89 19.90
N VAL A 21 -21.30 72.74 20.41
CA VAL A 21 -22.38 73.71 20.20
C VAL A 21 -21.98 75.05 20.83
N PRO A 22 -22.15 76.20 20.14
CA PRO A 22 -21.80 77.50 20.72
C PRO A 22 -22.70 77.87 21.91
N ALA A 23 -22.13 77.96 23.12
CA ALA A 23 -22.80 78.53 24.28
C ALA A 23 -22.95 80.05 24.14
N ALA A 24 -24.11 80.59 24.57
CA ALA A 24 -24.44 82.01 24.48
C ALA A 24 -23.79 82.88 25.56
N GLU A 25 -23.50 82.30 26.73
CA GLU A 25 -22.87 82.98 27.87
C GLU A 25 -21.52 82.35 28.23
N ILE A 26 -20.63 83.18 28.80
CA ILE A 26 -19.40 82.74 29.43
C ILE A 26 -19.67 82.69 30.93
N THR A 27 -19.49 81.51 31.53
CA THR A 27 -19.67 81.26 32.96
C THR A 27 -18.79 82.16 33.83
N ASP A 28 -19.33 82.51 35.01
CA ASP A 28 -18.77 83.53 35.91
C ASP A 28 -17.35 83.26 36.42
N TRP A 29 -16.87 82.01 36.35
CA TRP A 29 -15.52 81.64 36.75
C TRP A 29 -14.44 82.08 35.75
N ASN A 30 -14.76 82.33 34.48
CA ASN A 30 -13.76 82.63 33.42
C ASN A 30 -13.31 84.10 33.41
N ARG A 31 -12.97 84.63 34.60
CA ARG A 31 -12.50 86.01 34.81
C ARG A 31 -10.97 86.02 34.81
N ARG A 32 -10.36 86.88 33.98
CA ARG A 32 -8.91 87.08 33.98
C ARG A 32 -8.57 88.33 34.77
N LEU A 33 -7.91 88.18 35.93
CA LEU A 33 -7.45 89.31 36.72
C LEU A 33 -6.31 90.05 35.99
N ASN A 34 -6.34 91.38 36.07
CA ASN A 34 -5.28 92.24 35.56
C ASN A 34 -4.31 92.60 36.70
N LEU A 35 -3.37 91.69 36.97
CA LEU A 35 -2.36 91.87 38.01
C LEU A 35 -1.25 92.81 37.52
N PHE A 36 -0.91 93.81 38.34
CA PHE A 36 0.25 94.68 38.15
C PHE A 36 1.11 94.71 39.42
N SER A 37 2.41 94.92 39.25
CA SER A 37 3.38 94.86 40.34
C SER A 37 3.15 95.92 41.42
N GLY A 38 3.36 95.54 42.68
CA GLY A 38 3.27 96.44 43.85
C GLY A 38 1.94 96.41 44.61
N ARG A 39 0.94 95.62 44.17
CA ARG A 39 -0.32 95.41 44.92
C ARG A 39 -0.28 94.07 45.67
N ALA A 40 -0.69 94.07 46.93
CA ALA A 40 -0.91 92.84 47.68
C ALA A 40 -2.11 92.05 47.11
N LEU A 41 -1.95 90.73 46.97
CA LEU A 41 -3.04 89.82 46.60
C LEU A 41 -4.00 89.70 47.78
N THR A 42 -5.29 89.94 47.54
CA THR A 42 -6.35 89.66 48.52
C THR A 42 -6.80 88.21 48.38
N PHE A 43 -7.34 87.60 49.44
CA PHE A 43 -7.89 86.24 49.35
C PHE A 43 -8.92 86.11 48.22
N GLN A 44 -9.81 87.11 48.06
CA GLN A 44 -10.79 87.15 46.96
C GLN A 44 -10.15 87.15 45.56
N ALA A 45 -8.98 87.80 45.39
CA ALA A 45 -8.25 87.75 44.13
C ALA A 45 -7.67 86.35 43.89
N LEU A 46 -7.08 85.73 44.92
CA LEU A 46 -6.56 84.38 44.85
C LEU A 46 -7.67 83.36 44.54
N THR A 47 -8.83 83.42 45.21
CA THR A 47 -9.99 82.56 44.95
C THR A 47 -10.53 82.73 43.53
N VAL A 48 -10.61 83.96 43.01
CA VAL A 48 -11.06 84.20 41.63
C VAL A 48 -10.04 83.67 40.61
N GLU A 49 -8.74 83.77 40.88
CA GLU A 49 -7.70 83.19 40.04
C GLU A 49 -7.71 81.66 40.07
N GLN A 50 -7.82 81.06 41.25
CA GLN A 50 -7.98 79.61 41.44
C GLN A 50 -9.22 79.09 40.69
N ASN A 51 -10.38 79.71 40.85
CA ASN A 51 -11.60 79.34 40.12
C ASN A 51 -11.46 79.48 38.58
N SER A 52 -10.72 80.50 38.11
CA SER A 52 -10.43 80.70 36.69
C SER A 52 -9.46 79.66 36.12
N VAL A 53 -8.56 79.12 36.95
CA VAL A 53 -7.64 78.03 36.60
C VAL A 53 -8.38 76.68 36.63
N ALA A 54 -9.09 76.38 37.72
CA ALA A 54 -9.88 75.16 37.88
C ALA A 54 -10.92 75.00 36.75
N GLY A 55 -11.70 76.05 36.45
CA GLY A 55 -12.66 76.01 35.35
C GLY A 55 -12.03 75.80 33.96
N ARG A 56 -10.78 76.20 33.74
CA ARG A 56 -10.03 75.88 32.51
C ARG A 56 -9.56 74.43 32.46
N PHE A 57 -9.18 73.85 33.59
CA PHE A 57 -8.90 72.42 33.67
C PHE A 57 -10.18 71.61 33.45
N ALA A 58 -11.30 72.00 34.07
CA ALA A 58 -12.61 71.40 33.83
C ALA A 58 -13.03 71.45 32.35
N LEU A 59 -12.91 72.62 31.67
CA LEU A 59 -13.15 72.70 30.23
C LEU A 59 -12.24 71.78 29.39
N ARG A 60 -11.01 71.49 29.87
CA ARG A 60 -10.10 70.56 29.20
C ARG A 60 -10.51 69.11 29.45
N GLY A 61 -10.98 68.76 30.65
CA GLY A 61 -11.60 67.46 30.94
C GLY A 61 -12.86 67.23 30.10
N GLN A 62 -13.66 68.27 29.86
CA GLN A 62 -14.83 68.23 28.96
C GLN A 62 -14.47 68.00 27.47
N MET A 63 -13.18 67.99 27.08
CA MET A 63 -12.77 67.62 25.71
C MET A 63 -12.57 66.10 25.51
N VAL A 64 -12.49 65.33 26.60
CA VAL A 64 -12.31 63.87 26.58
C VAL A 64 -13.59 63.15 27.05
N SER A 65 -13.61 61.82 26.98
CA SER A 65 -14.66 61.01 27.59
C SER A 65 -14.61 61.12 29.12
N PRO A 66 -15.75 61.30 29.80
CA PRO A 66 -15.84 61.08 31.24
C PRO A 66 -15.71 59.58 31.54
N GLY A 67 -15.16 59.24 32.70
CA GLY A 67 -14.90 57.86 33.10
C GLY A 67 -13.61 57.69 33.88
N VAL A 68 -13.29 56.43 34.20
CA VAL A 68 -12.04 56.06 34.89
C VAL A 68 -10.93 56.01 33.86
N VAL A 69 -9.81 56.71 34.10
CA VAL A 69 -8.67 56.72 33.17
C VAL A 69 -7.65 55.62 33.56
N ALA A 70 -7.39 55.46 34.86
CA ALA A 70 -6.55 54.38 35.38
C ALA A 70 -6.90 54.06 36.83
N GLY A 71 -6.83 52.79 37.22
CA GLY A 71 -7.04 52.36 38.61
C GLY A 71 -8.49 52.56 39.07
N LEU A 72 -8.69 53.10 40.27
CA LEU A 72 -10.02 53.28 40.91
C LEU A 72 -10.85 51.98 40.93
N GLU A 73 -10.16 50.86 41.10
CA GLU A 73 -10.81 49.55 41.17
C GLU A 73 -11.51 49.40 42.52
N VAL A 74 -12.73 48.88 42.51
CA VAL A 74 -13.54 48.75 43.72
C VAL A 74 -13.89 47.30 43.97
N ALA A 75 -13.56 46.79 45.16
CA ALA A 75 -13.84 45.42 45.56
C ALA A 75 -14.36 45.36 47.01
N LEU A 76 -15.35 44.51 47.25
CA LEU A 76 -15.79 44.17 48.60
C LEU A 76 -14.71 43.36 49.30
N ASN A 77 -14.38 43.72 50.54
CA ASN A 77 -13.48 42.93 51.37
C ASN A 77 -14.15 41.60 51.78
N GLN A 78 -13.35 40.63 52.24
CA GLN A 78 -13.85 39.28 52.60
C GLN A 78 -14.95 39.29 53.67
N ASP A 79 -14.99 40.33 54.50
CA ASP A 79 -16.01 40.54 55.54
C ASP A 79 -17.38 41.01 54.98
N LYS A 80 -17.41 41.49 53.73
CA LYS A 80 -18.55 42.16 53.08
C LYS A 80 -19.12 43.38 53.84
N THR A 81 -18.39 43.92 54.83
CA THR A 81 -18.78 45.13 55.58
C THR A 81 -18.00 46.36 55.14
N SER A 82 -16.85 46.15 54.50
CA SER A 82 -15.95 47.21 54.03
C SER A 82 -15.60 47.06 52.55
N LEU A 83 -15.30 48.20 51.94
CA LEU A 83 -15.07 48.40 50.52
C LEU A 83 -13.63 48.88 50.33
N SER A 84 -12.85 48.19 49.51
CA SER A 84 -11.56 48.68 49.05
C SER A 84 -11.72 49.51 47.77
N ILE A 85 -11.02 50.64 47.71
CA ILE A 85 -10.91 51.50 46.52
C ILE A 85 -9.42 51.64 46.22
N ALA A 86 -8.98 51.12 45.07
CA ALA A 86 -7.58 51.16 44.65
C ALA A 86 -7.14 52.59 44.26
N THR A 87 -5.83 52.80 44.24
CA THR A 87 -5.25 54.04 43.69
C THR A 87 -5.65 54.24 42.24
N GLY A 88 -5.77 55.49 41.80
CA GLY A 88 -6.12 55.78 40.41
C GLY A 88 -6.66 57.19 40.19
N PHE A 89 -7.05 57.46 38.95
CA PHE A 89 -7.71 58.71 38.58
C PHE A 89 -8.77 58.53 37.50
N GLY A 90 -9.71 59.47 37.45
CA GLY A 90 -10.73 59.56 36.43
C GLY A 90 -11.19 61.00 36.19
N VAL A 91 -12.06 61.19 35.21
CA VAL A 91 -12.59 62.49 34.81
C VAL A 91 -14.12 62.43 34.88
N THR A 92 -14.74 63.38 35.56
CA THR A 92 -16.20 63.49 35.68
C THR A 92 -16.84 64.09 34.42
N ALA A 93 -18.17 64.06 34.32
CA ALA A 93 -18.88 64.72 33.23
C ALA A 93 -18.80 66.26 33.30
N SER A 94 -18.60 66.86 34.48
CA SER A 94 -18.25 68.28 34.64
C SER A 94 -16.84 68.60 34.14
N GLY A 95 -15.99 67.58 33.92
CA GLY A 95 -14.61 67.69 33.47
C GLY A 95 -13.60 67.86 34.60
N GLU A 96 -14.05 67.90 35.85
CA GLU A 96 -13.20 67.84 37.05
C GLU A 96 -12.57 66.45 37.18
N ASP A 97 -11.31 66.39 37.58
CA ASP A 97 -10.62 65.14 37.85
C ASP A 97 -10.83 64.63 39.28
N VAL A 98 -10.84 63.31 39.41
CA VAL A 98 -10.93 62.58 40.68
C VAL A 98 -9.63 61.80 40.82
N PHE A 99 -8.88 62.03 41.90
CA PHE A 99 -7.61 61.35 42.15
C PHE A 99 -7.58 60.69 43.53
N VAL A 100 -7.26 59.39 43.57
CA VAL A 100 -7.06 58.61 44.79
C VAL A 100 -5.57 58.21 44.86
N PRO A 101 -4.73 58.93 45.63
CA PRO A 101 -3.27 58.73 45.63
C PRO A 101 -2.83 57.46 46.39
N VAL A 102 -3.60 57.05 47.40
CA VAL A 102 -3.35 55.85 48.22
C VAL A 102 -4.67 55.09 48.35
N GLY A 103 -4.62 53.76 48.21
CA GLY A 103 -5.81 52.92 48.28
C GLY A 103 -6.53 53.06 49.63
N GLN A 104 -7.85 53.20 49.58
CA GLN A 104 -8.69 53.45 50.76
C GLN A 104 -9.53 52.21 51.10
N SER A 105 -9.81 52.02 52.40
CA SER A 105 -10.79 51.05 52.88
C SER A 105 -11.90 51.79 53.61
N VAL A 106 -13.12 51.71 53.09
CA VAL A 106 -14.28 52.48 53.55
C VAL A 106 -15.35 51.51 54.04
N LYS A 107 -15.87 51.71 55.26
CA LYS A 107 -17.00 50.89 55.74
C LYS A 107 -18.27 51.29 55.00
N LEU A 108 -19.07 50.29 54.61
CA LEU A 108 -20.31 50.54 53.86
C LEU A 108 -21.32 51.39 54.66
N THR A 109 -21.30 51.30 55.99
CA THR A 109 -22.13 52.11 56.89
C THR A 109 -21.80 53.60 56.88
N ASP A 110 -20.59 53.97 56.48
CA ASP A 110 -20.06 55.33 56.67
C ASP A 110 -20.23 56.17 55.37
N ILE A 111 -20.60 55.52 54.26
CA ILE A 111 -20.86 56.15 52.96
C ILE A 111 -22.14 57.00 53.02
N SER A 112 -22.08 58.27 52.61
CA SER A 112 -23.24 59.16 52.51
C SER A 112 -24.17 58.74 51.35
N ALA A 113 -25.48 58.70 51.60
CA ALA A 113 -26.46 58.37 50.57
C ALA A 113 -26.94 59.61 49.80
N HIS A 114 -27.01 59.53 48.47
CA HIS A 114 -27.66 60.52 47.61
C HIS A 114 -28.97 59.94 47.09
N ALA A 115 -30.10 60.51 47.54
CA ALA A 115 -31.43 59.94 47.38
C ALA A 115 -32.50 61.05 47.20
N PRO A 116 -33.75 60.71 46.83
CA PRO A 116 -34.82 61.70 46.70
C PRO A 116 -35.00 62.48 48.00
N ALA A 117 -35.10 63.81 47.92
CA ALA A 117 -35.15 64.67 49.11
C ALA A 117 -36.32 64.28 50.03
N VAL A 118 -37.49 64.03 49.44
CA VAL A 118 -38.70 63.55 50.14
C VAL A 118 -38.44 62.28 50.95
N LEU A 119 -37.63 61.35 50.44
CA LEU A 119 -37.33 60.09 51.13
C LEU A 119 -36.34 60.29 52.28
N LEU A 120 -35.34 61.16 52.11
CA LEU A 120 -34.40 61.56 53.17
C LEU A 120 -35.10 62.31 54.30
N ASP A 121 -36.18 63.03 53.99
CA ASP A 121 -37.04 63.72 54.96
C ASP A 121 -38.08 62.77 55.62
N GLY A 122 -38.04 61.47 55.33
CA GLY A 122 -38.93 60.45 55.91
C GLY A 122 -40.31 60.32 55.25
N GLY A 123 -40.50 60.91 54.06
CA GLY A 123 -41.70 60.80 53.25
C GLY A 123 -41.82 59.47 52.49
N ALA A 124 -42.94 59.32 51.77
CA ALA A 124 -43.21 58.14 50.96
C ALA A 124 -42.26 58.02 49.74
N ALA A 125 -42.10 56.80 49.23
CA ALA A 125 -41.35 56.55 48.00
C ALA A 125 -41.98 57.29 46.80
N PRO A 126 -41.18 57.83 45.86
CA PRO A 126 -41.73 58.53 44.70
C PRO A 126 -42.53 57.60 43.76
N THR A 127 -43.51 58.15 43.06
CA THR A 127 -44.26 57.43 42.02
C THR A 127 -43.45 57.31 40.72
N PRO A 128 -43.62 56.24 39.93
CA PRO A 128 -42.96 56.10 38.62
C PRO A 128 -43.26 57.27 37.67
N GLY A 129 -42.24 57.75 36.95
CA GLY A 129 -42.31 58.91 36.06
C GLY A 129 -40.93 59.56 35.83
N ASP A 130 -40.90 60.89 35.85
CA ASP A 130 -39.66 61.66 35.74
C ASP A 130 -38.82 61.62 37.03
N LEU A 131 -37.52 61.89 36.89
CA LEU A 131 -36.58 61.91 38.01
C LEU A 131 -36.94 63.01 39.03
N VAL A 132 -37.13 62.62 40.29
CA VAL A 132 -37.46 63.55 41.38
C VAL A 132 -36.21 64.24 41.94
N ALA A 133 -36.37 65.44 42.50
CA ALA A 133 -35.30 66.19 43.14
C ALA A 133 -34.59 65.37 44.24
N ARG A 134 -33.27 65.24 44.10
CA ARG A 134 -32.38 64.43 44.95
C ARG A 134 -31.34 65.31 45.64
N ARG A 135 -30.89 64.90 46.83
CA ARG A 135 -29.83 65.59 47.59
C ARG A 135 -28.96 64.59 48.33
N LEU A 136 -27.79 65.04 48.79
CA LEU A 136 -26.95 64.27 49.72
C LEU A 136 -27.59 64.27 51.11
N GLY A 137 -27.64 63.09 51.74
CA GLY A 137 -28.12 62.87 53.11
C GLY A 137 -27.04 62.30 54.03
N ASP A 138 -27.48 61.75 55.16
CA ASP A 138 -26.61 61.12 56.15
C ASP A 138 -25.91 59.84 55.61
N SER A 139 -25.05 59.23 56.44
CA SER A 139 -24.45 57.93 56.13
C SER A 139 -25.48 56.80 56.07
N LEU A 140 -25.20 55.76 55.28
CA LEU A 140 -26.06 54.58 55.16
C LEU A 140 -26.40 53.97 56.52
N GLY A 141 -25.44 53.85 57.44
CA GLY A 141 -25.68 53.33 58.79
C GLY A 141 -26.69 54.16 59.58
N ALA A 142 -26.64 55.48 59.48
CA ALA A 142 -27.60 56.38 60.12
C ALA A 142 -29.00 56.29 59.49
N LEU A 143 -29.10 56.17 58.17
CA LEU A 143 -30.38 56.05 57.46
C LEU A 143 -31.03 54.68 57.66
N ILE A 144 -30.24 53.61 57.75
CA ILE A 144 -30.68 52.26 58.13
C ILE A 144 -31.21 52.27 59.57
N ALA A 145 -30.50 52.90 60.51
CA ALA A 145 -30.95 53.05 61.91
C ALA A 145 -32.24 53.88 62.04
N LYS A 146 -32.45 54.85 61.15
CA LYS A 146 -33.70 55.62 61.02
C LYS A 146 -34.83 54.87 60.28
N ASN A 147 -34.59 53.64 59.82
CA ASN A 147 -35.53 52.81 59.04
C ASN A 147 -36.05 53.46 57.75
N ILE A 148 -35.24 54.32 57.11
CA ILE A 148 -35.58 54.94 55.83
C ILE A 148 -35.54 53.88 54.73
N GLN A 149 -36.62 53.80 53.93
CA GLN A 149 -36.77 52.81 52.85
C GLN A 149 -35.99 53.23 51.60
N LEU A 150 -34.67 53.21 51.69
CA LEU A 150 -33.76 53.38 50.55
C LEU A 150 -33.79 52.15 49.64
N SER A 151 -33.57 52.36 48.34
CA SER A 151 -33.33 51.26 47.40
C SER A 151 -32.12 50.43 47.84
N LYS A 152 -32.23 49.11 47.68
CA LYS A 152 -31.17 48.13 48.00
C LYS A 152 -30.08 48.05 46.94
N VAL A 153 -30.30 48.68 45.79
CA VAL A 153 -29.31 48.84 44.73
C VAL A 153 -28.89 50.30 44.70
N GLY A 154 -27.60 50.57 44.50
CA GLY A 154 -27.11 51.92 44.33
C GLY A 154 -25.78 51.98 43.61
N ILE A 155 -25.49 53.14 43.05
CA ILE A 155 -24.29 53.39 42.26
C ILE A 155 -23.31 54.15 43.14
N LEU A 156 -22.14 53.57 43.33
CA LEU A 156 -21.04 54.18 44.04
C LEU A 156 -20.38 55.21 43.12
N LEU A 157 -20.38 56.46 43.57
CA LEU A 157 -19.78 57.61 42.91
C LEU A 157 -18.58 58.10 43.73
N LEU A 158 -17.53 58.54 43.05
CA LEU A 158 -16.55 59.47 43.60
C LEU A 158 -16.95 60.87 43.15
N GLN A 159 -17.55 61.63 44.08
CA GLN A 159 -17.91 63.03 43.86
C GLN A 159 -16.67 63.90 44.14
N PRO A 160 -16.21 64.76 43.20
CA PRO A 160 -15.19 65.75 43.50
C PRO A 160 -15.73 66.73 44.54
N ILE A 161 -14.92 67.03 45.54
CA ILE A 161 -15.22 68.02 46.59
C ILE A 161 -13.99 68.88 46.85
N ILE A 162 -14.21 70.14 47.18
CA ILE A 162 -13.16 70.99 47.73
C ILE A 162 -13.26 70.86 49.26
N ALA A 163 -12.14 70.52 49.91
CA ALA A 163 -12.01 70.53 51.36
C ALA A 163 -11.18 71.75 51.77
N GLU A 164 -11.71 72.59 52.65
CA GLU A 164 -10.90 73.57 53.37
C GLU A 164 -10.13 72.83 54.48
N ALA A 165 -8.81 72.96 54.48
CA ALA A 165 -7.93 72.28 55.42
C ALA A 165 -6.80 73.21 55.87
N THR A 166 -6.46 73.14 57.15
CA THR A 166 -5.29 73.82 57.72
C THR A 166 -4.22 72.75 58.02
N PRO A 167 -3.07 72.75 57.33
CA PRO A 167 -1.96 71.85 57.63
C PRO A 167 -1.52 71.98 59.10
N ASN A 168 -1.15 70.85 59.71
CA ASN A 168 -0.74 70.74 61.12
C ASN A 168 -1.83 71.08 62.17
N PHE A 169 -3.12 70.96 61.84
CA PHE A 169 -4.18 70.96 62.85
C PHE A 169 -4.07 69.75 63.77
N ASP A 170 -3.68 69.96 65.04
CA ASP A 170 -3.69 68.92 66.07
C ASP A 170 -5.07 68.89 66.76
N ALA A 171 -5.88 67.88 66.41
CA ALA A 171 -7.20 67.67 67.01
C ALA A 171 -7.15 67.26 68.50
N ALA A 172 -5.96 67.06 69.08
CA ALA A 172 -5.75 66.79 70.49
C ALA A 172 -5.18 67.99 71.27
N ASP A 173 -4.96 69.16 70.65
CA ASP A 173 -4.58 70.38 71.35
C ASP A 173 -5.75 70.85 72.26
N PRO A 174 -5.55 70.93 73.60
CA PRO A 174 -6.59 71.38 74.52
C PRO A 174 -6.74 72.91 74.59
N CYS A 175 -5.94 73.69 73.84
CA CYS A 175 -6.03 75.14 73.81
C CYS A 175 -7.22 75.62 72.95
N GLU A 176 -7.91 76.66 73.43
CA GLU A 176 -8.97 77.34 72.67
C GLU A 176 -8.31 78.15 71.53
N GLN A 177 -8.80 78.01 70.29
CA GLN A 177 -8.22 78.69 69.12
C GLN A 177 -8.27 80.22 69.29
N ASP A 178 -7.11 80.87 69.24
CA ASP A 178 -7.02 82.34 69.28
C ASP A 178 -7.32 82.92 67.88
N PRO A 179 -8.42 83.69 67.70
CA PRO A 179 -8.78 84.26 66.41
C PRO A 179 -7.76 85.27 65.85
N GLN A 180 -6.79 85.73 66.67
CA GLN A 180 -5.69 86.56 66.18
C GLN A 180 -4.64 85.75 65.40
N ASN A 181 -4.58 84.42 65.61
CA ASN A 181 -3.68 83.52 64.89
C ASN A 181 -4.26 83.02 63.55
N ASP A 182 -5.56 83.19 63.29
CA ASP A 182 -6.21 82.84 62.02
C ASP A 182 -5.50 83.48 60.81
N ALA A 183 -5.00 84.71 60.98
CA ALA A 183 -4.25 85.44 59.95
C ALA A 183 -2.87 84.83 59.60
N PHE A 184 -2.37 83.90 60.42
CA PHE A 184 -1.15 83.13 60.19
C PHE A 184 -1.42 81.64 59.93
N SER A 185 -2.69 81.23 59.90
CA SER A 185 -3.09 79.87 59.53
C SER A 185 -2.93 79.67 58.02
N ASP A 186 -2.31 78.54 57.64
CA ASP A 186 -2.13 78.16 56.23
C ASP A 186 -3.41 77.49 55.71
N ALA A 187 -4.50 78.26 55.64
CA ALA A 187 -5.80 77.75 55.15
C ALA A 187 -5.70 77.43 53.65
N GLN A 188 -5.79 76.14 53.32
CA GLN A 188 -5.65 75.62 51.96
C GLN A 188 -6.97 75.02 51.47
N PHE A 189 -7.27 75.26 50.19
CA PHE A 189 -8.21 74.42 49.46
C PHE A 189 -7.46 73.18 48.98
N ILE A 190 -7.93 72.00 49.40
CA ILE A 190 -7.43 70.70 48.97
C ILE A 190 -8.51 70.04 48.13
N ASP A 191 -8.15 69.66 46.91
CA ASP A 191 -8.99 68.85 46.04
C ASP A 191 -9.12 67.43 46.65
N GLY A 192 -10.36 67.00 46.86
CA GLY A 192 -10.66 65.70 47.43
C GLY A 192 -11.80 65.01 46.69
N CYS A 193 -12.06 63.75 47.05
CA CYS A 193 -13.22 63.02 46.54
C CYS A 193 -14.00 62.36 47.68
N ARG A 194 -15.32 62.41 47.60
CA ARG A 194 -16.25 61.77 48.53
C ARG A 194 -16.83 60.52 47.90
N VAL A 195 -16.81 59.40 48.63
CA VAL A 195 -17.58 58.21 48.25
C VAL A 195 -19.05 58.46 48.56
N VAL A 196 -19.92 58.33 47.55
CA VAL A 196 -21.35 58.59 47.65
C VAL A 196 -22.12 57.37 47.14
N TYR A 197 -23.12 56.91 47.89
CA TYR A 197 -24.07 55.89 47.47
C TYR A 197 -25.28 56.55 46.81
N TYR A 198 -25.31 56.60 45.48
CA TYR A 198 -26.48 57.07 44.73
C TYR A 198 -27.55 55.99 44.76
N ALA A 199 -28.61 56.18 45.57
CA ALA A 199 -29.71 55.23 45.67
C ALA A 199 -30.41 55.10 44.30
N TRP A 200 -30.65 53.86 43.85
CA TRP A 200 -31.18 53.59 42.51
C TRP A 200 -32.47 54.38 42.23
N PRO A 201 -32.63 54.97 41.03
CA PRO A 201 -33.80 55.77 40.69
C PRO A 201 -34.95 54.91 40.21
N GLU A 202 -35.56 54.15 41.14
CA GLU A 202 -36.72 53.28 40.87
C GLU A 202 -37.90 54.04 40.25
N GLU A 203 -38.01 55.35 40.50
CA GLU A 203 -39.03 56.21 39.89
C GLU A 203 -38.84 56.37 38.36
N TRP A 204 -37.60 56.34 37.87
CA TRP A 204 -37.24 56.63 36.48
C TRP A 204 -36.79 55.39 35.70
N LEU A 205 -36.13 54.46 36.39
CA LEU A 205 -35.65 53.18 35.87
C LEU A 205 -36.04 52.08 36.86
N PRO A 206 -37.17 51.39 36.68
CA PRO A 206 -37.64 50.39 37.64
C PRO A 206 -36.66 49.21 37.73
N LEU A 207 -36.45 48.69 38.94
CA LEU A 207 -35.60 47.52 39.14
C LEU A 207 -36.26 46.25 38.58
N PRO A 208 -35.51 45.35 37.91
CA PRO A 208 -36.00 44.05 37.52
C PRO A 208 -36.28 43.16 38.75
N PRO A 209 -37.22 42.20 38.65
CA PRO A 209 -37.54 41.29 39.74
C PRO A 209 -36.32 40.44 40.13
N VAL A 210 -36.19 40.13 41.42
CA VAL A 210 -35.09 39.32 41.94
C VAL A 210 -35.19 37.89 41.42
N SER A 211 -34.14 37.45 40.73
CA SER A 211 -33.97 36.16 40.06
C SER A 211 -32.51 35.70 40.16
N PRO A 212 -32.16 34.46 39.76
CA PRO A 212 -30.75 34.05 39.59
C PRO A 212 -29.98 34.93 38.59
N THR A 213 -30.67 35.54 37.63
CA THR A 213 -30.10 36.44 36.62
C THR A 213 -30.11 37.92 37.03
N TRP A 214 -30.47 38.25 38.28
CA TRP A 214 -30.77 39.63 38.70
C TRP A 214 -29.61 40.61 38.48
N ARG A 215 -28.38 40.24 38.82
CA ARG A 215 -27.18 41.07 38.56
C ARG A 215 -27.05 41.46 37.09
N ASN A 216 -27.22 40.48 36.21
CA ASN A 216 -27.19 40.65 34.76
C ASN A 216 -28.38 41.52 34.29
N ALA A 217 -29.59 41.27 34.77
CA ALA A 217 -30.76 42.08 34.44
C ALA A 217 -30.63 43.56 34.85
N VAL A 218 -30.09 43.84 36.05
CA VAL A 218 -29.85 45.23 36.50
C VAL A 218 -28.81 45.91 35.61
N ALA A 219 -27.67 45.26 35.32
CA ALA A 219 -26.65 45.82 34.43
C ALA A 219 -27.21 46.11 33.02
N TYR A 220 -28.00 45.19 32.46
CA TYR A 220 -28.60 45.38 31.14
C TYR A 220 -29.70 46.45 31.11
N SER A 221 -30.34 46.78 32.24
CA SER A 221 -31.24 47.95 32.31
C SER A 221 -30.49 49.27 32.10
N ILE A 222 -29.26 49.38 32.63
CA ILE A 222 -28.36 50.52 32.39
C ILE A 222 -27.91 50.54 30.93
N PHE A 223 -27.44 49.40 30.42
CA PHE A 223 -26.95 49.28 29.03
C PHE A 223 -28.03 49.53 27.97
N ALA A 224 -29.29 49.19 28.26
CA ALA A 224 -30.43 49.49 27.39
C ALA A 224 -30.78 50.98 27.43
N ARG A 225 -30.67 51.62 28.60
CA ARG A 225 -30.90 53.06 28.74
C ARG A 225 -29.82 53.87 28.04
N GLU A 226 -28.54 53.54 28.25
CA GLU A 226 -27.39 54.20 27.63
C GLU A 226 -27.40 54.07 26.09
N ALA A 227 -27.85 52.93 25.53
CA ALA A 227 -28.01 52.77 24.09
C ALA A 227 -29.08 53.67 23.44
N GLN A 228 -29.99 54.24 24.24
CA GLN A 228 -31.04 55.18 23.82
C GLN A 228 -30.69 56.64 24.15
N THR A 229 -29.63 56.88 24.92
CA THR A 229 -29.17 58.20 25.37
C THR A 229 -28.33 58.86 24.27
N GLY A 230 -28.49 60.17 24.05
CA GLY A 230 -27.67 60.92 23.09
C GLY A 230 -26.19 60.98 23.48
N ALA A 231 -25.31 61.28 22.52
CA ALA A 231 -23.86 61.31 22.75
C ALA A 231 -23.44 62.32 23.84
N ASP A 232 -24.15 63.44 23.96
CA ASP A 232 -23.91 64.50 24.95
C ASP A 232 -24.88 64.45 26.14
N ASP A 233 -25.84 63.51 26.17
CA ASP A 233 -26.78 63.34 27.27
C ASP A 233 -26.15 62.51 28.40
N LEU A 234 -26.39 62.91 29.65
CA LEU A 234 -25.79 62.30 30.85
C LEU A 234 -26.82 61.53 31.67
N LEU A 235 -26.44 60.37 32.20
CA LEU A 235 -27.23 59.62 33.16
C LEU A 235 -27.30 60.37 34.50
N PRO A 236 -28.38 60.20 35.30
CA PRO A 236 -28.63 61.01 36.50
C PRO A 236 -27.51 61.04 37.56
N TRP A 237 -26.67 60.01 37.59
CA TRP A 237 -25.55 59.87 38.53
C TRP A 237 -24.23 60.45 37.97
N GLU A 238 -24.03 60.46 36.65
CA GLU A 238 -22.85 61.03 35.99
C GLU A 238 -22.77 62.56 36.16
N GLN A 239 -23.92 63.20 36.38
CA GLN A 239 -24.04 64.64 36.67
C GLN A 239 -23.47 65.04 38.05
N ILE A 240 -23.22 64.08 38.94
CA ILE A 240 -22.86 64.31 40.35
C ILE A 240 -21.40 63.91 40.64
N GLY A 241 -20.90 62.88 39.97
CA GLY A 241 -19.56 62.36 40.19
C GLY A 241 -19.21 61.21 39.26
N LEU A 242 -18.02 60.66 39.47
CA LEU A 242 -17.50 59.56 38.66
C LEU A 242 -18.04 58.21 39.17
N PRO A 243 -18.84 57.46 38.39
CA PRO A 243 -19.22 56.09 38.76
C PRO A 243 -18.01 55.17 38.85
N VAL A 244 -17.95 54.39 39.93
CA VAL A 244 -16.88 53.41 40.20
C VAL A 244 -17.39 51.98 40.47
N GLY A 245 -18.68 51.80 40.73
CA GLY A 245 -19.31 50.48 40.79
C GLY A 245 -20.79 50.50 41.17
N LEU A 246 -21.50 49.43 40.81
CA LEU A 246 -22.89 49.15 41.18
C LEU A 246 -22.89 48.22 42.40
N LEU A 247 -23.40 48.67 43.54
CA LEU A 247 -23.48 47.92 44.79
C LEU A 247 -24.91 47.45 45.05
N ALA A 248 -25.08 46.17 45.36
CA ALA A 248 -26.37 45.58 45.71
C ALA A 248 -26.35 44.94 47.10
N PHE A 249 -27.42 45.16 47.85
CA PHE A 249 -27.65 44.61 49.19
C PHE A 249 -28.81 43.62 49.21
N ASP A 250 -28.82 42.74 50.20
CA ASP A 250 -29.98 41.92 50.53
C ASP A 250 -31.06 42.69 51.34
N ALA A 251 -32.15 42.00 51.67
CA ALA A 251 -33.23 42.55 52.49
C ALA A 251 -32.74 43.09 53.84
N THR A 252 -31.68 42.49 54.40
CA THR A 252 -31.07 42.80 55.70
C THR A 252 -29.86 43.74 55.64
N TRP A 253 -29.56 44.34 54.48
CA TRP A 253 -28.42 45.25 54.25
C TRP A 253 -27.02 44.59 54.27
N ASN A 254 -26.91 43.29 54.03
CA ASN A 254 -25.61 42.67 53.73
C ASN A 254 -25.26 42.83 52.24
N ALA A 255 -24.00 43.08 51.91
CA ALA A 255 -23.57 43.26 50.52
C ALA A 255 -23.58 41.92 49.74
N LEU A 256 -24.36 41.87 48.66
CA LEU A 256 -24.47 40.71 47.78
C LEU A 256 -23.28 40.65 46.82
N PHE A 257 -23.14 41.68 45.98
CA PHE A 257 -22.09 41.83 44.97
C PHE A 257 -21.75 43.31 44.75
N ILE A 258 -20.61 43.55 44.12
CA ILE A 258 -20.28 44.82 43.46
C ILE A 258 -19.92 44.55 42.01
N ASP A 259 -20.53 45.29 41.08
CA ASP A 259 -20.26 45.18 39.64
C ASP A 259 -19.68 46.49 39.12
N ARG A 260 -18.44 46.47 38.63
CA ARG A 260 -17.73 47.67 38.19
C ARG A 260 -18.24 48.12 36.82
N PHE A 261 -18.22 47.20 35.87
CA PHE A 261 -18.41 47.51 34.44
C PHE A 261 -19.88 47.76 34.05
N ALA A 262 -20.85 47.44 34.91
CA ALA A 262 -22.22 47.94 34.78
C ALA A 262 -22.28 49.48 34.61
N VAL A 263 -21.43 50.23 35.33
CA VAL A 263 -21.46 51.71 35.38
C VAL A 263 -20.16 52.41 35.01
N VAL A 264 -19.00 51.75 35.10
CA VAL A 264 -17.71 52.35 34.74
C VAL A 264 -17.50 52.37 33.22
N ARG A 265 -17.01 53.50 32.69
CA ARG A 265 -16.60 53.69 31.30
C ARG A 265 -15.15 54.18 31.25
N ASP A 266 -14.46 53.97 30.13
CA ASP A 266 -13.08 54.43 29.94
C ASP A 266 -13.03 55.96 29.76
N GLY A 267 -12.46 56.65 30.74
CA GLY A 267 -12.24 58.09 30.69
C GLY A 267 -11.01 58.48 29.88
N GLY A 268 -10.90 59.76 29.52
CA GLY A 268 -9.69 60.32 28.90
C GLY A 268 -9.48 60.00 27.42
N LYS A 269 -10.38 59.21 26.80
CA LYS A 269 -10.37 58.92 25.35
C LYS A 269 -11.08 60.05 24.58
N ALA A 270 -11.09 59.95 23.25
CA ALA A 270 -11.89 60.87 22.42
C ALA A 270 -13.39 60.72 22.74
N LYS A 271 -14.14 61.84 22.71
CA LYS A 271 -15.59 61.83 22.95
C LYS A 271 -16.36 60.99 21.93
N ARG A 272 -17.53 60.52 22.37
CA ARG A 272 -18.52 59.77 21.60
C ARG A 272 -18.76 60.42 20.23
N ARG A 273 -18.63 59.65 19.14
CA ARG A 273 -19.07 60.07 17.81
C ARG A 273 -20.58 59.85 17.69
N THR A 274 -21.25 60.64 16.85
CA THR A 274 -22.67 60.43 16.53
C THR A 274 -22.88 59.02 16.00
N VAL A 275 -23.77 58.25 16.64
CA VAL A 275 -24.00 56.84 16.30
C VAL A 275 -24.73 56.77 14.95
N LEU A 276 -24.17 56.03 13.99
CA LEU A 276 -24.74 55.91 12.63
C LEU A 276 -26.01 55.04 12.57
N PHE A 277 -26.22 54.18 13.56
CA PHE A 277 -27.36 53.27 13.67
C PHE A 277 -28.06 53.47 15.02
N ALA A 278 -29.37 53.70 15.00
CA ALA A 278 -30.13 53.86 16.24
C ALA A 278 -30.03 52.60 17.12
N ASN A 279 -29.95 52.78 18.44
CA ASN A 279 -29.88 51.73 19.46
C ASN A 279 -28.64 50.79 19.42
N SER A 280 -27.65 50.99 18.53
CA SER A 280 -26.43 50.15 18.58
C SER A 280 -25.54 50.47 19.79
N GLY A 281 -25.62 51.68 20.34
CA GLY A 281 -24.68 52.18 21.33
C GLY A 281 -23.34 52.59 20.74
N ASP A 282 -22.38 52.89 21.63
CA ASP A 282 -21.01 53.29 21.30
C ASP A 282 -19.96 52.23 21.72
N GLU A 283 -18.70 52.46 21.36
CA GLU A 283 -17.58 51.55 21.67
C GLU A 283 -17.38 51.37 23.18
N PHE A 284 -17.63 52.41 23.99
CA PHE A 284 -17.54 52.35 25.45
C PHE A 284 -18.59 51.40 26.04
N LEU A 285 -19.83 51.46 25.55
CA LEU A 285 -20.91 50.57 25.95
C LEU A 285 -20.68 49.13 25.49
N TRP A 286 -20.14 48.92 24.28
CA TRP A 286 -19.79 47.57 23.81
C TRP A 286 -18.70 46.94 24.70
N GLN A 287 -17.64 47.71 25.00
CA GLN A 287 -16.57 47.28 25.90
C GLN A 287 -17.13 46.98 27.30
N ALA A 288 -17.98 47.84 27.85
CA ALA A 288 -18.60 47.66 29.17
C ALA A 288 -19.45 46.37 29.26
N ARG A 289 -20.26 46.06 28.23
CA ARG A 289 -21.05 44.81 28.16
C ARG A 289 -20.17 43.57 28.23
N ILE A 290 -19.04 43.57 27.51
CA ILE A 290 -18.08 42.46 27.48
C ILE A 290 -17.36 42.33 28.84
N GLN A 291 -16.88 43.45 29.40
CA GLN A 291 -16.17 43.45 30.68
C GLN A 291 -17.07 43.08 31.87
N GLN A 292 -18.35 43.50 31.88
CA GLN A 292 -19.34 43.11 32.89
C GLN A 292 -19.57 41.60 32.90
N PHE A 293 -19.77 41.02 31.71
CA PHE A 293 -19.94 39.58 31.54
C PHE A 293 -18.71 38.80 32.04
N ILE A 294 -17.50 39.23 31.65
CA ILE A 294 -16.25 38.61 32.12
C ILE A 294 -16.10 38.73 33.64
N GLN A 295 -16.37 39.90 34.23
CA GLN A 295 -16.31 40.08 35.69
C GLN A 295 -17.27 39.12 36.41
N GLN A 296 -18.52 39.02 35.96
CA GLN A 296 -19.51 38.13 36.56
C GLN A 296 -19.13 36.64 36.46
N ILE A 297 -18.47 36.22 35.37
CA ILE A 297 -17.89 34.86 35.27
C ILE A 297 -16.75 34.67 36.27
N VAL A 298 -15.80 35.61 36.35
CA VAL A 298 -14.62 35.52 37.25
C VAL A 298 -15.05 35.48 38.72
N ASP A 299 -15.97 36.37 39.13
CA ASP A 299 -16.54 36.43 40.48
C ASP A 299 -17.22 35.10 40.88
N SER A 300 -17.67 34.30 39.89
CA SER A 300 -18.35 33.01 40.10
C SER A 300 -17.39 31.81 40.20
N ASN A 301 -16.06 32.02 40.16
CA ASN A 301 -15.02 30.98 40.20
C ASN A 301 -15.22 29.84 39.16
N PRO A 302 -14.91 30.10 37.88
CA PRO A 302 -15.26 29.20 36.78
C PRO A 302 -14.53 27.84 36.79
N SER A 303 -13.50 27.69 37.61
CA SER A 303 -12.79 26.43 37.84
C SER A 303 -13.52 25.49 38.80
N ALA A 304 -14.41 26.01 39.64
CA ALA A 304 -15.13 25.25 40.68
C ALA A 304 -16.62 25.06 40.37
N THR A 305 -17.20 25.87 39.48
CA THR A 305 -18.62 25.84 39.13
C THR A 305 -18.84 25.23 37.74
N ALA A 306 -19.86 24.38 37.60
CA ALA A 306 -20.19 23.74 36.32
C ALA A 306 -20.65 24.78 35.27
N PRO A 307 -20.29 24.63 33.98
CA PRO A 307 -20.62 25.60 32.93
C PRO A 307 -22.12 25.92 32.82
N ALA A 308 -22.99 24.92 32.92
CA ALA A 308 -24.44 25.12 32.88
C ALA A 308 -24.96 25.93 34.07
N THR A 309 -24.33 25.80 35.24
CA THR A 309 -24.67 26.59 36.43
C THR A 309 -24.20 28.04 36.28
N LEU A 310 -23.00 28.27 35.72
CA LEU A 310 -22.51 29.62 35.38
C LEU A 310 -23.45 30.31 34.38
N ALA A 311 -23.89 29.57 33.35
CA ALA A 311 -24.81 30.08 32.34
C ALA A 311 -26.15 30.57 32.93
N SER A 312 -26.68 29.88 33.95
CA SER A 312 -27.96 30.24 34.57
C SER A 312 -27.97 31.58 35.32
N ALA A 313 -26.81 32.23 35.49
CA ALA A 313 -26.69 33.59 36.02
C ALA A 313 -26.88 34.69 34.96
N PHE A 314 -27.07 34.33 33.68
CA PHE A 314 -27.24 35.26 32.55
C PHE A 314 -28.60 35.05 31.87
N GLY A 315 -29.41 36.10 31.80
CA GLY A 315 -30.61 36.14 30.96
C GLY A 315 -30.32 36.79 29.59
N LEU A 316 -29.41 37.77 29.58
CA LEU A 316 -28.92 38.45 28.39
C LEU A 316 -27.41 38.29 28.30
N PHE A 317 -26.92 37.75 27.18
CA PHE A 317 -25.50 37.62 26.88
C PHE A 317 -25.05 38.79 25.97
N PRO A 318 -23.81 39.28 26.11
CA PRO A 318 -23.28 40.27 25.18
C PRO A 318 -23.20 39.67 23.77
N PRO A 319 -23.25 40.49 22.70
CA PRO A 319 -23.20 40.00 21.32
C PRO A 319 -21.84 39.37 20.94
N ALA A 320 -20.81 39.59 21.77
CA ALA A 320 -19.55 38.88 21.74
C ALA A 320 -19.02 38.75 23.17
N GLY A 321 -18.21 37.73 23.48
CA GLY A 321 -17.64 37.57 24.81
C GLY A 321 -16.63 36.43 24.92
N VAL A 322 -15.85 36.42 26.00
CA VAL A 322 -14.88 35.36 26.31
C VAL A 322 -15.43 34.46 27.41
N VAL A 323 -15.34 33.14 27.22
CA VAL A 323 -15.82 32.12 28.15
C VAL A 323 -14.72 31.10 28.48
N PRO A 324 -14.80 30.43 29.65
CA PRO A 324 -13.86 29.39 30.05
C PRO A 324 -13.74 28.23 29.02
N LYS A 325 -12.58 27.55 28.99
CA LYS A 325 -12.36 26.39 28.10
C LYS A 325 -13.37 25.26 28.31
N ASN A 326 -13.77 25.01 29.56
CA ASN A 326 -14.74 23.97 29.92
C ASN A 326 -16.19 24.30 29.49
N SER A 327 -16.45 25.48 28.91
CA SER A 327 -17.75 25.79 28.30
C SER A 327 -18.10 24.86 27.14
N PHE A 328 -17.10 24.26 26.48
CA PHE A 328 -17.24 23.14 25.54
C PHE A 328 -16.55 21.89 26.10
N ASP A 329 -17.12 20.73 25.76
CA ASP A 329 -16.46 19.43 25.94
C ASP A 329 -15.75 19.02 24.64
N PHE A 330 -14.42 18.83 24.72
CA PHE A 330 -13.56 18.48 23.59
C PHE A 330 -13.11 17.02 23.69
N GLY A 331 -13.42 16.23 22.66
CA GLY A 331 -13.02 14.82 22.57
C GLY A 331 -13.02 14.30 21.14
N ARG A 332 -13.14 12.98 20.95
CA ARG A 332 -13.26 12.36 19.63
C ARG A 332 -14.69 11.91 19.37
N GLY A 333 -15.49 12.79 18.76
CA GLY A 333 -16.76 12.39 18.14
C GLY A 333 -16.53 11.67 16.81
N LEU A 334 -17.61 11.31 16.12
CA LEU A 334 -17.53 10.64 14.81
C LEU A 334 -16.97 11.56 13.71
N GLN A 335 -17.31 12.85 13.73
CA GLN A 335 -16.87 13.83 12.72
C GLN A 335 -16.40 15.17 13.32
N SER A 336 -16.78 15.48 14.56
CA SER A 336 -16.43 16.72 15.27
C SER A 336 -15.69 16.42 16.58
N ARG A 337 -14.79 17.31 16.98
CA ARG A 337 -14.15 17.31 18.30
C ARG A 337 -14.97 17.97 19.39
N VAL A 338 -15.99 18.75 19.02
CA VAL A 338 -16.92 19.34 20.00
C VAL A 338 -18.01 18.31 20.27
N LEU A 339 -18.00 17.75 21.49
CA LEU A 339 -18.97 16.74 21.93
C LEU A 339 -20.24 17.38 22.48
N SER A 340 -20.09 18.46 23.24
CA SER A 340 -21.20 19.23 23.81
C SER A 340 -20.78 20.66 24.14
N ALA A 341 -21.77 21.55 24.30
CA ALA A 341 -21.59 22.97 24.60
C ALA A 341 -22.34 23.37 25.89
N PRO A 342 -22.02 22.78 27.06
CA PRO A 342 -22.82 22.88 28.29
C PRO A 342 -22.99 24.29 28.88
N PHE A 343 -22.26 25.30 28.39
CA PHE A 343 -22.44 26.70 28.78
C PHE A 343 -23.60 27.40 28.04
N PHE A 344 -24.03 26.91 26.88
CA PHE A 344 -25.05 27.58 26.07
C PHE A 344 -26.44 26.95 26.27
N PRO A 345 -27.53 27.73 26.25
CA PRO A 345 -28.89 27.20 26.31
C PRO A 345 -29.16 26.15 25.23
N THR A 346 -29.89 25.09 25.57
CA THR A 346 -30.15 23.95 24.66
C THR A 346 -31.02 24.28 23.45
N GLY A 347 -31.68 25.44 23.44
CA GLY A 347 -32.45 25.95 22.31
C GLY A 347 -31.65 26.78 21.31
N TRP A 348 -30.36 27.03 21.55
CA TRP A 348 -29.50 27.82 20.68
C TRP A 348 -28.79 26.93 19.64
N THR A 349 -28.55 27.47 18.44
CA THR A 349 -27.65 26.82 17.48
C THR A 349 -26.22 27.29 17.77
N VAL A 350 -25.31 26.33 18.00
CA VAL A 350 -23.93 26.62 18.41
C VAL A 350 -22.98 26.00 17.40
N SER A 351 -22.32 26.86 16.61
CA SER A 351 -21.25 26.49 15.69
C SER A 351 -19.87 26.71 16.33
N ALA A 352 -18.87 25.96 15.90
CA ALA A 352 -17.51 26.01 16.44
C ALA A 352 -16.49 26.14 15.31
N VAL A 353 -15.63 27.15 15.36
CA VAL A 353 -14.66 27.46 14.29
C VAL A 353 -13.30 27.81 14.91
N PRO A 354 -12.17 27.22 14.46
CA PRO A 354 -10.85 27.66 14.92
C PRO A 354 -10.51 29.04 14.36
N ILE A 355 -9.78 29.86 15.12
CA ILE A 355 -9.30 31.18 14.67
C ILE A 355 -7.85 31.40 15.13
N PRO A 356 -7.00 32.11 14.36
CA PRO A 356 -5.74 32.62 14.88
C PRO A 356 -6.00 33.58 16.05
N THR A 357 -5.34 33.39 17.18
CA THR A 357 -5.46 34.27 18.36
C THR A 357 -5.22 35.74 17.99
N GLU A 358 -4.30 35.98 17.05
CA GLU A 358 -3.88 37.27 16.53
C GLU A 358 -4.98 37.99 15.71
N GLN A 359 -6.04 37.28 15.32
CA GLN A 359 -7.18 37.82 14.57
C GLN A 359 -8.47 37.92 15.41
N LEU A 360 -8.43 37.44 16.66
CA LEU A 360 -9.62 37.34 17.51
C LEU A 360 -10.26 38.69 17.80
N ASP A 361 -9.46 39.72 18.09
CA ASP A 361 -9.96 41.06 18.46
C ASP A 361 -10.81 41.67 17.32
N TYR A 362 -10.39 41.52 16.06
CA TYR A 362 -11.16 41.97 14.90
C TYR A 362 -12.49 41.23 14.76
N ALA A 363 -12.52 39.93 15.06
CA ALA A 363 -13.74 39.11 14.99
C ALA A 363 -14.72 39.49 16.12
N ILE A 364 -14.23 39.76 17.33
CA ILE A 364 -15.04 40.27 18.45
C ILE A 364 -15.56 41.68 18.15
N GLN A 365 -14.71 42.59 17.68
CA GLN A 365 -15.09 43.97 17.34
C GLN A 365 -16.15 44.03 16.23
N ALA A 366 -16.15 43.08 15.31
CA ALA A 366 -17.20 42.96 14.29
C ALA A 366 -18.58 42.66 14.88
N SER A 367 -18.70 41.79 15.90
CA SER A 367 -20.00 41.46 16.49
C SER A 367 -20.39 42.35 17.68
N ALA A 368 -19.44 43.05 18.29
CA ALA A 368 -19.66 44.02 19.38
C ALA A 368 -20.85 45.00 19.23
N PRO A 369 -21.15 45.62 18.05
CA PRO A 369 -22.28 46.55 17.89
C PRO A 369 -23.68 45.90 17.80
N LEU A 370 -23.77 44.57 17.79
CA LEU A 370 -25.06 43.87 17.60
C LEU A 370 -25.91 43.88 18.88
N ALA A 371 -27.19 43.49 18.74
CA ALA A 371 -28.08 43.28 19.87
C ALA A 371 -27.61 42.10 20.75
N ALA A 372 -27.83 42.22 22.06
CA ALA A 372 -27.61 41.16 23.03
C ALA A 372 -28.40 39.89 22.68
N LEU A 373 -27.88 38.72 23.07
CA LEU A 373 -28.52 37.43 22.85
C LEU A 373 -29.45 37.10 24.04
N ASP A 374 -30.69 36.70 23.76
CA ASP A 374 -31.69 36.39 24.79
C ASP A 374 -31.74 34.89 25.10
N ALA A 375 -31.47 34.51 26.35
CA ALA A 375 -31.47 33.11 26.80
C ALA A 375 -32.87 32.46 26.75
N SER A 376 -33.94 33.25 26.65
CA SER A 376 -35.32 32.77 26.52
C SER A 376 -35.75 32.46 25.07
N GLN A 377 -34.97 32.89 24.08
CA GLN A 377 -35.25 32.69 22.66
C GLN A 377 -34.24 31.72 22.02
N PRO A 378 -34.60 31.05 20.92
CA PRO A 378 -33.62 30.41 20.04
C PRO A 378 -32.72 31.48 19.42
N GLU A 379 -31.41 31.32 19.58
CA GLU A 379 -30.39 32.24 19.06
C GLU A 379 -29.28 31.45 18.37
N ASP A 380 -28.61 32.08 17.41
CA ASP A 380 -27.46 31.52 16.71
C ASP A 380 -26.15 32.10 17.28
N VAL A 381 -25.17 31.23 17.56
CA VAL A 381 -23.88 31.61 18.13
C VAL A 381 -22.74 30.89 17.41
N THR A 382 -21.70 31.63 17.03
CA THR A 382 -20.42 31.07 16.57
C THR A 382 -19.39 31.18 17.68
N VAL A 383 -18.82 30.06 18.08
CA VAL A 383 -17.74 29.99 19.08
C VAL A 383 -16.41 29.82 18.37
N PHE A 384 -15.57 30.84 18.50
CA PHE A 384 -14.19 30.82 18.09
C PHE A 384 -13.33 30.05 19.10
N VAL A 385 -12.52 29.15 18.57
CA VAL A 385 -11.51 28.40 19.31
C VAL A 385 -10.14 29.02 18.98
N PRO A 386 -9.64 29.94 19.82
CA PRO A 386 -8.39 30.66 19.55
C PRO A 386 -7.18 29.75 19.70
N VAL A 387 -6.32 29.77 18.69
CA VAL A 387 -5.07 29.00 18.60
C VAL A 387 -3.99 29.92 18.02
N PRO A 388 -2.74 29.92 18.53
CA PRO A 388 -1.66 30.72 17.94
C PRO A 388 -1.46 30.39 16.46
N GLN A 389 -1.16 31.37 15.61
CA GLN A 389 -1.09 31.21 14.15
C GLN A 389 -0.20 30.02 13.68
N ILE A 390 0.85 29.68 14.42
CA ILE A 390 1.76 28.55 14.15
C ILE A 390 1.04 27.19 14.17
N TRP A 391 -0.01 27.05 14.99
CA TRP A 391 -0.77 25.80 15.18
C TRP A 391 -2.18 25.87 14.55
N PHE A 392 -2.46 26.91 13.76
CA PHE A 392 -3.78 27.12 13.16
C PHE A 392 -4.02 26.17 11.98
N GLU A 393 -5.09 25.38 12.06
CA GLU A 393 -5.64 24.59 10.96
C GLU A 393 -7.14 24.90 10.82
N PRO A 394 -7.68 25.08 9.59
CA PRO A 394 -9.10 25.36 9.40
C PRO A 394 -10.00 24.22 9.89
N ASP A 395 -9.59 22.97 9.66
CA ASP A 395 -10.32 21.76 10.04
C ASP A 395 -9.89 21.21 11.42
N LEU A 396 -9.23 22.01 12.27
CA LEU A 396 -8.72 21.58 13.58
C LEU A 396 -9.78 20.85 14.42
N LEU A 397 -11.02 21.35 14.38
CA LEU A 397 -12.16 20.83 15.13
C LEU A 397 -12.86 19.63 14.46
N GLN A 398 -12.47 19.25 13.25
CA GLN A 398 -12.98 18.06 12.58
C GLN A 398 -12.13 16.83 12.95
N VAL A 399 -12.81 15.70 13.11
CA VAL A 399 -12.20 14.38 13.24
C VAL A 399 -12.08 13.80 11.84
N LEU A 400 -10.85 13.75 11.32
CA LEU A 400 -10.57 13.19 10.01
C LEU A 400 -10.85 11.68 10.02
N GLN A 401 -11.48 11.18 8.98
CA GLN A 401 -11.77 9.75 8.78
C GLN A 401 -11.01 9.22 7.57
N VAL A 402 -10.75 7.91 7.56
CA VAL A 402 -10.19 7.22 6.39
C VAL A 402 -11.27 7.15 5.30
N ASP A 403 -10.90 7.48 4.07
CA ASP A 403 -11.83 7.42 2.94
C ASP A 403 -12.28 5.96 2.68
N PRO A 404 -13.60 5.66 2.63
CA PRO A 404 -14.10 4.31 2.36
C PRO A 404 -13.66 3.73 1.01
N ALA A 405 -13.22 4.56 0.05
CA ALA A 405 -12.68 4.11 -1.24
C ALA A 405 -11.47 3.19 -1.08
N PHE A 406 -10.63 3.37 -0.05
CA PHE A 406 -9.48 2.48 0.19
C PHE A 406 -9.93 1.06 0.54
N GLN A 407 -10.97 0.91 1.38
CA GLN A 407 -11.51 -0.41 1.72
C GLN A 407 -12.20 -1.04 0.51
N ALA A 408 -12.98 -0.26 -0.25
CA ALA A 408 -13.64 -0.74 -1.47
C ALA A 408 -12.62 -1.28 -2.51
N ALA A 409 -11.48 -0.61 -2.67
CA ALA A 409 -10.39 -1.07 -3.53
C ALA A 409 -9.75 -2.38 -3.02
N VAL A 410 -9.50 -2.50 -1.71
CA VAL A 410 -8.99 -3.75 -1.09
C VAL A 410 -9.96 -4.91 -1.33
N ASP A 411 -11.25 -4.67 -1.19
CA ASP A 411 -12.30 -5.68 -1.40
C ASP A 411 -12.38 -6.09 -2.87
N GLN A 412 -12.31 -5.13 -3.81
CA GLN A 412 -12.31 -5.36 -5.26
C GLN A 412 -11.09 -6.20 -5.71
N PHE A 413 -9.87 -5.83 -5.32
CA PHE A 413 -8.67 -6.61 -5.65
C PHE A 413 -8.67 -7.98 -4.98
N SER A 414 -9.20 -8.09 -3.76
CA SER A 414 -9.35 -9.37 -3.07
C SER A 414 -10.33 -10.29 -3.79
N HIS A 415 -11.42 -9.75 -4.35
CA HIS A 415 -12.36 -10.50 -5.18
C HIS A 415 -11.72 -10.95 -6.50
N ALA A 416 -11.00 -10.06 -7.19
CA ALA A 416 -10.27 -10.39 -8.43
C ALA A 416 -9.27 -11.54 -8.23
N ARG A 417 -8.50 -11.51 -7.14
CA ARG A 417 -7.61 -12.62 -6.75
C ARG A 417 -8.38 -13.91 -6.48
N ALA A 418 -9.54 -13.83 -5.82
CA ALA A 418 -10.36 -15.01 -5.52
C ALA A 418 -10.89 -15.68 -6.80
N ILE A 419 -11.21 -14.91 -7.85
CA ILE A 419 -11.57 -15.42 -9.18
C ILE A 419 -10.37 -16.11 -9.85
N TRP A 420 -9.17 -15.51 -9.82
CA TRP A 420 -7.96 -16.17 -10.35
C TRP A 420 -7.62 -17.48 -9.63
N LEU A 421 -7.80 -17.54 -8.31
CA LEU A 421 -7.63 -18.77 -7.54
C LEU A 421 -8.63 -19.86 -7.95
N LYS A 422 -9.89 -19.48 -8.20
CA LYS A 422 -10.93 -20.39 -8.71
C LYS A 422 -10.53 -20.95 -10.08
N ARG A 423 -10.18 -20.07 -11.03
CA ARG A 423 -9.66 -20.47 -12.36
C ARG A 423 -8.48 -21.43 -12.26
N ARG A 424 -7.54 -21.18 -11.34
CA ARG A 424 -6.41 -22.09 -11.10
C ARG A 424 -6.85 -23.45 -10.58
N GLN A 425 -7.83 -23.51 -9.68
CA GLN A 425 -8.36 -24.77 -9.14
C GLN A 425 -9.00 -25.62 -10.24
N ASP A 426 -9.79 -24.99 -11.12
CA ASP A 426 -10.49 -25.70 -12.19
C ASP A 426 -9.50 -26.23 -13.25
N VAL A 427 -8.47 -25.47 -13.63
CA VAL A 427 -7.40 -25.98 -14.51
C VAL A 427 -6.60 -27.10 -13.84
N ARG A 428 -6.30 -27.01 -12.54
CA ARG A 428 -5.63 -28.10 -11.79
C ARG A 428 -6.49 -29.38 -11.76
N ALA A 429 -7.80 -29.25 -11.60
CA ALA A 429 -8.73 -30.38 -11.66
C ALA A 429 -8.77 -31.00 -13.07
N SER A 430 -8.90 -30.18 -14.13
CA SER A 430 -8.85 -30.65 -15.52
C SER A 430 -7.53 -31.33 -15.86
N PHE A 431 -6.39 -30.76 -15.46
CA PHE A 431 -5.07 -31.38 -15.65
C PHE A 431 -4.97 -32.75 -14.96
N SER A 432 -5.49 -32.86 -13.73
CA SER A 432 -5.49 -34.13 -12.98
C SER A 432 -6.34 -35.21 -13.67
N ALA A 433 -7.48 -34.82 -14.24
CA ALA A 433 -8.35 -35.72 -15.01
C ALA A 433 -7.71 -36.16 -16.35
N LEU A 434 -7.02 -35.26 -17.06
CA LEU A 434 -6.24 -35.61 -18.27
C LEU A 434 -5.08 -36.56 -17.93
N TYR A 435 -4.32 -36.26 -16.89
CA TYR A 435 -3.18 -37.07 -16.45
C TYR A 435 -3.60 -38.50 -16.08
N THR A 436 -4.74 -38.64 -15.38
CA THR A 436 -5.30 -39.94 -15.00
C THR A 436 -5.78 -40.72 -16.23
N ALA A 437 -6.38 -40.05 -17.22
CA ALA A 437 -6.84 -40.67 -18.46
C ALA A 437 -5.69 -41.24 -19.33
N VAL A 438 -4.54 -40.55 -19.38
CA VAL A 438 -3.35 -41.04 -20.10
C VAL A 438 -2.68 -42.20 -19.35
N ASN A 439 -2.46 -42.05 -18.05
CA ASN A 439 -1.58 -42.94 -17.27
C ASN A 439 -2.28 -44.05 -16.48
N GLY A 440 -3.60 -43.97 -16.26
CA GLY A 440 -4.37 -44.94 -15.47
C GLY A 440 -4.03 -44.93 -13.97
N THR A 441 -4.78 -45.70 -13.18
CA THR A 441 -4.62 -45.72 -11.72
C THR A 441 -3.82 -46.91 -11.17
N LEU A 442 -3.62 -48.01 -11.93
CA LEU A 442 -3.15 -49.27 -11.34
C LEU A 442 -1.68 -49.29 -10.88
N LEU A 443 -0.72 -48.74 -11.65
CA LEU A 443 0.70 -49.10 -11.44
C LEU A 443 1.78 -48.00 -11.59
N LYS A 444 1.47 -46.75 -11.99
CA LYS A 444 2.54 -45.74 -12.21
C LYS A 444 2.19 -44.24 -12.13
N GLY A 445 0.94 -43.85 -11.94
CA GLY A 445 0.50 -42.46 -12.09
C GLY A 445 -0.31 -41.90 -10.93
N THR A 446 0.32 -41.57 -9.80
CA THR A 446 -0.26 -40.54 -8.94
C THR A 446 -0.26 -39.21 -9.71
N PRO A 447 -1.39 -38.48 -9.83
CA PRO A 447 -1.37 -37.15 -10.40
C PRO A 447 -0.44 -36.24 -9.58
N PRO A 448 0.22 -35.24 -10.20
CA PRO A 448 1.15 -34.38 -9.49
C PRO A 448 0.44 -33.66 -8.35
N LEU A 449 0.94 -33.86 -7.13
CA LEU A 449 0.40 -33.20 -5.94
C LEU A 449 0.73 -31.71 -6.01
N PHE A 450 -0.29 -30.89 -6.26
CA PHE A 450 -0.13 -29.44 -6.19
C PHE A 450 0.01 -29.02 -4.71
N PRO A 451 0.99 -28.18 -4.35
CA PRO A 451 1.13 -27.70 -2.97
C PRO A 451 -0.13 -26.98 -2.47
N ASP A 452 -0.53 -27.34 -1.26
CA ASP A 452 -1.62 -26.73 -0.50
C ASP A 452 -1.23 -26.65 0.99
N PRO A 453 -1.11 -25.46 1.61
CA PRO A 453 -1.22 -24.15 0.97
C PRO A 453 -0.11 -23.91 -0.07
N ASP A 454 -0.39 -23.00 -0.99
CA ASP A 454 0.52 -22.56 -2.04
C ASP A 454 1.75 -21.83 -1.45
N PRO A 455 3.00 -22.20 -1.79
CA PRO A 455 4.20 -21.56 -1.24
C PRO A 455 4.27 -20.05 -1.48
N ASP A 456 3.64 -19.56 -2.55
CA ASP A 456 3.62 -18.14 -2.91
C ASP A 456 2.45 -17.37 -2.23
N ALA A 457 1.61 -18.03 -1.44
CA ALA A 457 0.54 -17.37 -0.68
C ALA A 457 1.11 -16.62 0.54
N VAL A 458 0.91 -15.29 0.55
CA VAL A 458 1.43 -14.45 1.64
C VAL A 458 0.50 -14.43 2.86
N GLU A 459 -0.80 -14.61 2.63
CA GLU A 459 -1.88 -14.58 3.63
C GLU A 459 -2.89 -15.72 3.40
N THR A 460 -3.94 -15.82 4.23
CA THR A 460 -5.07 -16.74 4.00
C THR A 460 -5.92 -16.21 2.85
N GLU A 461 -5.96 -16.93 1.73
CA GLU A 461 -6.66 -16.49 0.51
C GLU A 461 -7.99 -17.21 0.33
N PHE A 462 -9.05 -16.46 0.05
CA PHE A 462 -10.36 -17.01 -0.29
C PHE A 462 -10.43 -17.38 -1.78
N VAL A 463 -11.07 -18.52 -2.09
CA VAL A 463 -11.31 -18.96 -3.47
C VAL A 463 -12.76 -18.65 -3.83
N SER A 464 -12.98 -17.96 -4.96
CA SER A 464 -14.33 -17.61 -5.40
C SER A 464 -15.17 -18.85 -5.70
N THR A 465 -16.48 -18.76 -5.45
CA THR A 465 -17.44 -19.78 -5.89
C THR A 465 -17.75 -19.69 -7.39
N THR A 466 -17.51 -18.52 -8.01
CA THR A 466 -17.79 -18.23 -9.43
C THR A 466 -16.55 -17.72 -10.17
N GLU A 467 -16.49 -17.97 -11.47
CA GLU A 467 -15.46 -17.46 -12.39
C GLU A 467 -15.82 -16.12 -13.05
N ILE A 468 -17.06 -15.68 -12.85
CA ILE A 468 -17.71 -14.56 -13.52
C ILE A 468 -18.05 -13.48 -12.51
N ASP A 469 -17.70 -12.23 -12.85
CA ASP A 469 -18.23 -11.02 -12.24
C ASP A 469 -18.46 -9.99 -13.36
N ALA A 470 -19.71 -9.54 -13.52
CA ALA A 470 -20.08 -8.56 -14.55
C ALA A 470 -19.61 -7.13 -14.22
N SER A 471 -19.12 -6.88 -13.00
CA SER A 471 -18.57 -5.59 -12.57
C SER A 471 -17.06 -5.43 -12.89
N ILE A 472 -16.39 -6.50 -13.32
CA ILE A 472 -14.96 -6.51 -13.65
C ILE A 472 -14.80 -6.96 -15.11
N ASP A 473 -14.39 -6.05 -16.00
CA ASP A 473 -14.29 -6.31 -17.46
C ASP A 473 -13.58 -7.64 -17.81
N ALA A 474 -12.48 -7.95 -17.12
CA ALA A 474 -11.68 -9.16 -17.33
C ALA A 474 -12.42 -10.48 -16.98
N PHE A 475 -13.51 -10.40 -16.22
CA PHE A 475 -14.28 -11.54 -15.70
C PHE A 475 -15.76 -11.50 -16.11
N THR A 476 -16.14 -10.63 -17.06
CA THR A 476 -17.51 -10.52 -17.59
C THR A 476 -18.05 -11.83 -18.21
N THR A 477 -17.16 -12.71 -18.68
CA THR A 477 -17.49 -14.04 -19.21
C THR A 477 -16.66 -15.12 -18.56
N ALA A 478 -17.27 -16.30 -18.32
CA ALA A 478 -16.52 -17.50 -17.94
C ALA A 478 -15.50 -17.86 -19.02
N GLU A 479 -14.34 -18.36 -18.60
CA GLU A 479 -13.23 -18.60 -19.50
C GLU A 479 -13.34 -20.01 -20.12
N SER A 480 -14.01 -20.08 -21.28
CA SER A 480 -14.41 -21.33 -21.95
C SER A 480 -13.36 -22.46 -21.88
N SER A 481 -13.64 -23.46 -21.05
CA SER A 481 -12.83 -24.68 -20.85
C SER A 481 -11.32 -24.44 -20.59
N TYR A 482 -10.89 -23.21 -20.27
CA TYR A 482 -9.48 -22.82 -20.15
C TYR A 482 -8.61 -23.14 -21.39
N GLY A 483 -9.23 -23.14 -22.58
CA GLY A 483 -8.62 -23.59 -23.83
C GLY A 483 -8.58 -25.11 -24.03
N VAL A 484 -8.98 -25.90 -23.03
CA VAL A 484 -9.06 -27.37 -23.07
C VAL A 484 -10.40 -27.80 -23.70
N THR A 485 -10.60 -27.54 -24.99
CA THR A 485 -11.87 -27.87 -25.68
C THR A 485 -12.00 -29.36 -25.96
N GLY A 486 -12.89 -30.01 -25.20
CA GLY A 486 -13.10 -31.46 -25.18
C GLY A 486 -12.40 -32.07 -23.97
N THR A 487 -13.16 -32.71 -23.10
CA THR A 487 -12.63 -33.40 -21.91
C THR A 487 -11.97 -34.73 -22.28
N SER A 488 -11.19 -35.31 -21.35
CA SER A 488 -10.72 -36.69 -21.52
C SER A 488 -11.87 -37.69 -21.66
N VAL A 489 -13.02 -37.40 -21.04
CA VAL A 489 -14.25 -38.19 -21.16
C VAL A 489 -14.70 -38.21 -22.62
N ASP A 490 -14.91 -37.04 -23.23
CA ASP A 490 -15.40 -36.92 -24.61
C ASP A 490 -14.50 -37.64 -25.63
N ARG A 491 -13.17 -37.56 -25.45
CA ARG A 491 -12.19 -38.17 -26.36
C ARG A 491 -12.12 -39.69 -26.20
N ILE A 492 -12.14 -40.20 -24.97
CA ILE A 492 -12.10 -41.65 -24.72
C ILE A 492 -13.44 -42.30 -25.06
N ASP A 493 -14.56 -41.64 -24.77
CA ASP A 493 -15.90 -42.15 -25.08
C ASP A 493 -16.25 -42.06 -26.57
N ALA A 494 -15.60 -41.17 -27.34
CA ALA A 494 -15.61 -41.22 -28.80
C ALA A 494 -14.71 -42.34 -29.38
N LEU A 495 -13.60 -42.67 -28.71
CA LEU A 495 -12.67 -43.72 -29.16
C LEU A 495 -13.24 -45.14 -28.96
N LYS A 496 -13.84 -45.43 -27.81
CA LYS A 496 -14.45 -46.74 -27.47
C LYS A 496 -15.35 -47.34 -28.56
N PRO A 497 -16.40 -46.65 -29.07
CA PRO A 497 -17.27 -47.21 -30.09
C PRO A 497 -16.53 -47.46 -31.40
N ASN A 498 -15.59 -46.58 -31.77
CA ASN A 498 -14.77 -46.75 -32.98
C ASN A 498 -13.90 -48.01 -32.88
N LEU A 499 -13.22 -48.24 -31.76
CA LEU A 499 -12.46 -49.47 -31.50
C LEU A 499 -13.35 -50.73 -31.57
N LYS A 500 -14.59 -50.66 -31.07
CA LYS A 500 -15.56 -51.76 -31.15
C LYS A 500 -16.12 -52.01 -32.56
N THR A 501 -15.89 -51.13 -33.53
CA THR A 501 -16.18 -51.41 -34.95
C THR A 501 -15.05 -52.14 -35.68
N ILE A 502 -13.84 -52.21 -35.11
CA ILE A 502 -12.66 -52.77 -35.78
C ILE A 502 -12.66 -54.31 -35.62
N PRO A 503 -12.69 -55.08 -36.73
CA PRO A 503 -12.75 -56.54 -36.67
C PRO A 503 -11.58 -57.18 -35.91
N GLY A 504 -11.90 -58.02 -34.93
CA GLY A 504 -10.96 -58.65 -33.99
C GLY A 504 -10.70 -57.82 -32.73
N VAL A 505 -10.43 -56.52 -32.88
CA VAL A 505 -10.27 -55.57 -31.76
C VAL A 505 -11.55 -55.48 -30.93
N GLN A 506 -12.73 -55.56 -31.56
CA GLN A 506 -14.04 -55.65 -30.92
C GLN A 506 -14.19 -56.72 -29.80
N GLY A 507 -13.32 -57.73 -29.75
CA GLY A 507 -13.31 -58.79 -28.73
C GLY A 507 -12.31 -58.57 -27.59
N GLU A 508 -11.56 -57.47 -27.60
CA GLU A 508 -10.57 -57.16 -26.56
C GLU A 508 -11.25 -56.69 -25.26
N LYS A 509 -11.07 -57.46 -24.19
CA LYS A 509 -11.67 -57.19 -22.86
C LYS A 509 -11.18 -55.87 -22.27
N ASP A 510 -9.97 -55.45 -22.61
CA ASP A 510 -9.33 -54.26 -22.06
C ASP A 510 -9.90 -52.95 -22.61
N ILE A 511 -10.73 -52.99 -23.67
CA ILE A 511 -11.45 -51.80 -24.19
C ILE A 511 -12.44 -51.27 -23.14
N ASP A 512 -13.09 -52.16 -22.40
CA ASP A 512 -14.05 -51.79 -21.36
C ASP A 512 -13.36 -51.30 -20.06
N LEU A 513 -12.03 -51.45 -19.96
CA LEU A 513 -11.21 -50.93 -18.86
C LEU A 513 -10.70 -49.50 -19.11
N LEU A 514 -10.95 -48.92 -20.30
CA LEU A 514 -10.67 -47.52 -20.62
C LEU A 514 -11.76 -46.59 -20.05
N GLY A 515 -11.38 -45.45 -19.47
CA GLY A 515 -12.38 -44.49 -18.97
C GLY A 515 -11.84 -43.39 -18.06
N VAL A 516 -12.75 -42.74 -17.34
CA VAL A 516 -12.50 -41.63 -16.40
C VAL A 516 -13.35 -41.87 -15.14
N PRO A 517 -12.86 -41.62 -13.91
CA PRO A 517 -13.64 -41.84 -12.69
C PRO A 517 -14.91 -40.98 -12.63
N GLY A 518 -16.07 -41.62 -12.42
CA GLY A 518 -17.36 -40.95 -12.23
C GLY A 518 -18.58 -41.86 -12.43
N THR A 519 -18.47 -42.81 -13.36
CA THR A 519 -19.35 -43.98 -13.48
C THR A 519 -18.80 -45.18 -12.69
N VAL A 520 -19.59 -46.23 -12.52
CA VAL A 520 -19.35 -47.32 -11.54
C VAL A 520 -18.06 -48.11 -11.78
N ASP A 521 -17.52 -48.09 -13.00
CA ASP A 521 -16.28 -48.77 -13.37
C ASP A 521 -15.08 -47.80 -13.28
N LYS A 522 -14.11 -48.14 -12.43
CA LYS A 522 -12.83 -47.42 -12.36
C LYS A 522 -12.00 -47.79 -13.60
N PRO A 523 -11.40 -46.81 -14.31
CA PRO A 523 -10.47 -47.10 -15.40
C PRO A 523 -9.17 -47.66 -14.83
N GLU A 524 -9.10 -48.98 -14.71
CA GLU A 524 -7.93 -49.67 -14.20
C GLU A 524 -6.72 -49.50 -15.14
N LEU A 525 -6.96 -49.36 -16.45
CA LEU A 525 -5.94 -49.25 -17.50
C LEU A 525 -5.95 -47.86 -18.17
N GLY A 526 -4.79 -47.20 -18.22
CA GLY A 526 -4.63 -45.92 -18.93
C GLY A 526 -4.51 -46.09 -20.45
N LEU A 527 -4.86 -45.07 -21.24
CA LEU A 527 -4.80 -45.17 -22.71
C LEU A 527 -3.40 -45.49 -23.24
N GLN A 528 -2.34 -45.01 -22.56
CA GLN A 528 -0.96 -45.35 -22.94
C GLN A 528 -0.70 -46.86 -22.75
N GLN A 529 -1.12 -47.42 -21.61
CA GLN A 529 -0.92 -48.83 -21.28
C GLN A 529 -1.71 -49.76 -22.21
N PHE A 530 -2.94 -49.36 -22.59
CA PHE A 530 -3.74 -50.06 -23.59
C PHE A 530 -3.07 -50.05 -24.97
N THR A 531 -2.49 -48.91 -25.37
CA THR A 531 -1.77 -48.77 -26.63
C THR A 531 -0.49 -49.63 -26.64
N ASP A 532 0.28 -49.62 -25.56
CA ASP A 532 1.47 -50.47 -25.37
C ASP A 532 1.09 -51.96 -25.43
N HIS A 533 -0.05 -52.35 -24.85
CA HIS A 533 -0.58 -53.71 -24.89
C HIS A 533 -0.96 -54.16 -26.31
N LEU A 534 -1.77 -53.35 -27.04
CA LEU A 534 -2.11 -53.63 -28.44
C LEU A 534 -0.84 -53.71 -29.33
N GLN A 535 0.17 -52.87 -29.08
CA GLN A 535 1.43 -52.89 -29.82
C GLN A 535 2.21 -54.20 -29.57
N ALA A 536 2.22 -54.70 -28.32
CA ALA A 536 2.82 -55.99 -28.00
C ALA A 536 2.11 -57.14 -28.75
N LYS A 537 0.76 -57.14 -28.81
CA LYS A 537 -0.02 -58.13 -29.57
C LYS A 537 0.28 -58.10 -31.06
N VAL A 538 0.36 -56.91 -31.66
CA VAL A 538 0.72 -56.72 -33.07
C VAL A 538 2.13 -57.23 -33.37
N ASN A 539 3.09 -56.96 -32.49
CA ASN A 539 4.46 -57.44 -32.64
C ASN A 539 4.52 -58.97 -32.60
N ALA A 540 3.86 -59.61 -31.63
CA ALA A 540 3.81 -61.07 -31.52
C ALA A 540 3.11 -61.73 -32.72
N ALA A 541 2.08 -61.08 -33.28
CA ALA A 541 1.41 -61.55 -34.49
C ALA A 541 2.28 -61.42 -35.75
N ASN A 542 2.99 -60.30 -35.92
CA ASN A 542 3.96 -60.12 -37.00
C ASN A 542 5.06 -61.17 -36.94
N ASP A 543 5.60 -61.43 -35.74
CA ASP A 543 6.60 -62.46 -35.51
C ASP A 543 6.13 -63.86 -35.98
N ALA A 544 4.86 -64.20 -35.70
CA ALA A 544 4.25 -65.46 -36.15
C ALA A 544 3.98 -65.49 -37.68
N ILE A 545 3.63 -64.35 -38.29
CA ILE A 545 3.49 -64.23 -39.75
C ILE A 545 4.84 -64.40 -40.45
N ASP A 546 5.88 -63.71 -39.98
CA ASP A 546 7.23 -63.80 -40.52
C ASP A 546 7.76 -65.23 -40.40
N PHE A 547 7.55 -65.88 -39.25
CA PHE A 547 7.85 -67.29 -39.05
C PHE A 547 7.15 -68.19 -40.09
N GLY A 548 5.86 -67.96 -40.34
CA GLY A 548 5.10 -68.72 -41.33
C GLY A 548 5.54 -68.48 -42.77
N PHE A 549 5.90 -67.25 -43.14
CA PHE A 549 6.47 -66.97 -44.47
C PHE A 549 7.86 -67.56 -44.65
N LEU A 550 8.70 -67.60 -43.60
CA LEU A 550 9.98 -68.30 -43.63
C LEU A 550 9.81 -69.81 -43.88
N HIS A 551 8.84 -70.44 -43.21
CA HIS A 551 8.44 -71.83 -43.49
C HIS A 551 7.99 -72.02 -44.95
N ALA A 552 7.03 -71.20 -45.43
CA ALA A 552 6.53 -71.30 -46.79
C ALA A 552 7.62 -71.09 -47.86
N GLN A 553 8.55 -70.14 -47.66
CA GLN A 553 9.70 -69.94 -48.56
C GLN A 553 10.66 -71.14 -48.55
N THR A 554 10.88 -71.75 -47.38
CA THR A 554 11.73 -72.94 -47.22
C THR A 554 11.13 -74.15 -47.95
N ASP A 555 9.82 -74.35 -47.88
CA ASP A 555 9.14 -75.45 -48.59
C ASP A 555 8.97 -75.22 -50.08
N ILE A 556 8.77 -73.97 -50.52
CA ILE A 556 8.85 -73.59 -51.95
C ILE A 556 10.25 -73.89 -52.49
N TYR A 557 11.30 -73.55 -51.74
CA TYR A 557 12.67 -73.86 -52.15
C TYR A 557 12.94 -75.36 -52.17
N ARG A 558 12.55 -76.11 -51.12
CA ARG A 558 12.65 -77.58 -51.06
C ARG A 558 11.96 -78.24 -52.25
N THR A 559 10.73 -77.82 -52.57
CA THR A 559 9.98 -78.29 -53.75
C THR A 559 10.72 -77.97 -55.05
N ARG A 560 11.28 -76.75 -55.19
CA ARG A 560 12.08 -76.37 -56.38
C ARG A 560 13.37 -77.18 -56.51
N GLN A 561 14.11 -77.39 -55.42
CA GLN A 561 15.33 -78.20 -55.38
C GLN A 561 15.04 -79.64 -55.81
N ASN A 562 13.90 -80.18 -55.38
CA ASN A 562 13.54 -81.57 -55.66
C ASN A 562 12.99 -81.78 -57.08
N VAL A 563 12.46 -80.73 -57.73
CA VAL A 563 11.99 -80.75 -59.13
C VAL A 563 13.07 -80.34 -60.14
N LEU A 564 14.01 -79.44 -59.78
CA LEU A 564 14.98 -78.83 -60.70
C LEU A 564 16.45 -79.18 -60.39
N GLY A 565 16.73 -79.92 -59.31
CA GLY A 565 18.08 -80.21 -58.84
C GLY A 565 18.89 -78.94 -58.55
N ASP A 566 20.21 -79.01 -58.76
CA ASP A 566 21.18 -77.93 -58.50
C ASP A 566 20.90 -76.60 -59.22
N GLN A 567 19.99 -76.57 -60.20
CA GLN A 567 19.55 -75.32 -60.83
C GLN A 567 18.62 -74.48 -59.93
N ALA A 568 17.99 -75.07 -58.91
CA ALA A 568 17.07 -74.37 -58.01
C ALA A 568 17.77 -73.29 -57.16
N THR A 569 19.04 -73.50 -56.79
CA THR A 569 19.86 -72.54 -56.02
C THR A 569 20.00 -71.18 -56.72
N ARG A 570 19.79 -71.11 -58.05
CA ARG A 570 19.82 -69.88 -58.84
C ARG A 570 18.53 -69.04 -58.73
N LEU A 571 17.47 -69.59 -58.14
CA LEU A 571 16.14 -68.97 -58.01
C LEU A 571 15.81 -68.56 -56.56
N VAL A 572 16.83 -68.45 -55.71
CA VAL A 572 16.70 -68.18 -54.26
C VAL A 572 17.17 -66.76 -53.95
N THR A 573 16.43 -66.06 -53.08
CA THR A 573 16.76 -64.70 -52.62
C THR A 573 17.66 -64.66 -51.38
N SER A 574 17.85 -65.80 -50.68
CA SER A 574 18.66 -65.91 -49.46
C SER A 574 19.43 -67.25 -49.38
N PRO A 575 20.78 -67.24 -49.37
CA PRO A 575 21.60 -68.45 -49.22
C PRO A 575 21.43 -69.18 -47.87
N VAL A 576 20.93 -68.49 -46.84
CA VAL A 576 20.75 -69.09 -45.51
C VAL A 576 19.55 -70.03 -45.49
N LEU A 577 18.43 -69.64 -46.12
CA LEU A 577 17.25 -70.49 -46.24
C LEU A 577 17.54 -71.76 -47.05
N SER A 578 18.41 -71.69 -48.06
CA SER A 578 18.81 -72.88 -48.82
C SER A 578 19.61 -73.91 -48.02
N MET A 579 20.36 -73.49 -46.98
CA MET A 579 21.01 -74.43 -46.05
C MET A 579 19.99 -75.05 -45.09
N ILE A 580 19.07 -74.24 -44.55
CA ILE A 580 18.05 -74.73 -43.59
C ILE A 580 17.10 -75.73 -44.26
N ALA A 581 16.73 -75.52 -45.52
CA ALA A 581 15.87 -76.44 -46.27
C ALA A 581 16.45 -77.85 -46.47
N GLN A 582 17.79 -77.99 -46.41
CA GLN A 582 18.50 -79.26 -46.52
C GLN A 582 18.53 -80.07 -45.20
N GLY A 583 18.00 -79.52 -44.10
CA GLY A 583 17.92 -80.22 -42.81
C GLY A 583 17.10 -81.52 -42.88
N GLU A 584 17.60 -82.59 -42.26
CA GLU A 584 17.04 -83.94 -42.38
C GLU A 584 15.71 -84.15 -41.63
N THR A 585 15.33 -83.26 -40.69
CA THR A 585 14.08 -83.37 -39.92
C THR A 585 13.29 -82.06 -39.84
N ALA A 586 11.96 -82.17 -39.76
CA ALA A 586 11.05 -81.03 -39.61
C ALA A 586 11.32 -80.22 -38.34
N LEU A 587 11.60 -80.90 -37.22
CA LEU A 587 11.94 -80.26 -35.94
C LEU A 587 13.23 -79.42 -36.03
N ALA A 588 14.31 -79.96 -36.61
CA ALA A 588 15.54 -79.20 -36.81
C ALA A 588 15.33 -77.98 -37.71
N THR A 589 14.58 -78.12 -38.80
CA THR A 589 14.27 -76.97 -39.67
C THR A 589 13.43 -75.90 -38.96
N LYS A 590 12.52 -76.29 -38.06
CA LYS A 590 11.72 -75.38 -37.24
C LYS A 590 12.59 -74.62 -36.22
N GLU A 591 13.53 -75.30 -35.57
CA GLU A 591 14.48 -74.68 -34.64
C GLU A 591 15.44 -73.72 -35.36
N ASP A 592 15.98 -74.10 -36.50
CA ASP A 592 16.87 -73.25 -37.30
C ASP A 592 16.15 -72.02 -37.88
N LEU A 593 14.90 -72.15 -38.33
CA LEU A 593 14.08 -71.01 -38.75
C LEU A 593 13.73 -70.08 -37.58
N ASN A 594 13.48 -70.62 -36.38
CA ASN A 594 13.25 -69.81 -35.19
C ASN A 594 14.53 -69.08 -34.72
N ASN A 595 15.68 -69.75 -34.78
CA ASN A 595 17.01 -69.16 -34.54
C ASN A 595 17.35 -68.08 -35.58
N LEU A 596 16.94 -68.26 -36.84
CA LEU A 596 17.08 -67.24 -37.88
C LEU A 596 16.19 -66.04 -37.60
N LEU A 597 14.91 -66.25 -37.27
CA LEU A 597 13.96 -65.18 -36.94
C LEU A 597 14.43 -64.35 -35.74
N THR A 598 14.92 -64.98 -34.67
CA THR A 598 15.50 -64.25 -33.51
C THR A 598 16.77 -63.47 -33.84
N ARG A 599 17.56 -63.89 -34.83
CA ARG A 599 18.73 -63.12 -35.33
C ARG A 599 18.37 -61.99 -36.28
N LEU A 600 17.26 -62.09 -37.01
CA LEU A 600 16.77 -61.07 -37.94
C LEU A 600 16.04 -59.92 -37.23
N LYS A 601 15.48 -60.16 -36.04
CA LYS A 601 14.92 -59.09 -35.21
C LYS A 601 16.04 -58.12 -34.79
N PRO A 602 15.90 -56.80 -35.01
CA PRO A 602 16.79 -55.85 -34.38
C PRO A 602 16.67 -55.98 -32.86
N PRO A 603 17.76 -55.79 -32.09
CA PRO A 603 17.65 -55.82 -30.64
C PRO A 603 16.66 -54.73 -30.21
N THR A 604 15.54 -55.16 -29.62
CA THR A 604 14.61 -54.26 -28.96
C THR A 604 15.42 -53.44 -27.97
N LYS A 605 15.45 -52.12 -28.16
CA LYS A 605 15.93 -51.22 -27.12
C LYS A 605 14.98 -51.38 -25.94
N THR A 606 15.31 -52.27 -25.01
CA THR A 606 14.93 -52.08 -23.63
C THR A 606 15.44 -50.70 -23.27
N ALA A 607 14.51 -49.76 -23.20
CA ALA A 607 14.71 -48.54 -22.44
C ALA A 607 14.93 -49.01 -20.99
N VAL A 608 16.19 -49.29 -20.64
CA VAL A 608 16.63 -49.19 -19.26
C VAL A 608 16.20 -47.80 -18.85
N ALA A 609 15.19 -47.74 -17.98
CA ALA A 609 14.82 -46.50 -17.35
C ALA A 609 16.11 -45.96 -16.75
N GLY A 610 16.57 -44.81 -17.25
CA GLY A 610 17.63 -44.08 -16.58
C GLY A 610 17.21 -43.92 -15.12
N PRO A 611 18.16 -43.94 -14.16
CA PRO A 611 17.81 -43.59 -12.79
C PRO A 611 17.03 -42.27 -12.84
N PRO A 612 15.92 -42.15 -12.10
CA PRO A 612 15.05 -40.98 -12.20
C PRO A 612 15.91 -39.73 -12.04
N PRO A 613 15.63 -38.64 -12.77
CA PRO A 613 16.31 -37.38 -12.53
C PRO A 613 16.06 -37.01 -11.07
N GLN A 614 17.09 -37.19 -10.24
CA GLN A 614 17.11 -36.60 -8.92
C GLN A 614 16.92 -35.11 -9.12
N ALA A 615 16.07 -34.51 -8.30
CA ALA A 615 15.80 -33.08 -8.35
C ALA A 615 17.13 -32.30 -8.39
N PRO A 616 17.20 -31.16 -9.11
CA PRO A 616 18.33 -30.24 -8.99
C PRO A 616 18.48 -29.76 -7.53
N GLY A 617 19.27 -30.52 -6.76
CA GLY A 617 19.78 -30.07 -5.48
C GLY A 617 20.65 -28.83 -5.72
N VAL A 618 20.38 -27.78 -4.95
CA VAL A 618 20.96 -26.46 -5.15
C VAL A 618 22.49 -26.52 -5.02
N ALA A 619 23.18 -26.33 -6.15
CA ALA A 619 24.58 -25.95 -6.21
C ALA A 619 24.68 -24.70 -7.08
N GLY A 620 24.99 -23.56 -6.47
CA GLY A 620 24.88 -22.26 -7.11
C GLY A 620 25.93 -22.02 -8.21
N VAL A 621 25.52 -21.29 -9.24
CA VAL A 621 26.44 -20.64 -10.20
C VAL A 621 25.96 -19.20 -10.38
N GLY A 622 26.91 -18.26 -10.33
CA GLY A 622 26.62 -16.84 -10.41
C GLY A 622 26.06 -16.40 -11.77
N SER A 623 25.31 -15.30 -11.73
CA SER A 623 24.75 -14.63 -12.89
C SER A 623 25.79 -14.30 -13.96
N ASN A 624 25.52 -14.68 -15.21
CA ASN A 624 26.00 -13.98 -16.40
C ASN A 624 25.19 -14.44 -17.62
N ALA A 625 23.96 -13.94 -17.74
CA ALA A 625 23.13 -14.05 -18.93
C ALA A 625 22.63 -12.65 -19.30
N ILE A 626 23.14 -12.13 -20.43
CA ILE A 626 22.85 -10.80 -20.93
C ILE A 626 21.40 -10.77 -21.46
N PHE A 627 20.54 -9.99 -20.82
CA PHE A 627 19.21 -9.68 -21.36
C PHE A 627 19.35 -8.67 -22.50
N VAL A 628 19.08 -9.12 -23.73
CA VAL A 628 18.73 -8.22 -24.84
C VAL A 628 17.21 -8.28 -25.02
N SER A 629 16.51 -7.39 -24.32
CA SER A 629 15.13 -7.06 -24.68
C SER A 629 15.16 -6.02 -25.81
N ASN A 630 14.36 -6.24 -26.86
CA ASN A 630 14.02 -5.19 -27.80
C ASN A 630 12.54 -5.32 -28.18
N PRO A 631 11.67 -4.39 -27.75
CA PRO A 631 10.24 -4.51 -27.98
C PRO A 631 9.85 -3.85 -29.31
N ARG A 632 9.13 -4.56 -30.20
CA ARG A 632 8.02 -3.98 -31.00
C ARG A 632 7.35 -4.95 -31.99
N ASN A 633 6.09 -4.59 -32.27
CA ASN A 633 5.20 -5.00 -33.36
C ASN A 633 4.63 -6.44 -33.25
N LEU A 634 3.34 -6.64 -32.91
CA LEU A 634 2.10 -6.05 -33.44
C LEU A 634 1.84 -6.45 -34.90
N PHE A 635 0.78 -7.24 -35.10
CA PHE A 635 0.38 -7.79 -36.40
C PHE A 635 -0.20 -6.71 -37.33
N ILE A 636 0.30 -6.65 -38.56
CA ILE A 636 -0.41 -6.06 -39.71
C ILE A 636 -0.28 -7.04 -40.88
N ALA A 637 -1.39 -7.34 -41.54
CA ALA A 637 -1.45 -8.25 -42.68
C ALA A 637 -1.25 -7.52 -44.02
N GLY A 638 -0.67 -8.20 -45.02
CA GLY A 638 -0.85 -7.80 -46.43
C GLY A 638 0.33 -8.00 -47.39
N ALA A 639 0.09 -8.80 -48.42
CA ALA A 639 0.63 -8.70 -49.80
C ALA A 639 2.09 -9.08 -50.16
N THR A 640 2.19 -10.25 -50.81
CA THR A 640 2.86 -10.50 -52.13
C THR A 640 4.41 -10.54 -52.31
N SER A 641 4.84 -11.69 -52.88
CA SER A 641 5.81 -11.84 -54.01
C SER A 641 7.33 -12.03 -53.80
N ARG A 642 7.77 -13.25 -54.15
CA ARG A 642 8.98 -13.66 -54.93
C ARG A 642 10.42 -13.28 -54.48
N SER A 643 11.08 -14.27 -53.86
CA SER A 643 12.16 -15.14 -54.43
C SER A 643 13.43 -14.54 -55.08
N VAL A 644 14.62 -15.09 -54.70
CA VAL A 644 15.69 -15.72 -55.55
C VAL A 644 17.13 -15.50 -55.01
N VAL A 645 17.94 -16.59 -54.96
CA VAL A 645 19.43 -16.68 -54.85
C VAL A 645 20.11 -16.22 -53.53
N SER A 646 21.15 -16.83 -52.94
CA SER A 646 21.88 -18.13 -52.95
C SER A 646 23.39 -17.86 -52.74
N LYS A 647 24.12 -18.81 -52.10
CA LYS A 647 25.61 -18.87 -51.91
C LYS A 647 26.20 -17.96 -50.81
N SER A 648 27.29 -18.31 -50.10
CA SER A 648 27.98 -19.62 -49.90
C SER A 648 29.14 -19.54 -48.88
N LYS A 649 29.61 -20.71 -48.42
CA LYS A 649 30.98 -21.06 -47.96
C LYS A 649 31.48 -20.58 -46.58
N THR A 650 31.62 -21.56 -45.69
CA THR A 650 32.73 -21.70 -44.72
C THR A 650 33.89 -22.55 -45.32
N PRO A 651 35.15 -22.39 -44.86
CA PRO A 651 36.27 -23.29 -45.14
C PRO A 651 36.55 -24.29 -43.99
N ALA A 652 37.47 -25.23 -44.19
CA ALA A 652 37.71 -26.39 -43.32
C ALA A 652 39.20 -26.77 -43.13
N SER A 653 39.53 -27.47 -42.03
CA SER A 653 40.72 -28.30 -41.76
C SER A 653 40.58 -28.92 -40.35
N SER A 654 41.07 -30.12 -39.98
CA SER A 654 41.86 -31.17 -40.67
C SER A 654 41.79 -32.52 -39.91
N SER A 655 42.49 -33.53 -40.42
CA SER A 655 42.31 -34.99 -40.34
C SER A 655 43.08 -35.81 -39.25
N VAL A 656 42.45 -36.90 -38.76
CA VAL A 656 42.88 -38.34 -38.80
C VAL A 656 44.05 -38.92 -37.92
N ASP A 657 43.65 -39.96 -37.15
CA ASP A 657 44.28 -41.25 -36.72
C ASP A 657 45.26 -41.53 -35.54
N LEU A 658 45.10 -42.79 -35.07
CA LEU A 658 45.73 -43.59 -33.99
C LEU A 658 47.27 -43.71 -33.98
N SER A 659 47.87 -43.88 -32.78
CA SER A 659 48.80 -45.02 -32.47
C SER A 659 49.31 -45.10 -31.00
N LYS A 660 49.62 -46.34 -30.54
CA LYS A 660 50.37 -46.80 -29.32
C LYS A 660 49.65 -46.66 -27.95
N ILE A 661 49.51 -47.65 -27.04
CA ILE A 661 50.13 -48.96 -26.65
C ILE A 661 51.09 -48.88 -25.43
N GLU A 662 50.93 -49.85 -24.48
CA GLU A 662 51.69 -50.14 -23.22
C GLU A 662 51.58 -49.09 -22.07
N GLY A 663 51.65 -49.36 -20.75
CA GLY A 663 51.78 -50.57 -19.88
C GLY A 663 52.29 -50.17 -18.46
N THR A 664 52.22 -50.89 -17.32
CA THR A 664 51.52 -52.14 -16.87
C THR A 664 51.58 -52.29 -15.30
N VAL A 665 50.52 -52.80 -14.62
CA VAL A 665 50.42 -53.62 -13.33
C VAL A 665 51.49 -53.45 -12.21
N PRO A 666 51.17 -53.23 -10.90
CA PRO A 666 50.67 -54.28 -9.93
C PRO A 666 49.60 -53.82 -8.88
N ALA A 667 48.61 -54.63 -8.43
CA ALA A 667 48.61 -55.78 -7.48
C ALA A 667 48.92 -55.39 -6.01
N LYS A 668 48.32 -55.89 -4.90
CA LYS A 668 47.23 -56.83 -4.53
C LYS A 668 47.21 -56.92 -2.98
N SER A 669 46.04 -56.89 -2.33
CA SER A 669 45.74 -57.56 -1.03
C SER A 669 44.21 -57.66 -0.89
N THR A 670 43.54 -58.80 -0.65
CA THR A 670 43.62 -59.77 0.48
C THR A 670 43.15 -59.11 1.78
N ALA A 671 42.14 -59.54 2.56
CA ALA A 671 41.14 -60.64 2.55
C ALA A 671 39.86 -60.11 3.30
N GLY A 672 38.70 -60.73 3.48
CA GLY A 672 38.24 -62.11 3.30
C GLY A 672 37.76 -62.74 4.63
N GLN A 673 36.46 -62.66 4.92
CA GLN A 673 35.68 -63.45 5.92
C GLN A 673 34.19 -63.14 5.63
N ILE A 674 33.32 -64.02 5.10
CA ILE A 674 32.92 -65.39 5.47
C ILE A 674 32.06 -65.43 6.76
N ASN A 675 30.74 -65.38 6.59
CA ASN A 675 29.72 -66.15 7.32
C ASN A 675 28.30 -65.72 6.83
N ARG A 676 27.28 -66.58 6.77
CA ARG A 676 27.26 -68.06 6.59
C ARG A 676 25.85 -68.48 6.10
N VAL A 677 25.82 -69.29 5.06
CA VAL A 677 24.82 -70.34 4.72
C VAL A 677 23.42 -70.25 5.36
N SER A 678 22.40 -70.09 4.51
CA SER A 678 21.27 -71.05 4.41
C SER A 678 20.58 -70.97 3.05
N THR A 679 20.91 -71.95 2.20
CA THR A 679 19.96 -72.84 1.49
C THR A 679 18.57 -72.30 1.12
N THR A 680 18.09 -72.43 -0.12
CA THR A 680 18.21 -73.63 -0.97
C THR A 680 18.45 -73.34 -2.45
N THR A 681 19.64 -73.70 -2.94
CA THR A 681 19.86 -73.94 -4.37
C THR A 681 19.29 -75.31 -4.74
N GLY A 682 18.16 -75.33 -5.45
CA GLY A 682 17.65 -76.52 -6.13
C GLY A 682 18.23 -76.63 -7.53
N ALA A 683 19.53 -76.87 -7.67
CA ALA A 683 20.07 -77.34 -8.95
C ALA A 683 19.76 -78.83 -9.09
N PRO A 684 19.20 -79.25 -10.25
CA PRO A 684 19.65 -80.51 -10.81
C PRO A 684 20.09 -80.39 -12.27
N ALA A 685 21.20 -81.05 -12.55
CA ALA A 685 21.50 -81.74 -13.81
C ALA A 685 21.55 -80.90 -15.10
N LEU A 686 22.72 -80.27 -15.32
CA LEU A 686 23.26 -79.96 -16.66
C LEU A 686 23.70 -81.23 -17.44
N PHE A 687 23.33 -82.43 -16.95
CA PHE A 687 23.35 -83.72 -17.64
C PHE A 687 22.18 -84.59 -17.13
N ALA A 688 20.95 -84.12 -17.36
CA ALA A 688 19.79 -85.01 -17.37
C ALA A 688 19.34 -85.15 -18.83
N ALA A 689 19.30 -86.39 -19.33
CA ALA A 689 18.58 -86.66 -20.56
C ALA A 689 17.11 -86.32 -20.31
N ALA A 690 16.61 -85.26 -20.95
CA ALA A 690 15.17 -85.08 -21.07
C ALA A 690 14.63 -86.34 -21.75
N GLN A 691 13.79 -87.11 -21.05
CA GLN A 691 13.04 -88.17 -21.69
C GLN A 691 12.18 -87.50 -22.75
N ALA A 692 12.47 -87.77 -24.03
CA ALA A 692 11.71 -87.23 -25.14
C ALA A 692 10.22 -87.51 -24.88
N SER A 693 9.41 -86.46 -24.85
CA SER A 693 7.97 -86.63 -24.70
C SER A 693 7.44 -87.33 -25.94
N VAL A 694 6.24 -87.92 -25.84
CA VAL A 694 5.61 -88.58 -27.00
C VAL A 694 5.43 -87.58 -28.16
N GLY A 695 5.30 -86.27 -27.87
CA GLY A 695 5.27 -85.21 -28.88
C GLY A 695 6.62 -84.95 -29.56
N ASP A 696 7.74 -85.05 -28.83
CA ASP A 696 9.09 -84.82 -29.39
C ASP A 696 9.48 -85.96 -30.34
N ILE A 697 9.06 -87.19 -30.06
CA ILE A 697 9.28 -88.36 -30.92
C ILE A 697 8.41 -88.28 -32.20
N GLN A 698 7.20 -87.71 -32.10
CA GLN A 698 6.30 -87.53 -33.26
C GLN A 698 6.79 -86.45 -34.25
N GLN A 699 7.61 -85.49 -33.84
CA GLN A 699 8.13 -84.43 -34.73
C GLN A 699 9.47 -84.74 -35.41
N GLN A 700 10.14 -85.85 -35.04
CA GLN A 700 11.42 -86.25 -35.64
C GLN A 700 11.29 -86.97 -37.00
N ARG A 701 10.08 -87.35 -37.45
CA ARG A 701 9.84 -87.89 -38.79
C ARG A 701 8.62 -87.24 -39.44
N PRO A 702 8.68 -86.85 -40.73
CA PRO A 702 7.51 -86.32 -41.45
C PRO A 702 6.45 -87.42 -41.70
N ILE A 703 5.57 -87.68 -40.73
CA ILE A 703 4.40 -88.59 -40.81
C ILE A 703 4.78 -90.07 -41.04
N ILE A 704 4.70 -90.89 -39.98
CA ILE A 704 4.90 -92.35 -40.05
C ILE A 704 3.57 -93.04 -40.37
N GLY A 705 3.54 -93.91 -41.39
CA GLY A 705 2.45 -94.88 -41.60
C GLY A 705 1.64 -94.79 -42.90
N ALA A 706 2.15 -94.14 -43.95
CA ALA A 706 1.50 -94.13 -45.26
C ALA A 706 2.22 -95.08 -46.23
N ASP A 707 1.52 -96.15 -46.66
CA ASP A 707 2.00 -97.03 -47.73
C ASP A 707 1.90 -96.31 -49.08
N TYR A 708 3.05 -96.10 -49.74
CA TYR A 708 3.14 -95.43 -51.04
C TYR A 708 3.77 -96.37 -52.09
N GLU A 709 2.96 -96.85 -53.03
CA GLU A 709 3.43 -97.81 -54.05
C GLU A 709 4.05 -97.12 -55.28
N LEU A 710 5.09 -96.31 -55.08
CA LEU A 710 5.83 -95.64 -56.15
C LEU A 710 6.69 -96.64 -56.94
N ARG A 711 6.10 -97.22 -57.99
CA ARG A 711 6.72 -98.23 -58.88
C ARG A 711 7.61 -97.61 -59.97
N SER A 712 8.72 -96.97 -59.61
CA SER A 712 9.65 -96.41 -60.62
C SER A 712 11.17 -96.56 -60.36
N THR A 713 11.63 -96.99 -59.17
CA THR A 713 13.08 -97.09 -58.86
C THR A 713 13.52 -98.46 -58.34
N THR A 714 14.85 -98.69 -58.35
CA THR A 714 15.46 -100.00 -58.09
C THR A 714 15.52 -100.35 -56.60
N ILE A 715 15.65 -101.65 -56.28
CA ILE A 715 15.47 -102.19 -54.92
C ILE A 715 16.43 -101.55 -53.89
N GLY A 716 17.62 -101.08 -54.29
CA GLY A 716 18.56 -100.40 -53.40
C GLY A 716 18.17 -98.96 -53.01
N GLU A 717 17.35 -98.28 -53.82
CA GLU A 717 16.89 -96.91 -53.54
C GLU A 717 15.62 -96.89 -52.68
N ARG A 718 14.91 -98.03 -52.56
CA ARG A 718 13.69 -98.18 -51.74
C ARG A 718 13.87 -98.03 -50.23
N LEU A 719 15.11 -97.87 -49.75
CA LEU A 719 15.45 -97.61 -48.35
C LEU A 719 15.56 -96.11 -48.03
N LYS A 720 15.37 -95.24 -49.02
CA LYS A 720 15.21 -93.78 -48.86
C LYS A 720 13.79 -93.39 -49.27
N ASP A 721 13.16 -92.53 -48.47
CA ASP A 721 11.84 -91.99 -48.82
C ASP A 721 11.95 -91.12 -50.10
N PRO A 722 10.99 -91.22 -51.04
CA PRO A 722 10.99 -90.40 -52.26
C PRO A 722 10.99 -88.89 -51.99
N GLN A 723 11.74 -88.14 -52.81
CA GLN A 723 11.89 -86.68 -52.67
C GLN A 723 10.54 -85.94 -52.78
N SER A 724 9.59 -86.46 -53.57
CA SER A 724 8.24 -85.90 -53.73
C SER A 724 7.32 -86.15 -52.52
N THR A 725 7.36 -87.36 -51.94
CA THR A 725 6.62 -87.67 -50.70
C THR A 725 7.18 -86.86 -49.53
N GLN A 726 8.51 -86.75 -49.45
CA GLN A 726 9.21 -85.91 -48.48
C GLN A 726 8.76 -84.45 -48.61
N SER A 727 8.76 -83.87 -49.81
CA SER A 727 8.32 -82.49 -50.06
C SER A 727 6.88 -82.24 -49.61
N LYS A 728 5.95 -83.18 -49.88
CA LYS A 728 4.58 -83.10 -49.39
C LYS A 728 4.51 -83.14 -47.86
N GLN A 729 5.19 -84.10 -47.23
CA GLN A 729 5.14 -84.27 -45.77
C GLN A 729 5.72 -83.05 -45.04
N TYR A 730 6.78 -82.42 -45.57
CA TYR A 730 7.30 -81.16 -45.05
C TYR A 730 6.32 -79.99 -45.20
N ALA A 731 5.68 -79.82 -46.38
CA ALA A 731 4.67 -78.79 -46.59
C ALA A 731 3.46 -78.95 -45.64
N VAL A 732 3.01 -80.19 -45.41
CA VAL A 732 1.93 -80.49 -44.45
C VAL A 732 2.38 -80.26 -42.99
N ALA A 733 3.62 -80.61 -42.63
CA ALA A 733 4.18 -80.34 -41.31
C ALA A 733 4.38 -78.84 -41.06
N SER A 734 4.73 -78.04 -42.07
CA SER A 734 4.76 -76.57 -42.00
C SER A 734 3.35 -75.98 -41.88
N LYS A 735 2.37 -76.45 -42.65
CA LYS A 735 0.95 -76.07 -42.51
C LYS A 735 0.45 -76.29 -41.08
N TYR A 736 0.71 -77.49 -40.52
CA TYR A 736 0.46 -77.80 -39.11
C TYR A 736 1.21 -76.86 -38.16
N THR A 737 2.50 -76.63 -38.40
CA THR A 737 3.34 -75.77 -37.55
C THR A 737 2.80 -74.33 -37.51
N VAL A 738 2.49 -73.74 -38.66
CA VAL A 738 1.91 -72.38 -38.77
C VAL A 738 0.55 -72.30 -38.06
N PHE A 739 -0.35 -73.27 -38.29
CA PHE A 739 -1.66 -73.28 -37.63
C PHE A 739 -1.51 -73.44 -36.11
N SER A 740 -0.64 -74.34 -35.65
CA SER A 740 -0.39 -74.54 -34.21
C SER A 740 0.27 -73.31 -33.56
N THR A 741 1.16 -72.59 -34.24
CA THR A 741 1.73 -71.33 -33.72
C THR A 741 0.64 -70.27 -33.51
N PHE A 742 -0.27 -70.08 -34.46
CA PHE A 742 -1.36 -69.12 -34.32
C PHE A 742 -2.41 -69.54 -33.27
N VAL A 743 -2.76 -70.82 -33.20
CA VAL A 743 -3.66 -71.36 -32.16
C VAL A 743 -3.04 -71.19 -30.76
N ASN A 744 -1.78 -71.58 -30.59
CA ASN A 744 -1.06 -71.42 -29.32
C ASN A 744 -1.01 -69.95 -28.89
N LEU A 745 -0.65 -69.04 -29.82
CA LEU A 745 -0.58 -67.60 -29.55
C LEU A 745 -1.96 -67.00 -29.20
N ALA A 746 -3.05 -67.50 -29.78
CA ALA A 746 -4.41 -67.09 -29.42
C ALA A 746 -4.87 -67.64 -28.05
N THR A 747 -4.20 -68.65 -27.51
CA THR A 747 -4.51 -69.27 -26.20
C THR A 747 -3.50 -68.96 -25.09
N ASP A 748 -2.41 -68.25 -25.39
CA ASP A 748 -1.35 -67.93 -24.42
C ASP A 748 -1.86 -66.93 -23.35
N PRO A 749 -1.86 -67.29 -22.06
CA PRO A 749 -2.28 -66.40 -20.99
C PRO A 749 -1.23 -65.34 -20.60
N VAL A 750 0.00 -65.42 -21.10
CA VAL A 750 1.12 -64.50 -20.76
C VAL A 750 1.38 -63.50 -21.89
N THR A 751 1.39 -63.98 -23.14
CA THR A 751 1.54 -63.16 -24.36
C THR A 751 0.41 -63.44 -25.37
N PRO A 752 -0.86 -63.13 -25.00
CA PRO A 752 -2.00 -63.37 -25.88
C PRO A 752 -1.84 -62.58 -27.19
N GLY A 753 -1.99 -63.26 -28.33
CA GLY A 753 -1.92 -62.64 -29.65
C GLY A 753 -3.14 -61.78 -29.98
N ILE A 754 -3.18 -61.35 -31.24
CA ILE A 754 -4.36 -60.71 -31.83
C ILE A 754 -5.53 -61.71 -31.97
N ASN A 755 -6.76 -61.22 -31.85
CA ASN A 755 -7.96 -62.04 -32.00
C ASN A 755 -8.15 -62.49 -33.47
N ILE A 756 -7.90 -63.78 -33.72
CA ILE A 756 -8.02 -64.42 -35.05
C ILE A 756 -9.14 -65.46 -35.15
N GLY A 757 -9.83 -65.78 -34.05
CA GLY A 757 -10.73 -66.95 -33.96
C GLY A 757 -11.92 -66.95 -34.94
N ASP A 758 -12.29 -65.78 -35.47
CA ASP A 758 -13.34 -65.53 -36.46
C ASP A 758 -12.83 -65.56 -37.93
N ILE A 759 -11.53 -65.70 -38.16
CA ILE A 759 -10.96 -65.81 -39.51
C ILE A 759 -11.21 -67.21 -40.08
N SER A 760 -11.72 -67.25 -41.31
CA SER A 760 -12.04 -68.48 -42.05
C SER A 760 -10.80 -69.01 -42.79
N VAL A 761 -10.34 -70.19 -42.38
CA VAL A 761 -9.09 -70.85 -42.76
C VAL A 761 -9.35 -71.79 -43.97
N PRO A 762 -8.80 -71.50 -45.16
CA PRO A 762 -8.87 -72.37 -46.33
C PRO A 762 -8.07 -73.66 -46.18
N GLY A 763 -8.26 -74.59 -47.12
CA GLY A 763 -7.45 -75.81 -47.21
C GLY A 763 -7.85 -76.94 -46.27
N PHE A 764 -9.11 -76.93 -45.83
CA PHE A 764 -9.80 -78.05 -45.20
C PHE A 764 -10.85 -78.60 -46.16
N LEU A 765 -11.16 -79.89 -46.05
CA LEU A 765 -12.08 -80.59 -46.94
C LEU A 765 -13.24 -81.17 -46.15
N LYS A 766 -14.45 -81.19 -46.73
CA LYS A 766 -15.62 -81.81 -46.10
C LYS A 766 -15.39 -83.30 -45.99
N LEU A 767 -15.69 -83.87 -44.83
CA LEU A 767 -15.59 -85.29 -44.57
C LEU A 767 -16.98 -85.93 -44.48
N ASP A 768 -17.12 -87.16 -44.97
CA ASP A 768 -18.31 -87.99 -44.74
C ASP A 768 -18.33 -88.55 -43.30
N ALA A 769 -19.41 -89.24 -42.93
CA ALA A 769 -19.57 -89.84 -41.60
C ALA A 769 -18.52 -90.93 -41.27
N ASN A 770 -17.73 -91.38 -42.25
CA ASN A 770 -16.66 -92.37 -42.13
C ASN A 770 -15.26 -91.74 -42.18
N GLY A 771 -15.15 -90.41 -42.31
CA GLY A 771 -13.89 -89.68 -42.39
C GLY A 771 -13.28 -89.54 -43.79
N ASN A 772 -13.99 -89.89 -44.86
CA ASN A 772 -13.50 -89.75 -46.24
C ASN A 772 -13.82 -88.36 -46.81
N VAL A 773 -12.96 -87.86 -47.71
CA VAL A 773 -13.18 -86.58 -48.41
C VAL A 773 -14.41 -86.64 -49.32
N LEU A 774 -15.35 -85.71 -49.12
CA LEU A 774 -16.53 -85.53 -49.96
C LEU A 774 -16.17 -84.83 -51.28
N LEU A 775 -16.56 -85.46 -52.39
CA LEU A 775 -16.35 -84.94 -53.74
C LEU A 775 -17.59 -84.18 -54.23
N ASP A 776 -17.38 -83.14 -55.04
CA ASP A 776 -18.42 -82.38 -55.72
C ASP A 776 -19.00 -83.16 -56.92
N ALA A 777 -20.00 -82.59 -57.59
CA ALA A 777 -20.64 -83.20 -58.77
C ALA A 777 -19.69 -83.41 -59.97
N ASN A 778 -18.48 -82.84 -59.93
CA ASN A 778 -17.44 -82.94 -60.96
C ASN A 778 -16.27 -83.84 -60.52
N GLY A 779 -16.33 -84.46 -59.33
CA GLY A 779 -15.28 -85.31 -58.78
C GLY A 779 -14.15 -84.59 -58.04
N HIS A 780 -14.26 -83.28 -57.78
CA HIS A 780 -13.26 -82.52 -57.03
C HIS A 780 -13.55 -82.50 -55.52
N PRO A 781 -12.53 -82.50 -54.64
CA PRO A 781 -12.73 -82.32 -53.20
C PRO A 781 -13.48 -81.03 -52.85
N THR A 782 -14.53 -81.15 -52.03
CA THR A 782 -15.33 -80.01 -51.57
C THR A 782 -14.64 -79.31 -50.38
N GLU A 783 -14.37 -78.00 -50.50
CA GLU A 783 -13.75 -77.22 -49.42
C GLU A 783 -14.69 -77.02 -48.22
N ASP A 784 -14.12 -77.05 -47.01
CA ASP A 784 -14.79 -76.80 -45.72
C ASP A 784 -14.03 -75.74 -44.92
N ARG A 785 -14.13 -74.46 -45.30
CA ARG A 785 -13.33 -73.40 -44.64
C ARG A 785 -13.68 -73.28 -43.15
N LYS A 786 -12.82 -73.82 -42.28
CA LYS A 786 -13.01 -73.83 -40.81
C LYS A 786 -12.61 -72.49 -40.20
N LEU A 787 -13.21 -72.10 -39.08
CA LEU A 787 -12.75 -70.93 -38.34
C LEU A 787 -11.49 -71.28 -37.52
N PHE A 788 -10.58 -70.34 -37.27
CA PHE A 788 -9.43 -70.58 -36.37
C PHE A 788 -9.86 -71.06 -34.98
N SER A 789 -11.02 -70.59 -34.47
CA SER A 789 -11.62 -71.05 -33.20
C SER A 789 -12.08 -72.52 -33.21
N GLN A 790 -12.15 -73.16 -34.38
CA GLN A 790 -12.54 -74.56 -34.57
C GLN A 790 -11.31 -75.47 -34.77
N LEU A 791 -10.09 -74.93 -34.75
CA LEU A 791 -8.84 -75.69 -34.89
C LEU A 791 -8.36 -76.19 -33.52
N ASP A 792 -9.06 -77.18 -32.98
CA ASP A 792 -8.66 -77.87 -31.76
C ASP A 792 -7.49 -78.84 -32.01
N ALA A 793 -6.98 -79.46 -30.94
CA ALA A 793 -5.91 -80.46 -31.04
C ALA A 793 -6.28 -81.66 -31.93
N THR A 794 -7.57 -81.99 -32.05
CA THR A 794 -8.09 -83.07 -32.90
C THR A 794 -7.94 -82.71 -34.38
N VAL A 795 -8.42 -81.54 -34.78
CA VAL A 795 -8.35 -81.02 -36.16
C VAL A 795 -6.89 -80.74 -36.55
N LEU A 796 -6.07 -80.19 -35.65
CA LEU A 796 -4.64 -80.03 -35.90
C LEU A 796 -3.94 -81.39 -36.09
N GLY A 797 -4.28 -82.42 -35.30
CA GLY A 797 -3.80 -83.78 -35.51
C GLY A 797 -4.21 -84.38 -36.87
N GLN A 798 -5.39 -84.04 -37.38
CA GLN A 798 -5.88 -84.42 -38.71
C GLN A 798 -5.19 -83.66 -39.85
N VAL A 799 -4.75 -82.40 -39.62
CA VAL A 799 -3.86 -81.70 -40.55
C VAL A 799 -2.51 -82.43 -40.61
N LEU A 800 -1.94 -82.79 -39.45
CA LEU A 800 -0.65 -83.48 -39.39
C LEU A 800 -0.68 -84.90 -40.00
N SER A 801 -1.82 -85.59 -40.00
CA SER A 801 -1.96 -86.87 -40.72
C SER A 801 -2.12 -86.72 -42.24
N GLY A 802 -2.21 -85.49 -42.76
CA GLY A 802 -2.37 -85.20 -44.18
C GLY A 802 -3.76 -85.47 -44.74
N LEU A 803 -4.77 -85.67 -43.88
CA LEU A 803 -6.15 -85.99 -44.27
C LEU A 803 -6.79 -84.94 -45.18
N TYR A 804 -6.46 -83.66 -44.94
CA TYR A 804 -6.98 -82.52 -45.68
C TYR A 804 -6.17 -82.15 -46.94
N ASP A 805 -5.05 -82.84 -47.19
CA ASP A 805 -4.19 -82.63 -48.35
C ASP A 805 -4.03 -83.96 -49.13
N PRO A 806 -5.13 -84.54 -49.67
CA PRO A 806 -5.11 -85.79 -50.40
C PRO A 806 -4.37 -85.66 -51.74
N VAL A 807 -3.85 -86.80 -52.23
CA VAL A 807 -3.10 -86.87 -53.49
C VAL A 807 -4.05 -87.30 -54.61
N SER A 808 -4.11 -86.54 -55.72
CA SER A 808 -4.99 -86.84 -56.86
C SER A 808 -4.59 -88.10 -57.64
N SER A 809 -3.32 -88.46 -57.59
CA SER A 809 -2.69 -89.54 -58.34
C SER A 809 -1.45 -90.00 -57.57
N GLN A 810 -1.18 -91.31 -57.52
CA GLN A 810 -0.01 -91.86 -56.79
C GLN A 810 1.31 -91.72 -57.58
N ASP A 811 1.42 -90.68 -58.39
CA ASP A 811 2.59 -90.33 -59.17
C ASP A 811 3.31 -89.12 -58.58
N GLU A 812 4.54 -88.89 -59.03
CA GLU A 812 5.40 -87.84 -58.51
C GLU A 812 4.76 -86.43 -58.63
N ALA A 813 4.06 -86.19 -59.73
CA ALA A 813 3.32 -84.96 -59.99
C ALA A 813 2.19 -84.74 -58.97
N GLY A 814 1.39 -85.78 -58.67
CA GLY A 814 0.33 -85.70 -57.67
C GLY A 814 0.85 -85.31 -56.28
N PHE A 815 1.96 -85.91 -55.84
CA PHE A 815 2.58 -85.58 -54.55
C PHE A 815 3.09 -84.13 -54.49
N PHE A 816 3.77 -83.66 -55.54
CA PHE A 816 4.19 -82.26 -55.61
C PHE A 816 3.00 -81.30 -55.68
N THR A 817 1.95 -81.59 -56.44
CA THR A 817 0.73 -80.76 -56.48
C THR A 817 0.04 -80.68 -55.12
N ALA A 818 -0.06 -81.78 -54.38
CA ALA A 818 -0.60 -81.77 -53.01
C ALA A 818 0.28 -80.96 -52.05
N GLY A 819 1.62 -81.07 -52.17
CA GLY A 819 2.56 -80.27 -51.37
C GLY A 819 2.46 -78.76 -51.67
N VAL A 820 2.42 -78.38 -52.95
CA VAL A 820 2.24 -76.97 -53.37
C VAL A 820 0.91 -76.44 -52.86
N ARG A 821 -0.19 -77.20 -52.97
CA ARG A 821 -1.51 -76.79 -52.47
C ARG A 821 -1.52 -76.59 -50.95
N ALA A 822 -0.81 -77.43 -50.19
CA ALA A 822 -0.64 -77.24 -48.74
C ALA A 822 0.10 -75.93 -48.42
N VAL A 823 1.13 -75.56 -49.20
CA VAL A 823 1.82 -74.27 -49.07
C VAL A 823 0.93 -73.10 -49.49
N GLU A 824 0.19 -73.20 -50.59
CA GLU A 824 -0.74 -72.15 -51.05
C GLU A 824 -1.83 -71.86 -50.02
N ASN A 825 -2.44 -72.90 -49.45
CA ASN A 825 -3.39 -72.78 -48.33
C ASN A 825 -2.74 -72.08 -47.13
N THR A 826 -1.49 -72.44 -46.79
CA THR A 826 -0.73 -71.78 -45.70
C THR A 826 -0.50 -70.30 -46.01
N VAL A 827 -0.15 -69.94 -47.25
CA VAL A 827 0.04 -68.54 -47.67
C VAL A 827 -1.27 -67.75 -47.67
N GLU A 828 -2.40 -68.33 -48.09
CA GLU A 828 -3.72 -67.68 -48.01
C GLU A 828 -4.08 -67.38 -46.55
N THR A 829 -3.83 -68.31 -45.62
CA THR A 829 -4.06 -68.05 -44.18
C THR A 829 -3.18 -66.94 -43.62
N LEU A 830 -1.90 -66.92 -43.98
CA LEU A 830 -0.98 -65.84 -43.57
C LEU A 830 -1.44 -64.47 -44.09
N ARG A 831 -2.00 -64.39 -45.32
CA ARG A 831 -2.59 -63.16 -45.87
C ARG A 831 -3.86 -62.73 -45.13
N LEU A 832 -4.70 -63.67 -44.69
CA LEU A 832 -5.88 -63.34 -43.89
C LEU A 832 -5.51 -62.82 -42.49
N VAL A 833 -4.48 -63.40 -41.86
CA VAL A 833 -3.94 -62.91 -40.57
C VAL A 833 -3.21 -61.56 -40.74
N GLU A 834 -2.51 -61.34 -41.86
CA GLU A 834 -1.98 -60.00 -42.23
C GLU A 834 -3.10 -58.96 -42.33
N GLY A 835 -4.26 -59.34 -42.88
CA GLY A 835 -5.46 -58.49 -42.88
C GLY A 835 -5.95 -58.12 -41.47
N ARG A 836 -5.90 -59.06 -40.51
CA ARG A 836 -6.21 -58.79 -39.09
C ARG A 836 -5.15 -57.90 -38.42
N VAL A 837 -3.87 -58.10 -38.71
CA VAL A 837 -2.80 -57.21 -38.23
C VAL A 837 -3.04 -55.77 -38.67
N ARG A 838 -3.41 -55.54 -39.94
CA ARG A 838 -3.75 -54.19 -40.44
C ARG A 838 -4.96 -53.57 -39.71
N ALA A 839 -5.93 -54.37 -39.29
CA ALA A 839 -7.05 -53.88 -38.48
C ALA A 839 -6.57 -53.43 -37.08
N TYR A 840 -5.72 -54.21 -36.42
CA TYR A 840 -5.09 -53.81 -35.15
C TYR A 840 -4.14 -52.61 -35.29
N GLN A 841 -3.42 -52.48 -36.41
CA GLN A 841 -2.62 -51.28 -36.72
C GLN A 841 -3.50 -50.04 -36.86
N SER A 842 -4.66 -50.14 -37.54
CA SER A 842 -5.61 -49.03 -37.61
C SER A 842 -6.21 -48.66 -36.25
N ALA A 843 -6.37 -49.62 -35.33
CA ALA A 843 -6.76 -49.34 -33.94
C ALA A 843 -5.65 -48.62 -33.17
N LEU A 844 -4.38 -49.04 -33.36
CA LEU A 844 -3.21 -48.36 -32.79
C LEU A 844 -3.07 -46.92 -33.31
N ASP A 845 -3.30 -46.68 -34.60
CA ASP A 845 -3.28 -45.33 -35.17
C ASP A 845 -4.34 -44.42 -34.52
N GLN A 846 -5.55 -44.95 -34.26
CA GLN A 846 -6.61 -44.21 -33.55
C GLN A 846 -6.26 -43.96 -32.07
N CYS A 847 -5.67 -44.94 -31.38
CA CYS A 847 -5.22 -44.78 -29.99
C CYS A 847 -4.07 -43.77 -29.88
N ASN A 848 -3.08 -43.83 -30.79
CA ASN A 848 -1.97 -42.89 -30.87
C ASN A 848 -2.44 -41.46 -31.20
N ALA A 849 -3.42 -41.30 -32.10
CA ALA A 849 -4.04 -40.00 -32.36
C ALA A 849 -4.71 -39.43 -31.10
N ALA A 850 -5.50 -40.23 -30.38
CA ALA A 850 -6.14 -39.83 -29.13
C ALA A 850 -5.12 -39.53 -28.00
N LEU A 851 -3.99 -40.26 -27.94
CA LEU A 851 -2.89 -39.95 -27.01
C LEU A 851 -2.22 -38.62 -27.33
N ASN A 852 -1.97 -38.33 -28.61
CA ASN A 852 -1.40 -37.05 -29.03
C ASN A 852 -2.36 -35.89 -28.68
N ASP A 853 -3.66 -36.02 -28.99
CA ASP A 853 -4.70 -35.06 -28.59
C ASP A 853 -4.68 -34.80 -27.06
N LEU A 854 -4.67 -35.85 -26.23
CA LEU A 854 -4.65 -35.72 -24.77
C LEU A 854 -3.36 -35.07 -24.25
N ASN A 855 -2.20 -35.42 -24.82
CA ASN A 855 -0.92 -34.79 -24.47
C ASN A 855 -0.88 -33.31 -24.87
N ASP A 856 -1.45 -32.95 -26.02
CA ASP A 856 -1.56 -31.55 -26.44
C ASP A 856 -2.51 -30.74 -25.55
N LEU A 857 -3.61 -31.35 -25.07
CA LEU A 857 -4.48 -30.74 -24.07
C LEU A 857 -3.76 -30.56 -22.71
N MET A 858 -2.94 -31.53 -22.27
CA MET A 858 -2.10 -31.39 -21.06
C MET A 858 -1.06 -30.27 -21.20
N ASN A 859 -0.42 -30.15 -22.38
CA ASN A 859 0.53 -29.08 -22.69
C ASN A 859 -0.15 -27.70 -22.72
N GLN A 860 -1.39 -27.62 -23.21
CA GLN A 860 -2.21 -26.41 -23.16
C GLN A 860 -2.55 -26.01 -21.72
N ALA A 861 -3.04 -26.95 -20.91
CA ALA A 861 -3.33 -26.74 -19.49
C ALA A 861 -2.07 -26.28 -18.72
N THR A 862 -0.90 -26.85 -19.01
CA THR A 862 0.38 -26.42 -18.40
C THR A 862 0.73 -24.98 -18.76
N ARG A 863 0.58 -24.58 -20.04
CA ARG A 863 0.78 -23.18 -20.45
C ARG A 863 -0.21 -22.24 -19.75
N ARG A 864 -1.48 -22.65 -19.62
CA ARG A 864 -2.50 -21.83 -18.96
C ARG A 864 -2.26 -21.70 -17.45
N LEU A 865 -1.85 -22.77 -16.77
CA LEU A 865 -1.43 -22.72 -15.36
C LEU A 865 -0.28 -21.73 -15.14
N LYS A 866 0.67 -21.63 -16.09
CA LYS A 866 1.74 -20.62 -16.01
C LYS A 866 1.18 -19.21 -16.13
N THR A 867 0.36 -18.90 -17.13
CA THR A 867 -0.25 -17.56 -17.26
C THR A 867 -1.10 -17.21 -16.03
N ILE A 868 -1.88 -18.14 -15.50
CA ILE A 868 -2.66 -17.92 -14.27
C ILE A 868 -1.75 -17.69 -13.05
N ALA A 869 -0.57 -18.31 -12.99
CA ALA A 869 0.40 -18.02 -11.93
C ALA A 869 1.00 -16.61 -12.04
N ASP A 870 1.32 -16.15 -13.25
CA ASP A 870 1.81 -14.79 -13.51
C ASP A 870 0.73 -13.74 -13.12
N GLU A 871 -0.53 -13.93 -13.55
CA GLU A 871 -1.68 -13.07 -13.21
C GLU A 871 -2.07 -13.10 -11.72
N LEU A 872 -1.95 -14.26 -11.08
CA LEU A 872 -2.15 -14.40 -9.64
C LEU A 872 -1.04 -13.71 -8.84
N GLY A 873 0.21 -13.71 -9.34
CA GLY A 873 1.32 -12.94 -8.79
C GLY A 873 1.02 -11.44 -8.81
N THR A 874 0.53 -10.92 -9.94
CA THR A 874 0.06 -9.53 -10.08
C THR A 874 -1.09 -9.24 -9.12
N SER A 875 -2.14 -10.07 -9.10
CA SER A 875 -3.31 -9.86 -8.22
C SER A 875 -2.95 -9.91 -6.72
N ARG A 876 -1.96 -10.73 -6.33
CA ARG A 876 -1.40 -10.74 -4.97
C ARG A 876 -0.64 -9.46 -4.65
N HIS A 877 0.13 -8.94 -5.62
CA HIS A 877 0.80 -7.65 -5.49
C HIS A 877 -0.24 -6.52 -5.32
N ASP A 878 -1.31 -6.50 -6.10
CA ASP A 878 -2.35 -5.45 -6.04
C ASP A 878 -3.13 -5.45 -4.71
N VAL A 879 -3.48 -6.64 -4.19
CA VAL A 879 -4.08 -6.78 -2.85
C VAL A 879 -3.11 -6.32 -1.76
N ALA A 880 -1.83 -6.67 -1.87
CA ALA A 880 -0.82 -6.24 -0.89
C ALA A 880 -0.59 -4.73 -0.97
N PHE A 881 -0.54 -4.16 -2.17
CA PHE A 881 -0.40 -2.74 -2.48
C PHE A 881 -1.55 -1.91 -1.89
N SER A 882 -2.79 -2.26 -2.22
CA SER A 882 -3.99 -1.57 -1.73
C SER A 882 -4.13 -1.63 -0.20
N LYS A 883 -3.86 -2.79 0.42
CA LYS A 883 -3.80 -2.90 1.89
C LYS A 883 -2.70 -2.02 2.48
N GLY A 884 -1.55 -1.91 1.81
CA GLY A 884 -0.45 -1.01 2.19
C GLY A 884 -0.90 0.44 2.26
N LEU A 885 -1.55 0.93 1.20
CA LEU A 885 -2.10 2.28 1.15
C LEU A 885 -3.18 2.54 2.22
N LEU A 886 -4.06 1.55 2.47
CA LEU A 886 -5.08 1.64 3.53
C LEU A 886 -4.45 1.78 4.92
N ALA A 887 -3.41 1.00 5.24
CA ALA A 887 -2.70 1.09 6.51
C ALA A 887 -1.96 2.42 6.66
N GLU A 888 -1.34 2.90 5.57
CA GLU A 888 -0.65 4.17 5.53
C GLU A 888 -1.62 5.35 5.75
N GLU A 889 -2.76 5.36 5.07
CA GLU A 889 -3.82 6.37 5.29
C GLU A 889 -4.39 6.28 6.72
N THR A 890 -4.61 5.07 7.24
CA THR A 890 -5.05 4.87 8.63
C THR A 890 -4.03 5.44 9.63
N ALA A 891 -2.74 5.24 9.41
CA ALA A 891 -1.67 5.80 10.23
C ALA A 891 -1.60 7.33 10.13
N ARG A 892 -1.74 7.88 8.92
CA ARG A 892 -1.77 9.33 8.62
C ARG A 892 -2.95 10.01 9.32
N VAL A 893 -4.16 9.48 9.15
CA VAL A 893 -5.38 9.97 9.80
C VAL A 893 -5.27 9.90 11.33
N LYS A 894 -4.75 8.80 11.88
CA LYS A 894 -4.47 8.67 13.32
C LYS A 894 -3.45 9.72 13.80
N GLY A 895 -2.38 9.96 13.04
CA GLY A 895 -1.35 10.95 13.33
C GLY A 895 -1.89 12.38 13.37
N ILE A 896 -2.65 12.79 12.34
CA ILE A 896 -3.32 14.09 12.27
C ILE A 896 -4.30 14.26 13.42
N ASN A 897 -5.14 13.24 13.69
CA ASN A 897 -6.09 13.30 14.80
C ASN A 897 -5.38 13.41 16.17
N ASN A 898 -4.26 12.73 16.38
CA ASN A 898 -3.43 12.87 17.59
C ASN A 898 -2.83 14.29 17.73
N ARG A 899 -2.26 14.84 16.65
CA ARG A 899 -1.72 16.22 16.60
C ARG A 899 -2.79 17.24 16.93
N ARG A 900 -3.97 17.14 16.31
CA ARG A 900 -5.10 18.05 16.55
C ARG A 900 -5.58 18.00 18.01
N ASP A 901 -5.65 16.82 18.63
CA ASP A 901 -5.97 16.71 20.06
C ASP A 901 -4.90 17.33 20.96
N GLN A 902 -3.62 17.22 20.61
CA GLN A 902 -2.53 17.89 21.32
C GLN A 902 -2.64 19.42 21.19
N ILE A 903 -2.96 19.95 20.00
CA ILE A 903 -3.18 21.39 19.80
C ILE A 903 -4.38 21.87 20.62
N VAL A 904 -5.53 21.19 20.53
CA VAL A 904 -6.76 21.57 21.28
C VAL A 904 -6.54 21.45 22.80
N SER A 905 -5.85 20.42 23.29
CA SER A 905 -5.60 20.26 24.73
C SER A 905 -4.57 21.27 25.26
N GLN A 906 -3.45 21.51 24.56
CA GLN A 906 -2.33 22.31 25.05
C GLN A 906 -2.44 23.80 24.71
N GLN A 907 -2.88 24.17 23.49
CA GLN A 907 -2.81 25.55 23.00
C GLN A 907 -4.08 26.35 23.32
N VAL A 908 -5.27 25.77 23.18
CA VAL A 908 -6.53 26.45 23.53
C VAL A 908 -6.59 26.71 25.03
N LYS A 909 -6.69 27.99 25.44
CA LYS A 909 -6.76 28.41 26.86
C LYS A 909 -8.14 28.86 27.30
N PHE A 910 -8.87 29.50 26.40
CA PHE A 910 -10.22 30.03 26.58
C PHE A 910 -10.97 29.90 25.25
N LEU A 911 -12.26 30.21 25.24
CA LEU A 911 -13.08 30.28 24.03
C LEU A 911 -13.66 31.68 23.92
N ALA A 912 -13.96 32.13 22.71
CA ALA A 912 -14.71 33.36 22.49
C ALA A 912 -15.97 33.04 21.70
N PHE A 913 -17.09 33.67 22.01
CA PHE A 913 -18.31 33.52 21.24
C PHE A 913 -18.72 34.86 20.62
N VAL A 914 -19.38 34.79 19.47
CA VAL A 914 -19.96 35.93 18.78
C VAL A 914 -21.34 35.58 18.24
N ARG A 915 -22.24 36.56 18.23
CA ARG A 915 -23.43 36.55 17.38
C ARG A 915 -22.96 36.63 15.93
N PRO A 916 -23.33 35.67 15.06
CA PRO A 916 -22.97 35.72 13.65
C PRO A 916 -23.68 36.88 12.97
N ARG A 917 -22.99 37.54 12.04
CA ARG A 917 -23.63 38.49 11.11
C ARG A 917 -24.25 37.70 9.97
N SER A 918 -25.54 37.39 10.06
CA SER A 918 -26.29 36.84 8.93
C SER A 918 -26.63 37.94 7.91
N THR A 919 -26.60 37.58 6.64
CA THR A 919 -27.15 38.36 5.53
C THR A 919 -27.90 37.40 4.62
N GLU A 920 -29.06 37.80 4.12
CA GLU A 920 -29.83 36.98 3.18
C GLU A 920 -29.09 36.99 1.83
N ALA A 921 -28.46 35.86 1.50
CA ALA A 921 -27.65 35.73 0.29
C ALA A 921 -28.54 35.54 -0.94
N ILE A 922 -28.68 36.59 -1.75
CA ILE A 922 -29.43 36.54 -3.03
C ILE A 922 -28.63 35.80 -4.12
N MET A 923 -27.31 35.71 -3.97
CA MET A 923 -26.38 34.95 -4.83
C MET A 923 -25.23 34.40 -3.96
N ASP A 924 -24.54 33.36 -4.43
CA ASP A 924 -23.35 32.82 -3.76
C ASP A 924 -22.27 33.90 -3.59
N MET A 925 -21.95 34.21 -2.34
CA MET A 925 -20.92 35.18 -1.99
C MET A 925 -19.52 34.54 -2.13
N GLN A 926 -18.57 35.26 -2.72
CA GLN A 926 -17.18 34.79 -2.76
C GLN A 926 -16.59 34.75 -1.35
N ILE A 927 -16.43 33.53 -0.82
CA ILE A 927 -15.76 33.27 0.45
C ILE A 927 -14.25 33.41 0.23
N ARG A 928 -13.60 34.25 1.03
CA ARG A 928 -12.15 34.31 1.13
C ARG A 928 -11.71 33.72 2.48
N SER A 929 -11.06 32.56 2.44
CA SER A 929 -10.44 31.98 3.63
C SER A 929 -9.37 32.90 4.22
N LEU A 930 -9.24 32.89 5.55
CA LEU A 930 -8.21 33.65 6.26
C LEU A 930 -6.86 32.95 6.09
N ASP A 931 -6.03 33.47 5.20
CA ASP A 931 -4.68 32.94 4.96
C ASP A 931 -3.72 33.33 6.11
N PRO A 932 -2.94 32.38 6.66
CA PRO A 932 -1.85 32.72 7.59
C PRO A 932 -0.78 33.54 6.84
N ALA A 933 -0.60 34.78 7.28
CA ALA A 933 0.18 35.80 6.58
C ALA A 933 1.71 35.65 6.75
N MET A 934 2.15 35.02 7.84
CA MET A 934 3.56 34.84 8.19
C MET A 934 3.78 33.41 8.68
N THR A 935 4.68 32.69 8.00
CA THR A 935 5.20 31.38 8.40
C THR A 935 6.72 31.50 8.48
N GLU A 936 7.34 30.93 9.51
CA GLU A 936 8.81 30.86 9.58
C GLU A 936 9.35 29.99 8.44
N SER A 937 10.61 30.18 8.07
CA SER A 937 11.26 29.31 7.07
C SER A 937 11.30 27.87 7.61
N PRO A 938 10.87 26.84 6.85
CA PRO A 938 10.89 25.45 7.33
C PRO A 938 12.31 24.89 7.47
N ILE A 939 13.30 25.49 6.78
CA ILE A 939 14.65 24.91 6.61
C ILE A 939 15.40 24.65 7.93
N PRO A 940 15.42 25.54 8.95
CA PRO A 940 16.07 25.25 10.22
C PRO A 940 15.44 24.06 10.96
N ALA A 941 14.11 23.92 10.87
CA ALA A 941 13.41 22.75 11.41
C ALA A 941 13.78 21.48 10.62
N CYS A 942 13.79 21.53 9.28
CA CYS A 942 14.23 20.44 8.42
C CYS A 942 15.65 19.95 8.74
N LEU A 943 16.61 20.88 8.90
CA LEU A 943 18.01 20.53 9.22
C LEU A 943 18.19 19.94 10.63
N ALA A 944 17.27 20.24 11.56
CA ALA A 944 17.22 19.65 12.89
C ALA A 944 16.50 18.28 12.95
N ARG A 945 15.68 17.93 11.95
CA ARG A 945 15.02 16.61 11.85
C ARG A 945 16.06 15.54 11.46
N ASN A 946 16.29 14.55 12.32
CA ASN A 946 17.10 13.37 12.01
C ASN A 946 16.28 12.32 11.24
N LEU A 947 15.96 12.59 9.98
CA LEU A 947 15.25 11.66 9.10
C LEU A 947 16.21 10.69 8.40
N THR A 948 15.84 9.41 8.36
CA THR A 948 16.57 8.37 7.64
C THR A 948 16.27 8.45 6.15
N ALA A 949 17.13 9.12 5.37
CA ALA A 949 16.98 9.19 3.91
C ALA A 949 16.98 7.77 3.27
N PRO A 950 16.09 7.47 2.30
CA PRO A 950 16.10 6.20 1.54
C PRO A 950 17.43 5.93 0.83
N PRO A 951 17.80 4.66 0.57
CA PRO A 951 19.05 4.32 -0.11
C PRO A 951 19.11 4.91 -1.53
N GLU A 952 18.00 4.99 -2.24
CA GLU A 952 17.91 5.59 -3.58
C GLU A 952 18.21 7.10 -3.55
N LEU A 953 17.65 7.80 -2.56
CA LEU A 953 17.91 9.23 -2.35
C LEU A 953 19.39 9.49 -2.00
N ARG A 954 19.99 8.64 -1.14
CA ARG A 954 21.42 8.71 -0.82
C ARG A 954 22.28 8.45 -2.06
N ALA A 955 21.91 7.49 -2.91
CA ALA A 955 22.63 7.20 -4.15
C ALA A 955 22.59 8.41 -5.12
N MET A 956 21.45 9.09 -5.24
CA MET A 956 21.34 10.32 -6.05
C MET A 956 22.21 11.46 -5.49
N ILE A 957 22.23 11.67 -4.17
CA ILE A 957 23.12 12.68 -3.57
C ILE A 957 24.62 12.28 -3.69
N ASN A 958 24.94 10.99 -3.64
CA ASN A 958 26.30 10.51 -3.93
C ASN A 958 26.71 10.74 -5.39
N LEU A 959 25.76 10.73 -6.34
CA LEU A 959 26.02 11.22 -7.70
C LEU A 959 26.28 12.73 -7.70
N LEU A 960 25.44 13.53 -7.03
CA LEU A 960 25.63 14.99 -6.91
C LEU A 960 27.00 15.37 -6.32
N ARG A 961 27.53 14.58 -5.38
CA ARG A 961 28.89 14.75 -4.85
C ARG A 961 29.98 14.71 -5.93
N GLU A 962 29.78 13.95 -7.01
CA GLU A 962 30.73 13.86 -8.13
C GLU A 962 30.50 14.92 -9.22
N ALA A 963 29.51 15.80 -9.08
CA ALA A 963 29.27 16.92 -9.99
C ALA A 963 30.39 17.99 -9.92
N PRO A 964 30.66 18.70 -11.03
CA PRO A 964 31.69 19.74 -11.09
C PRO A 964 31.30 20.98 -10.26
N LEU A 965 32.29 21.69 -9.70
CA LEU A 965 32.05 22.83 -8.81
C LEU A 965 31.16 23.94 -9.45
N LYS A 966 31.25 24.15 -10.77
CA LYS A 966 30.43 25.13 -11.52
C LYS A 966 28.92 24.94 -11.36
N TRP A 967 28.43 23.77 -10.95
CA TRP A 967 27.01 23.55 -10.67
C TRP A 967 26.52 24.23 -9.39
N PHE A 968 27.41 24.54 -8.43
CA PHE A 968 27.04 24.98 -7.09
C PHE A 968 27.28 26.48 -6.88
N MET A 969 26.40 27.13 -6.12
CA MET A 969 26.57 28.54 -5.73
C MET A 969 27.58 28.72 -4.59
N GLN A 970 27.53 27.87 -3.56
CA GLN A 970 28.23 28.11 -2.28
C GLN A 970 29.64 27.52 -2.21
N ILE A 971 29.98 26.57 -3.09
CA ILE A 971 31.22 25.78 -3.03
C ILE A 971 32.39 26.41 -3.82
N PRO A 972 32.21 26.99 -5.03
CA PRO A 972 33.32 27.63 -5.78
C PRO A 972 34.11 28.72 -5.01
N PRO A 973 33.51 29.54 -4.13
CA PRO A 973 34.26 30.45 -3.26
C PRO A 973 35.31 29.76 -2.38
N LEU A 974 35.16 28.47 -2.04
CA LEU A 974 36.12 27.73 -1.22
C LEU A 974 37.49 27.58 -1.89
N LEU A 975 37.56 27.65 -3.23
CA LEU A 975 38.83 27.66 -3.96
C LEU A 975 39.70 28.88 -3.58
N ASN A 976 39.12 29.94 -3.02
CA ASN A 976 39.87 31.11 -2.54
C ASN A 976 40.73 30.78 -1.30
N TYR A 977 40.38 29.75 -0.51
CA TYR A 977 41.22 29.26 0.58
C TYR A 977 42.46 28.49 0.07
N LEU A 978 42.40 27.95 -1.16
CA LEU A 978 43.55 27.37 -1.86
C LEU A 978 44.39 28.48 -2.51
N ASN A 979 44.83 29.44 -1.69
CA ASN A 979 45.44 30.71 -2.09
C ASN A 979 46.84 30.59 -2.73
N ARG A 980 47.42 29.37 -2.78
CA ARG A 980 48.69 29.11 -3.47
C ARG A 980 48.48 28.25 -4.71
N ILE A 981 49.20 28.60 -5.77
CA ILE A 981 49.05 27.96 -7.08
C ILE A 981 49.52 26.49 -7.09
N ASP A 982 50.54 26.14 -6.30
CA ASP A 982 51.00 24.76 -6.10
C ASP A 982 49.89 23.85 -5.57
N ILE A 983 49.21 24.31 -4.51
CA ILE A 983 48.10 23.61 -3.85
C ILE A 983 46.93 23.44 -4.83
N LEU A 984 46.55 24.52 -5.52
CA LEU A 984 45.42 24.50 -6.45
C LEU A 984 45.69 23.57 -7.65
N GLN A 985 46.89 23.62 -8.24
CA GLN A 985 47.28 22.73 -9.34
C GLN A 985 47.40 21.27 -8.90
N THR A 986 47.87 20.99 -7.68
CA THR A 986 47.85 19.63 -7.12
C THR A 986 46.44 19.13 -6.89
N THR A 987 45.51 19.99 -6.48
CA THR A 987 44.08 19.65 -6.36
C THR A 987 43.48 19.24 -7.72
N ILE A 988 43.80 19.96 -8.81
CA ILE A 988 43.36 19.60 -10.18
C ILE A 988 44.00 18.28 -10.64
N ALA A 989 45.29 18.06 -10.35
CA ALA A 989 45.97 16.82 -10.68
C ALA A 989 45.36 15.61 -9.94
N ASN A 990 45.04 15.77 -8.65
CA ASN A 990 44.38 14.74 -7.85
C ASN A 990 42.95 14.49 -8.32
N ALA A 991 42.20 15.53 -8.72
CA ALA A 991 40.88 15.40 -9.33
C ALA A 991 40.93 14.56 -10.62
N ARG A 992 41.92 14.80 -11.50
CA ARG A 992 42.16 13.99 -12.72
C ARG A 992 42.41 12.51 -12.38
N LEU A 993 43.29 12.23 -11.42
CA LEU A 993 43.61 10.86 -10.99
C LEU A 993 42.39 10.16 -10.38
N ARG A 994 41.64 10.85 -9.50
CA ARG A 994 40.43 10.35 -8.87
C ARG A 994 39.30 10.09 -9.88
N ALA A 995 39.14 10.96 -10.88
CA ALA A 995 38.21 10.75 -11.99
C ALA A 995 38.57 9.49 -12.79
N GLY A 996 39.83 9.34 -13.23
CA GLY A 996 40.30 8.15 -13.96
C GLY A 996 40.14 6.86 -13.15
N PHE A 997 40.47 6.88 -11.86
CA PHE A 997 40.30 5.74 -10.95
C PHE A 997 38.84 5.32 -10.79
N LYS A 998 37.92 6.28 -10.57
CA LYS A 998 36.48 6.02 -10.43
C LYS A 998 35.83 5.51 -11.72
N LEU A 999 36.35 5.89 -12.90
CA LEU A 999 35.92 5.35 -14.19
C LEU A 999 36.40 3.91 -14.40
N PHE A 1000 37.62 3.57 -13.95
CA PHE A 1000 38.20 2.23 -14.10
C PHE A 1000 37.67 1.22 -13.08
N GLN A 1001 37.35 1.66 -11.86
CA GLN A 1001 36.70 0.87 -10.81
C GLN A 1001 35.22 1.23 -10.65
N ALA A 1002 34.49 1.44 -11.74
CA ALA A 1002 33.06 1.71 -11.68
C ALA A 1002 32.33 0.52 -11.01
N PRO A 1003 31.72 0.68 -9.82
CA PRO A 1003 30.98 -0.42 -9.20
C PRO A 1003 29.73 -0.77 -10.03
N GLU A 1004 29.18 -1.97 -9.81
CA GLU A 1004 27.76 -2.19 -10.09
C GLU A 1004 26.93 -1.08 -9.44
N PRO A 1005 25.79 -0.68 -10.02
CA PRO A 1005 24.93 0.31 -9.37
C PRO A 1005 24.52 -0.19 -7.97
N ASP A 1006 24.91 0.55 -6.92
CA ASP A 1006 24.43 0.36 -5.54
C ASP A 1006 22.89 0.49 -5.42
N LEU A 1007 22.24 1.04 -6.46
CA LEU A 1007 20.81 1.27 -6.54
C LEU A 1007 20.03 -0.02 -6.87
N ARG A 1008 19.82 -0.87 -5.86
CA ARG A 1008 18.87 -2.00 -5.93
C ARG A 1008 17.47 -1.54 -5.51
N THR A 1009 16.74 -0.97 -6.46
CA THR A 1009 15.33 -0.57 -6.26
C THR A 1009 14.48 -1.75 -5.83
N THR A 1010 13.64 -1.56 -4.81
CA THR A 1010 12.60 -2.52 -4.41
C THR A 1010 11.69 -2.88 -5.60
N PRO A 1011 11.30 -4.16 -5.80
CA PRO A 1011 10.45 -4.56 -6.93
C PRO A 1011 9.06 -3.91 -6.88
N GLY A 1012 8.67 -3.20 -7.94
CA GLY A 1012 7.38 -2.53 -8.07
C GLY A 1012 7.26 -1.77 -9.39
N PRO A 1013 6.06 -1.26 -9.74
CA PRO A 1013 5.80 -0.61 -11.03
C PRO A 1013 6.58 0.70 -11.23
N LEU A 1014 6.97 1.37 -10.14
CA LEU A 1014 7.77 2.60 -10.18
C LEU A 1014 9.28 2.33 -10.27
N ALA A 1015 9.74 1.12 -9.97
CA ALA A 1015 11.16 0.77 -9.87
C ALA A 1015 11.96 0.99 -11.17
N PRO A 1016 11.46 0.62 -12.37
CA PRO A 1016 12.16 0.93 -13.62
C PRO A 1016 12.37 2.44 -13.82
N ASN A 1017 11.36 3.26 -13.52
CA ASN A 1017 11.42 4.70 -13.68
C ASN A 1017 12.44 5.36 -12.74
N VAL A 1018 12.55 4.87 -11.50
CA VAL A 1018 13.57 5.30 -10.53
C VAL A 1018 14.98 4.92 -11.01
N LEU A 1019 15.15 3.70 -11.53
CA LEU A 1019 16.43 3.21 -12.06
C LEU A 1019 16.86 3.96 -13.33
N ASP A 1020 15.94 4.23 -14.26
CA ASP A 1020 16.21 4.99 -15.49
C ASP A 1020 16.62 6.44 -15.20
N LEU A 1021 15.92 7.09 -14.25
CA LEU A 1021 16.23 8.44 -13.79
C LEU A 1021 17.64 8.50 -13.15
N TYR A 1022 17.97 7.53 -12.29
CA TYR A 1022 19.33 7.39 -11.73
C TYR A 1022 20.39 7.16 -12.81
N ASN A 1023 20.16 6.22 -13.74
CA ASN A 1023 21.10 5.89 -14.80
C ASN A 1023 21.34 7.07 -15.77
N SER A 1024 20.31 7.84 -16.09
CA SER A 1024 20.41 9.06 -16.88
C SER A 1024 21.36 10.08 -16.24
N ARG A 1025 21.19 10.37 -14.94
CA ARG A 1025 22.08 11.29 -14.21
C ARG A 1025 23.48 10.72 -13.98
N ARG A 1026 23.60 9.41 -13.74
CA ARG A 1026 24.89 8.72 -13.70
C ARG A 1026 25.65 8.96 -15.00
N GLN A 1027 25.03 8.79 -16.16
CA GLN A 1027 25.67 9.01 -17.46
C GLN A 1027 26.13 10.47 -17.66
N THR A 1028 25.30 11.46 -17.30
CA THR A 1028 25.67 12.89 -17.37
C THR A 1028 26.95 13.18 -16.57
N ILE A 1029 27.02 12.67 -15.33
CA ILE A 1029 28.19 12.88 -14.46
C ILE A 1029 29.38 12.06 -14.94
N THR A 1030 29.20 10.82 -15.38
CA THR A 1030 30.26 10.00 -16.00
C THR A 1030 30.90 10.72 -17.20
N ASN A 1031 30.12 11.38 -18.06
CA ASN A 1031 30.63 12.19 -19.16
C ASN A 1031 31.49 13.38 -18.66
N SER A 1032 31.04 14.07 -17.60
CA SER A 1032 31.82 15.16 -16.98
C SER A 1032 33.13 14.65 -16.36
N ARG A 1033 33.12 13.47 -15.70
CA ARG A 1033 34.32 12.88 -15.11
C ARG A 1033 35.30 12.36 -16.17
N LEU A 1034 34.80 11.89 -17.31
CA LEU A 1034 35.63 11.54 -18.48
C LEU A 1034 36.35 12.77 -19.07
N ALA A 1035 35.69 13.93 -19.10
CA ALA A 1035 36.35 15.17 -19.45
C ALA A 1035 37.47 15.52 -18.44
N THR A 1036 37.22 15.41 -17.13
CA THR A 1036 38.22 15.63 -16.08
C THR A 1036 39.40 14.64 -16.17
N SER A 1037 39.19 13.36 -16.47
CA SER A 1037 40.30 12.38 -16.59
C SER A 1037 41.21 12.66 -17.80
N ASN A 1038 40.62 13.20 -18.88
CA ASN A 1038 41.30 13.52 -20.14
C ASN A 1038 42.01 14.88 -20.13
N LEU A 1039 42.04 15.60 -19.00
CA LEU A 1039 42.71 16.89 -18.89
C LEU A 1039 44.22 16.80 -19.15
N ASP A 1040 44.69 17.68 -20.02
CA ASP A 1040 46.11 17.90 -20.28
C ASP A 1040 46.70 18.85 -19.23
N LEU A 1041 47.38 18.27 -18.24
CA LEU A 1041 48.04 19.02 -17.15
C LEU A 1041 49.20 19.89 -17.64
N THR A 1042 49.72 19.71 -18.86
CA THR A 1042 50.80 20.57 -19.38
C THR A 1042 50.33 21.99 -19.64
N GLN A 1043 49.02 22.19 -19.90
CA GLN A 1043 48.41 23.50 -20.15
C GLN A 1043 48.32 24.39 -18.90
N LEU A 1044 48.51 23.82 -17.70
CA LEU A 1044 48.58 24.55 -16.43
C LEU A 1044 49.98 25.15 -16.16
N ALA A 1045 51.02 24.70 -16.87
CA ALA A 1045 52.38 25.20 -16.67
C ALA A 1045 52.47 26.68 -17.09
N GLY A 1046 52.84 27.55 -16.15
CA GLY A 1046 52.97 29.00 -16.40
C GLY A 1046 51.67 29.80 -16.37
N GLN A 1047 50.52 29.18 -16.07
CA GLN A 1047 49.24 29.90 -15.93
C GLN A 1047 49.19 30.72 -14.63
N THR A 1048 48.28 31.71 -14.58
CA THR A 1048 48.01 32.46 -13.35
C THR A 1048 47.15 31.65 -12.37
N TRP A 1049 47.13 32.06 -11.10
CA TRP A 1049 46.23 31.48 -10.10
C TRP A 1049 44.75 31.66 -10.49
N GLU A 1050 44.39 32.81 -11.07
CA GLU A 1050 43.01 33.09 -11.50
C GLU A 1050 42.56 32.16 -12.63
N ILE A 1051 43.39 31.94 -13.66
CA ILE A 1051 43.08 30.99 -14.74
C ILE A 1051 43.01 29.56 -14.19
N SER A 1052 43.93 29.19 -13.30
CA SER A 1052 43.92 27.88 -12.62
C SER A 1052 42.64 27.68 -11.79
N ARG A 1053 42.12 28.73 -11.14
CA ARG A 1053 40.87 28.72 -10.37
C ARG A 1053 39.64 28.61 -11.27
N GLN A 1054 39.62 29.31 -12.41
CA GLN A 1054 38.55 29.19 -13.40
C GLN A 1054 38.47 27.77 -13.95
N LEU A 1055 39.61 27.16 -14.31
CA LEU A 1055 39.65 25.76 -14.73
C LEU A 1055 39.22 24.81 -13.59
N ALA A 1056 39.74 24.99 -12.37
CA ALA A 1056 39.34 24.19 -11.23
C ALA A 1056 37.82 24.21 -11.00
N THR A 1057 37.19 25.38 -11.15
CA THR A 1057 35.72 25.54 -11.02
C THR A 1057 34.97 24.70 -12.06
N GLN A 1058 35.51 24.51 -13.26
CA GLN A 1058 34.87 23.72 -14.31
C GLN A 1058 35.05 22.20 -14.16
N VAL A 1059 36.16 21.73 -13.58
CA VAL A 1059 36.61 20.33 -13.71
C VAL A 1059 36.74 19.54 -12.40
N VAL A 1060 36.96 20.20 -11.28
CA VAL A 1060 37.04 19.59 -9.95
C VAL A 1060 35.61 19.27 -9.49
N SER A 1061 35.39 18.14 -8.81
CA SER A 1061 34.11 17.83 -8.16
C SER A 1061 34.09 18.17 -6.68
N VAL A 1062 32.90 18.24 -6.07
CA VAL A 1062 32.77 18.39 -4.61
C VAL A 1062 33.44 17.22 -3.88
N GLY A 1063 33.31 16.01 -4.42
CA GLY A 1063 33.99 14.80 -3.94
C GLY A 1063 35.51 14.92 -3.97
N ASP A 1064 36.08 15.56 -4.99
CA ASP A 1064 37.52 15.81 -5.07
C ASP A 1064 38.00 16.78 -3.97
N LEU A 1065 37.22 17.84 -3.66
CA LEU A 1065 37.51 18.75 -2.53
C LEU A 1065 37.37 18.08 -1.17
N ILE A 1066 36.39 17.20 -0.99
CA ILE A 1066 36.23 16.43 0.25
C ILE A 1066 37.40 15.46 0.46
N ASP A 1067 37.77 14.70 -0.58
CA ASP A 1067 38.78 13.64 -0.46
C ASP A 1067 40.22 14.15 -0.55
N ASN A 1068 40.48 15.34 -1.13
CA ASN A 1068 41.85 15.85 -1.34
C ASN A 1068 42.09 17.27 -0.77
N GLY A 1069 41.08 17.91 -0.17
CA GLY A 1069 41.17 19.28 0.36
C GLY A 1069 41.97 19.44 1.66
N HIS A 1070 42.79 18.47 2.04
CA HIS A 1070 43.48 18.41 3.35
C HIS A 1070 44.40 19.60 3.66
N TYR A 1071 44.76 20.41 2.67
CA TYR A 1071 45.56 21.63 2.83
C TYR A 1071 44.87 22.70 3.69
N HIS A 1072 43.53 22.69 3.79
CA HIS A 1072 42.78 23.58 4.68
C HIS A 1072 41.54 22.87 5.23
N PRO A 1073 41.40 22.66 6.56
CA PRO A 1073 40.37 21.78 7.12
C PRO A 1073 38.94 22.23 6.84
N ASP A 1074 38.71 23.53 6.64
CA ASP A 1074 37.38 24.04 6.29
C ASP A 1074 36.92 23.67 4.88
N VAL A 1075 37.82 23.43 3.92
CA VAL A 1075 37.44 23.08 2.54
C VAL A 1075 36.68 21.75 2.47
N PRO A 1076 37.20 20.62 2.99
CA PRO A 1076 36.44 19.37 3.01
C PRO A 1076 35.26 19.43 3.98
N ARG A 1077 35.38 20.14 5.12
CA ARG A 1077 34.30 20.28 6.11
C ARG A 1077 33.07 20.98 5.53
N VAL A 1078 33.23 22.15 4.92
CA VAL A 1078 32.12 22.92 4.32
C VAL A 1078 31.58 22.21 3.08
N SER A 1079 32.45 21.61 2.25
CA SER A 1079 32.02 20.82 1.09
C SER A 1079 31.18 19.60 1.48
N ALA A 1080 31.56 18.88 2.53
CA ALA A 1080 30.78 17.75 3.06
C ALA A 1080 29.47 18.20 3.70
N GLN A 1081 29.51 19.28 4.50
CA GLN A 1081 28.33 19.85 5.14
C GLN A 1081 27.26 20.27 4.13
N GLU A 1082 27.65 20.84 2.98
CA GLU A 1082 26.66 21.27 1.98
C GLU A 1082 25.96 20.08 1.31
N ILE A 1083 26.69 19.00 1.01
CA ILE A 1083 26.10 17.75 0.50
C ILE A 1083 25.19 17.10 1.56
N GLU A 1084 25.58 17.14 2.85
CA GLU A 1084 24.75 16.66 3.96
C GLU A 1084 23.47 17.50 4.14
N ASN A 1085 23.57 18.82 4.02
CA ASN A 1085 22.43 19.73 4.11
C ASN A 1085 21.42 19.45 2.98
N ILE A 1086 21.89 19.28 1.75
CA ILE A 1086 21.05 18.92 0.60
C ILE A 1086 20.39 17.55 0.84
N LEU A 1087 21.11 16.56 1.37
CA LEU A 1087 20.53 15.26 1.74
C LEU A 1087 19.42 15.39 2.79
N LYS A 1088 19.66 16.13 3.88
CA LYS A 1088 18.69 16.34 4.97
C LYS A 1088 17.43 17.06 4.50
N VAL A 1089 17.59 18.13 3.72
CA VAL A 1089 16.46 18.91 3.17
C VAL A 1089 15.69 18.08 2.13
N SER A 1090 16.36 17.30 1.29
CA SER A 1090 15.70 16.38 0.35
C SER A 1090 14.97 15.24 1.07
N ALA A 1091 15.49 14.75 2.19
CA ALA A 1091 14.84 13.75 3.04
C ALA A 1091 13.62 14.32 3.77
N CYS A 1092 13.64 15.61 4.14
CA CYS A 1092 12.44 16.31 4.60
C CYS A 1092 11.41 16.40 3.47
N LEU A 1093 11.79 16.88 2.28
CA LEU A 1093 10.88 16.95 1.13
C LEU A 1093 10.23 15.59 0.80
N TYR A 1094 11.01 14.51 0.83
CA TYR A 1094 10.50 13.13 0.69
C TYR A 1094 9.49 12.78 1.81
N SER A 1095 9.80 13.12 3.07
CA SER A 1095 8.93 12.86 4.21
C SER A 1095 7.64 13.69 4.17
N ASP A 1096 7.72 14.95 3.73
CA ASP A 1096 6.59 15.86 3.64
C ASP A 1096 5.69 15.45 2.46
N PHE A 1097 6.26 15.09 1.29
CA PHE A 1097 5.50 14.42 0.23
C PHE A 1097 4.84 13.12 0.71
N ALA A 1098 5.55 12.25 1.45
CA ALA A 1098 4.99 11.00 1.97
C ALA A 1098 3.89 11.21 3.04
N ALA A 1099 3.78 12.41 3.61
CA ALA A 1099 2.71 12.77 4.55
C ALA A 1099 1.40 13.16 3.85
N GLU A 1100 1.39 13.32 2.53
CA GLU A 1100 0.20 13.66 1.74
C GLU A 1100 -0.72 12.46 1.47
N LEU A 1101 -1.94 12.73 1.00
CA LEU A 1101 -2.91 11.70 0.61
C LEU A 1101 -2.33 10.74 -0.45
N PRO A 1102 -2.40 9.40 -0.25
CA PRO A 1102 -1.85 8.44 -1.20
C PRO A 1102 -2.37 8.59 -2.63
N ALA A 1103 -3.67 8.89 -2.80
CA ALA A 1103 -4.28 9.10 -4.11
C ALA A 1103 -3.68 10.29 -4.88
N ILE A 1104 -3.39 11.40 -4.19
CA ILE A 1104 -2.77 12.60 -4.78
C ILE A 1104 -1.33 12.28 -5.22
N ARG A 1105 -0.57 11.55 -4.40
CA ARG A 1105 0.79 11.11 -4.72
C ARG A 1105 0.84 10.20 -5.94
N LEU A 1106 -0.08 9.25 -6.07
CA LEU A 1106 -0.14 8.35 -7.23
C LEU A 1106 -0.45 9.10 -8.53
N ASP A 1107 -1.35 10.08 -8.51
CA ASP A 1107 -1.62 10.99 -9.63
C ASP A 1107 -0.37 11.82 -10.00
N TRP A 1108 0.38 12.30 -9.01
CA TRP A 1108 1.71 12.91 -9.24
C TRP A 1108 2.67 11.92 -9.91
N ALA A 1109 2.82 10.71 -9.39
CA ALA A 1109 3.71 9.69 -9.94
C ALA A 1109 3.35 9.30 -11.37
N GLU A 1110 2.07 9.04 -11.66
CA GLU A 1110 1.61 8.70 -13.01
C GLU A 1110 1.94 9.83 -13.99
N ARG A 1111 1.60 11.07 -13.63
CA ARG A 1111 1.89 12.25 -14.47
C ARG A 1111 3.40 12.44 -14.68
N LEU A 1112 4.21 12.17 -13.67
CA LEU A 1112 5.67 12.23 -13.76
C LEU A 1112 6.26 11.13 -14.63
N ILE A 1113 5.66 9.93 -14.69
CA ILE A 1113 6.12 8.82 -15.56
C ILE A 1113 5.81 9.12 -17.03
N GLN A 1114 4.61 9.64 -17.31
CA GLN A 1114 4.18 9.95 -18.68
C GLN A 1114 5.05 11.03 -19.36
N ILE A 1115 5.66 11.94 -18.59
CA ILE A 1115 6.50 13.02 -19.12
C ILE A 1115 7.91 12.53 -19.42
N SER A 1116 8.24 12.48 -20.71
CA SER A 1116 9.52 12.03 -21.28
C SER A 1116 10.47 13.18 -21.67
N GLY A 1117 10.26 14.38 -21.12
CA GLY A 1117 11.03 15.60 -21.44
C GLY A 1117 11.55 16.36 -20.21
N PRO A 1118 12.27 17.49 -20.40
CA PRO A 1118 12.77 18.31 -19.29
C PRO A 1118 11.60 18.89 -18.49
N LEU A 1119 11.50 18.43 -17.25
CA LEU A 1119 10.45 18.80 -16.31
C LEU A 1119 10.88 20.04 -15.51
N ASN A 1120 9.96 20.96 -15.23
CA ASN A 1120 10.22 22.09 -14.34
C ASN A 1120 9.40 21.97 -13.05
N LEU A 1121 10.03 21.42 -12.01
CA LEU A 1121 9.52 21.29 -10.65
C LEU A 1121 9.96 22.46 -9.75
N SER A 1122 10.50 23.57 -10.29
CA SER A 1122 10.73 24.78 -9.50
C SER A 1122 9.43 25.44 -9.02
N ASN A 1123 8.27 25.04 -9.56
CA ASN A 1123 6.95 25.44 -9.09
C ASN A 1123 6.09 24.18 -8.97
N LEU A 1124 5.83 23.74 -7.74
CA LEU A 1124 5.00 22.56 -7.46
C LEU A 1124 3.52 22.79 -7.84
N GLY A 1125 3.12 24.04 -8.07
CA GLY A 1125 1.79 24.42 -8.57
C GLY A 1125 1.39 23.85 -9.92
N SER A 1126 2.31 23.25 -10.68
CA SER A 1126 1.98 22.49 -11.90
C SER A 1126 1.58 21.03 -11.67
N LEU A 1127 1.70 20.51 -10.45
CA LEU A 1127 1.28 19.14 -10.12
C LEU A 1127 -0.26 19.04 -10.15
N PRO A 1128 -0.83 17.92 -10.64
CA PRO A 1128 -2.27 17.74 -10.64
C PRO A 1128 -2.77 17.70 -9.18
N ASN A 1129 -4.00 18.17 -8.96
CA ASN A 1129 -4.63 18.26 -7.64
C ASN A 1129 -3.84 19.02 -6.55
N TRP A 1130 -2.78 19.78 -6.88
CA TRP A 1130 -2.00 20.57 -5.91
C TRP A 1130 -2.88 21.54 -5.09
N ALA A 1131 -3.95 22.07 -5.66
CA ALA A 1131 -4.89 22.94 -4.95
C ALA A 1131 -5.61 22.27 -3.77
N LEU A 1132 -5.71 20.94 -3.74
CA LEU A 1132 -6.31 20.16 -2.64
C LEU A 1132 -5.35 20.00 -1.44
N VAL A 1133 -4.04 20.15 -1.66
CA VAL A 1133 -3.04 20.13 -0.59
C VAL A 1133 -3.26 21.35 0.32
N PRO A 1134 -3.20 21.22 1.66
CA PRO A 1134 -3.39 22.36 2.56
C PRO A 1134 -2.40 23.49 2.28
N ILE A 1135 -2.85 24.74 2.44
CA ILE A 1135 -2.06 25.91 1.99
C ILE A 1135 -0.75 26.10 2.75
N LEU A 1136 -0.67 25.64 4.01
CA LEU A 1136 0.56 25.64 4.81
C LEU A 1136 1.57 24.64 4.23
N ASP A 1137 1.17 23.37 4.10
CA ASP A 1137 2.01 22.29 3.59
C ASP A 1137 2.53 22.61 2.16
N ARG A 1138 1.67 23.21 1.31
CA ARG A 1138 2.09 23.76 0.00
C ARG A 1138 3.20 24.81 0.09
N LYS A 1139 3.07 25.78 1.02
CA LYS A 1139 4.09 26.83 1.22
C LYS A 1139 5.39 26.24 1.76
N GLU A 1140 5.32 25.29 2.68
CA GLU A 1140 6.50 24.62 3.23
C GLU A 1140 7.25 23.81 2.17
N MET A 1141 6.54 22.95 1.42
CA MET A 1141 7.12 22.16 0.33
C MET A 1141 7.72 23.05 -0.77
N GLN A 1142 7.03 24.13 -1.16
CA GLN A 1142 7.56 25.08 -2.15
C GLN A 1142 8.82 25.80 -1.63
N ALA A 1143 8.83 26.25 -0.37
CA ALA A 1143 10.01 26.88 0.23
C ALA A 1143 11.22 25.93 0.33
N ILE A 1144 10.98 24.63 0.55
CA ILE A 1144 12.01 23.59 0.50
C ILE A 1144 12.57 23.41 -0.92
N VAL A 1145 11.70 23.40 -1.93
CA VAL A 1145 12.08 23.34 -3.35
C VAL A 1145 12.86 24.59 -3.79
N ASP A 1146 12.39 25.78 -3.43
CA ASP A 1146 13.08 27.05 -3.70
C ASP A 1146 14.48 27.06 -3.07
N TRP A 1147 14.60 26.54 -1.85
CA TRP A 1147 15.89 26.38 -1.18
C TRP A 1147 16.81 25.42 -1.94
N LEU A 1148 16.32 24.28 -2.43
CA LEU A 1148 17.12 23.32 -3.21
C LEU A 1148 17.61 23.95 -4.53
N PHE A 1149 16.76 24.68 -5.26
CA PHE A 1149 17.19 25.39 -6.46
C PHE A 1149 18.17 26.52 -6.16
N SER A 1150 18.09 27.18 -4.99
CA SER A 1150 19.07 28.21 -4.58
C SER A 1150 20.50 27.68 -4.35
N ARG A 1151 20.68 26.36 -4.24
CA ARG A 1151 21.99 25.71 -4.07
C ARG A 1151 22.79 25.67 -5.37
N VAL A 1152 22.13 25.67 -6.51
CA VAL A 1152 22.72 25.46 -7.84
C VAL A 1152 22.70 26.71 -8.72
N VAL A 1153 23.59 26.75 -9.70
CA VAL A 1153 23.69 27.86 -10.66
C VAL A 1153 22.60 27.71 -11.73
N ALA A 1154 21.64 28.63 -11.76
CA ALA A 1154 20.47 28.57 -12.66
C ALA A 1154 20.81 28.62 -14.17
N THR A 1155 22.02 29.06 -14.55
CA THR A 1155 22.48 29.05 -15.95
C THR A 1155 23.07 27.71 -16.40
N GLU A 1156 23.36 26.79 -15.48
CA GLU A 1156 23.91 25.46 -15.77
C GLU A 1156 22.77 24.44 -15.89
N PHE A 1157 22.37 24.14 -17.14
CA PHE A 1157 21.22 23.27 -17.43
C PHE A 1157 21.29 21.91 -16.72
N ASP A 1158 22.45 21.26 -16.72
CA ASP A 1158 22.61 19.94 -16.08
C ASP A 1158 22.42 19.99 -14.55
N ALA A 1159 22.79 21.10 -13.91
CA ALA A 1159 22.61 21.30 -12.47
C ALA A 1159 21.13 21.46 -12.11
N VAL A 1160 20.42 22.30 -12.88
CA VAL A 1160 18.97 22.49 -12.76
C VAL A 1160 18.22 21.19 -13.06
N ALA A 1161 18.64 20.44 -14.08
CA ALA A 1161 18.06 19.14 -14.42
C ALA A 1161 18.30 18.08 -13.34
N HIS A 1162 19.45 18.12 -12.65
CA HIS A 1162 19.72 17.23 -11.52
C HIS A 1162 18.82 17.54 -10.31
N ILE A 1163 18.60 18.81 -9.96
CA ILE A 1163 17.67 19.17 -8.86
C ILE A 1163 16.22 18.82 -9.21
N ASN A 1164 15.79 19.01 -10.46
CA ASN A 1164 14.47 18.54 -10.92
C ASN A 1164 14.31 17.02 -10.74
N ASP A 1165 15.31 16.24 -11.15
CA ASP A 1165 15.27 14.79 -11.00
C ASP A 1165 15.40 14.31 -9.55
N LEU A 1166 16.08 15.08 -8.69
CA LEU A 1166 16.12 14.85 -7.24
C LEU A 1166 14.74 15.03 -6.60
N ILE A 1167 14.00 16.08 -6.97
CA ILE A 1167 12.62 16.31 -6.51
C ILE A 1167 11.67 15.24 -7.09
N ARG A 1168 11.83 14.89 -8.37
CA ARG A 1168 11.07 13.80 -9.02
C ARG A 1168 11.33 12.45 -8.35
N LEU A 1169 12.57 12.18 -7.93
CA LEU A 1169 12.92 10.99 -7.17
C LEU A 1169 12.23 11.01 -5.80
N CYS A 1170 12.25 12.12 -5.06
CA CYS A 1170 11.51 12.25 -3.79
C CYS A 1170 10.00 11.98 -3.98
N LEU A 1171 9.38 12.50 -5.05
CA LEU A 1171 7.97 12.24 -5.38
C LEU A 1171 7.71 10.77 -5.73
N LEU A 1172 8.52 10.15 -6.59
CA LEU A 1172 8.36 8.74 -6.99
C LEU A 1172 8.56 7.79 -5.81
N LEU A 1173 9.53 8.05 -4.93
CA LEU A 1173 9.74 7.28 -3.70
C LEU A 1173 8.59 7.48 -2.72
N ALA A 1174 8.12 8.72 -2.52
CA ALA A 1174 6.99 9.02 -1.64
C ALA A 1174 5.66 8.42 -2.14
N SER A 1175 5.56 8.10 -3.44
CA SER A 1175 4.38 7.47 -4.05
C SER A 1175 4.45 5.94 -4.08
N HIS A 1176 5.55 5.34 -3.62
CA HIS A 1176 5.73 3.90 -3.57
C HIS A 1176 5.16 3.34 -2.26
N ALA A 1177 4.15 2.47 -2.32
CA ALA A 1177 3.62 1.83 -1.12
C ALA A 1177 4.71 0.96 -0.42
N PRO A 1178 4.80 0.94 0.92
CA PRO A 1178 5.83 0.23 1.69
C PRO A 1178 5.58 -1.30 1.78
N VAL A 1179 5.18 -1.90 0.67
CA VAL A 1179 4.68 -3.28 0.60
C VAL A 1179 5.79 -4.26 0.24
N ALA A 1180 6.76 -3.83 -0.56
CA ALA A 1180 7.89 -4.64 -1.00
C ALA A 1180 9.20 -4.37 -0.20
N ASP A 1181 9.13 -3.55 0.85
CA ASP A 1181 10.16 -3.43 1.90
C ASP A 1181 10.27 -4.69 2.77
N ILE A 1182 9.25 -5.56 2.72
CA ILE A 1182 9.34 -6.91 3.29
C ILE A 1182 10.25 -7.76 2.39
N ILE A 1183 11.45 -8.01 2.89
CA ILE A 1183 12.36 -9.02 2.32
C ILE A 1183 11.95 -10.36 2.94
N ALA A 1184 11.54 -11.30 2.10
CA ALA A 1184 11.24 -12.66 2.53
C ALA A 1184 12.53 -13.44 2.84
N GLY A 1185 12.46 -14.27 3.86
CA GLY A 1185 13.51 -15.21 4.24
C GLY A 1185 12.96 -16.39 5.03
N SER A 1186 13.85 -17.26 5.49
CA SER A 1186 13.47 -18.48 6.20
C SER A 1186 14.43 -18.84 7.32
N VAL A 1187 13.91 -19.52 8.36
CA VAL A 1187 14.71 -20.05 9.46
C VAL A 1187 15.55 -21.23 8.96
N ILE A 1188 16.88 -21.17 9.12
CA ILE A 1188 17.79 -22.18 8.56
C ILE A 1188 17.73 -23.49 9.34
N ARG A 1189 17.58 -23.42 10.68
CA ARG A 1189 17.60 -24.59 11.58
C ARG A 1189 16.56 -24.44 12.68
N PRO A 1190 15.95 -25.53 13.18
CA PRO A 1190 14.96 -25.42 14.23
C PRO A 1190 15.58 -24.79 15.48
N THR A 1191 15.01 -23.66 15.94
CA THR A 1191 15.61 -22.82 16.98
C THR A 1191 14.57 -22.48 18.04
N PRO A 1192 14.84 -22.70 19.35
CA PRO A 1192 13.94 -22.31 20.41
C PRO A 1192 13.89 -20.78 20.56
N ILE A 1193 12.69 -20.23 20.62
CA ILE A 1193 12.43 -18.81 20.79
C ILE A 1193 12.43 -18.47 22.29
N MET A 1194 13.37 -17.61 22.70
CA MET A 1194 13.29 -16.87 23.95
C MET A 1194 13.75 -15.43 23.69
N VAL A 1195 13.42 -14.48 24.57
CA VAL A 1195 13.99 -13.14 24.49
C VAL A 1195 15.52 -13.23 24.58
N ASP A 1196 16.21 -12.41 23.78
CA ASP A 1196 17.67 -12.41 23.59
C ASP A 1196 18.30 -13.64 22.94
N THR A 1197 17.54 -14.67 22.50
CA THR A 1197 18.13 -15.73 21.66
C THR A 1197 18.41 -15.24 20.24
N ARG A 1198 19.47 -15.78 19.64
CA ARG A 1198 19.89 -15.49 18.26
C ARG A 1198 19.41 -16.58 17.32
N VAL A 1199 18.82 -16.18 16.20
CA VAL A 1199 18.32 -17.07 15.16
C VAL A 1199 19.06 -16.78 13.85
N ASP A 1200 19.55 -17.82 13.20
CA ASP A 1200 20.19 -17.72 11.88
C ASP A 1200 19.14 -17.91 10.77
N LEU A 1201 19.14 -16.95 9.85
CA LEU A 1201 18.10 -16.75 8.85
C LEU A 1201 18.71 -16.68 7.45
N ALA A 1202 18.10 -17.36 6.49
CA ALA A 1202 18.41 -17.23 5.07
C ALA A 1202 17.57 -16.10 4.47
N ALA A 1203 18.21 -15.15 3.80
CA ALA A 1203 17.58 -14.02 3.12
C ALA A 1203 18.51 -13.48 2.03
N ASP A 1204 17.99 -12.62 1.14
CA ASP A 1204 18.82 -11.84 0.23
C ASP A 1204 19.58 -10.74 0.99
N LEU A 1205 20.84 -11.05 1.34
CA LEU A 1205 21.73 -10.15 2.06
C LEU A 1205 22.10 -8.88 1.28
N SER A 1206 21.81 -8.80 -0.02
CA SER A 1206 21.97 -7.54 -0.76
C SER A 1206 20.89 -6.50 -0.41
N ARG A 1207 19.82 -6.93 0.27
CA ARG A 1207 18.73 -6.07 0.74
C ARG A 1207 18.65 -5.93 2.26
N VAL A 1208 19.14 -6.92 3.03
CA VAL A 1208 19.08 -6.90 4.51
C VAL A 1208 20.25 -6.10 5.11
N SER A 1209 19.96 -5.14 6.00
CA SER A 1209 20.97 -4.39 6.76
C SER A 1209 20.93 -4.68 8.27
N ILE A 1210 22.05 -4.43 8.96
CA ILE A 1210 22.10 -4.46 10.43
C ILE A 1210 21.13 -3.42 10.99
N GLY A 1211 20.39 -3.78 12.03
CA GLY A 1211 19.34 -2.95 12.62
C GLY A 1211 17.96 -3.10 11.99
N MET A 1212 17.81 -3.85 10.87
CA MET A 1212 16.48 -4.22 10.38
C MET A 1212 15.73 -5.06 11.42
N HIS A 1213 14.42 -4.82 11.51
CA HIS A 1213 13.53 -5.66 12.31
C HIS A 1213 13.18 -6.93 11.53
N VAL A 1214 12.81 -7.96 12.27
CA VAL A 1214 12.50 -9.29 11.75
C VAL A 1214 11.25 -9.83 12.42
N LEU A 1215 10.27 -10.30 11.65
CA LEU A 1215 9.11 -11.02 12.15
C LEU A 1215 9.15 -12.48 11.70
N MET A 1216 8.97 -13.38 12.65
CA MET A 1216 9.05 -14.83 12.45
C MET A 1216 7.67 -15.45 12.60
N TYR A 1217 7.26 -16.28 11.64
CA TYR A 1217 5.91 -16.82 11.55
C TYR A 1217 5.88 -18.33 11.79
N ALA A 1218 4.84 -18.78 12.49
CA ALA A 1218 4.44 -20.19 12.54
C ALA A 1218 2.91 -20.28 12.40
N ALA A 1219 2.42 -21.24 11.59
CA ALA A 1219 0.99 -21.37 11.27
C ALA A 1219 0.32 -20.04 10.85
N ASN A 1220 1.04 -19.20 10.11
CA ASN A 1220 0.61 -17.86 9.65
C ASN A 1220 0.33 -16.82 10.76
N GLN A 1221 0.87 -17.02 11.97
CA GLN A 1221 0.85 -16.07 13.09
C GLN A 1221 2.28 -15.64 13.44
N VAL A 1222 2.48 -14.37 13.81
CA VAL A 1222 3.77 -13.89 14.34
C VAL A 1222 4.04 -14.51 15.72
N VAL A 1223 5.08 -15.34 15.81
CA VAL A 1223 5.53 -15.97 17.05
C VAL A 1223 6.67 -15.19 17.73
N ALA A 1224 7.48 -14.46 16.97
CA ALA A 1224 8.54 -13.62 17.51
C ALA A 1224 8.91 -12.43 16.63
N ARG A 1225 9.43 -11.39 17.28
CA ARG A 1225 10.06 -10.22 16.68
C ARG A 1225 11.54 -10.15 17.10
N GLY A 1226 12.42 -9.83 16.18
CA GLY A 1226 13.85 -9.63 16.44
C GLY A 1226 14.46 -8.47 15.66
N VAL A 1227 15.77 -8.28 15.83
CA VAL A 1227 16.61 -7.30 15.13
C VAL A 1227 17.83 -7.99 14.55
N VAL A 1228 18.18 -7.70 13.30
CA VAL A 1228 19.43 -8.17 12.68
C VAL A 1228 20.63 -7.55 13.38
N GLU A 1229 21.42 -8.36 14.08
CA GLU A 1229 22.65 -7.92 14.73
C GLU A 1229 23.89 -8.13 13.84
N ASN A 1230 23.85 -9.11 12.94
CA ASN A 1230 25.01 -9.50 12.15
C ASN A 1230 24.62 -10.05 10.77
N LEU A 1231 25.53 -9.89 9.80
CA LEU A 1231 25.42 -10.41 8.44
C LEU A 1231 26.69 -11.21 8.14
N SER A 1232 26.54 -12.47 7.72
CA SER A 1232 27.64 -13.35 7.31
C SER A 1232 27.44 -13.82 5.86
N SER A 1233 28.37 -14.57 5.29
CA SER A 1233 28.25 -15.04 3.89
C SER A 1233 27.08 -16.02 3.70
N GLY A 1234 25.92 -15.48 3.32
CA GLY A 1234 24.68 -16.23 3.04
C GLY A 1234 23.67 -16.31 4.19
N THR A 1235 23.95 -15.76 5.37
CA THR A 1235 23.01 -15.74 6.51
C THR A 1235 22.96 -14.40 7.23
N ALA A 1236 21.78 -14.05 7.75
CA ALA A 1236 21.57 -12.94 8.68
C ALA A 1236 21.24 -13.50 10.07
N THR A 1237 21.89 -13.00 11.12
CA THR A 1237 21.63 -13.42 12.50
C THR A 1237 20.80 -12.35 13.21
N ALA A 1238 19.60 -12.72 13.67
CA ALA A 1238 18.70 -11.81 14.37
C ALA A 1238 18.55 -12.19 15.86
N ARG A 1239 18.64 -11.20 16.76
CA ARG A 1239 18.32 -11.35 18.20
C ARG A 1239 16.84 -11.07 18.43
N ILE A 1240 16.16 -11.97 19.14
CA ILE A 1240 14.74 -11.84 19.47
C ILE A 1240 14.54 -10.78 20.57
N LEU A 1241 13.65 -9.81 20.30
CA LEU A 1241 13.21 -8.78 21.25
C LEU A 1241 11.98 -9.22 22.04
N THR A 1242 11.00 -9.80 21.35
CA THR A 1242 9.71 -10.20 21.94
C THR A 1242 9.22 -11.51 21.35
N THR A 1243 8.51 -12.30 22.16
CA THR A 1243 7.85 -13.55 21.77
C THR A 1243 6.43 -13.58 22.32
N THR A 1244 5.47 -14.08 21.55
CA THR A 1244 4.06 -14.23 21.96
C THR A 1244 3.81 -15.52 22.74
N SER A 1245 4.77 -16.44 22.78
CA SER A 1245 4.68 -17.69 23.54
C SER A 1245 5.99 -18.05 24.23
N ALA A 1246 5.90 -18.58 25.45
CA ALA A 1246 7.05 -19.12 26.17
C ALA A 1246 7.30 -20.57 25.73
N ASN A 1247 8.54 -20.89 25.35
CA ASN A 1247 8.99 -22.23 24.93
C ASN A 1247 8.39 -22.75 23.60
N PHE A 1248 8.33 -21.91 22.57
CA PHE A 1248 8.06 -22.35 21.19
C PHE A 1248 9.36 -22.57 20.41
N THR A 1249 9.39 -23.55 19.50
CA THR A 1249 10.54 -23.82 18.60
C THR A 1249 10.11 -23.57 17.17
N LEU A 1250 10.74 -22.59 16.49
CA LEU A 1250 10.56 -22.41 15.05
C LEU A 1250 11.08 -23.65 14.32
N ALA A 1251 10.35 -24.12 13.31
CA ALA A 1251 10.81 -25.19 12.44
C ALA A 1251 11.85 -24.65 11.44
N ALA A 1252 12.65 -25.55 10.86
CA ALA A 1252 13.40 -25.20 9.66
C ALA A 1252 12.43 -24.81 8.53
N ASN A 1253 12.83 -23.86 7.70
CA ASN A 1253 12.00 -23.25 6.65
C ASN A 1253 10.76 -22.49 7.15
N SER A 1254 10.61 -22.22 8.45
CA SER A 1254 9.60 -21.26 8.93
C SER A 1254 9.79 -19.90 8.27
N LYS A 1255 8.69 -19.30 7.82
CA LYS A 1255 8.63 -18.03 7.08
C LYS A 1255 9.05 -16.85 7.96
N VAL A 1256 9.88 -15.97 7.40
CA VAL A 1256 10.43 -14.81 8.10
C VAL A 1256 10.38 -13.59 7.17
N HIS A 1257 10.06 -12.44 7.74
CA HIS A 1257 10.01 -11.15 7.04
C HIS A 1257 11.01 -10.18 7.68
N PHE A 1258 11.85 -9.54 6.89
CA PHE A 1258 12.74 -8.45 7.31
C PHE A 1258 12.23 -7.14 6.73
N ALA A 1259 12.31 -6.06 7.48
CA ALA A 1259 12.07 -4.70 6.98
C ALA A 1259 12.74 -3.65 7.87
N ALA A 1260 12.72 -2.39 7.45
CA ALA A 1260 13.13 -1.27 8.30
C ALA A 1260 12.27 -1.18 9.58
N PRO A 1261 12.79 -0.61 10.69
CA PRO A 1261 12.08 -0.56 11.97
C PRO A 1261 10.66 0.01 11.91
N ASP A 1262 10.48 1.05 11.09
CA ASP A 1262 9.27 1.81 10.85
C ASP A 1262 8.36 1.21 9.76
N ALA A 1263 8.91 0.40 8.85
CA ALA A 1263 8.11 -0.27 7.81
C ALA A 1263 7.07 -1.25 8.40
N PHE A 1264 7.41 -1.94 9.51
CA PHE A 1264 6.47 -2.84 10.20
C PHE A 1264 5.30 -2.15 10.89
N GLU A 1265 5.44 -0.86 11.23
CA GLU A 1265 4.39 -0.06 11.84
C GLU A 1265 3.45 0.55 10.78
N ARG A 1266 3.93 0.68 9.54
CA ARG A 1266 3.15 1.13 8.37
C ARG A 1266 2.46 0.00 7.62
N ASN A 1267 2.89 -1.26 7.80
CA ASN A 1267 2.43 -2.38 6.98
C ASN A 1267 1.20 -3.10 7.60
N PRO A 1268 0.11 -3.32 6.82
CA PRO A 1268 -1.14 -3.94 7.29
C PRO A 1268 -0.96 -5.38 7.77
N PHE A 1269 -0.09 -6.16 7.12
CA PHE A 1269 0.13 -7.59 7.41
C PHE A 1269 0.79 -7.81 8.77
N THR A 1270 1.25 -6.74 9.41
CA THR A 1270 2.00 -6.77 10.67
C THR A 1270 1.34 -5.89 11.73
N ALA A 1271 0.79 -4.73 11.36
CA ALA A 1271 0.05 -3.86 12.27
C ALA A 1271 -1.16 -4.54 12.96
N GLY A 1272 -1.82 -5.49 12.29
CA GLY A 1272 -2.95 -6.25 12.86
C GLY A 1272 -2.58 -7.42 13.78
N GLN A 1273 -1.29 -7.80 13.86
CA GLN A 1273 -0.78 -8.89 14.72
C GLN A 1273 0.17 -8.37 15.82
N LEU A 1274 0.17 -7.05 16.07
CA LEU A 1274 1.06 -6.36 17.03
C LEU A 1274 0.33 -5.83 18.29
N LEU A 1275 -0.85 -6.38 18.60
CA LEU A 1275 -1.58 -6.19 19.87
C LEU A 1275 -1.75 -7.54 20.58
#